data_AF-G6AVY3-F1
#
_entry.id   AF-G6AVY3-F1
#
_cell.length_a   1.000
_cell.length_b   1.000
_cell.length_c   1.000
_cell.angle_alpha   90.00
_cell.angle_beta   90.00
_cell.angle_gamma   90.00
#
_symmetry.space_group_name_H-M   'P 1'
#
loop_
_entity.id
_entity.type
_entity.pdbx_description
1 polymer ?
#
loop_
_entity_poly.entity_id
_entity_poly.type
_entity_poly.pdbx_seq_one_letter_code
_entity_poly.pdbx_strand_id
1 'polypeptide(L)'
;MNNKKTTLLASMLLCGCVFGYAQRTPTHPLDIQDKGDQYLLENIWNWEAGTPPREVSEMDDQFYISRVRPLPRIAEADDYQAEVSKQAKPGRKMCLWTPLDDPTSSWKALPRYCFEGDNFSMWSYLNIHGNWTAPWFRVTGGLSDVAHKNGVAVGCVASIPWNANVNLYAASGWGKTFGELTKKNSDGTYKNVERFVKILKYYGIDGVGVNSEFNASAATMKQIRGFFAECHKEAEKIGWKFQLHWYDGTNDYGGITFDQGLGAHNKAQFGDKDNIVTDMMFSNYNTGSGTLKNTAAYAKSLGRDPYDYYKGFDIQGRALHASSSNWNDLNDVEASVGFWGAHSQGLIHQSATDYGTSDVAIQQAYLDKQEMVFSGGNRNPANTPDILGWSDVVTLANGSLKGKFHGVASYVTAKSTIQQVPFVTRFNLGNGLTFKNEGEVAFNHKWHNIATQDFLPTWRWWIVDGNESAKSGNLAQAELTWDDAYWGGSCLRLKGQTTTSRVKLFKTLLKTEPSYNISLTYKMSNELDTHAKLFVALKGKLTEYKEIAIPAAEKFGQWTTFTTTLDKLGLKSGDEIAMIGIRLDNTAKDYNMLVGELAVRNPQQKFAPVAPKIKEIEVLRGKDKTCDFKIRYAAKEETGGVKTYNDEVDTWYYEIWFQQKGEKEQYLTATTSWAAYVIDAPMVADLEKRDCRFGVRAVSPDGQQKSEISWSEYQTVEYDTPSTEVAIDRQVIKPNEQFKVYYEDQFAPNAQSFRLLNAQTGAQVGEKYSNCNQFTTSVAEVGVYDLEVVNDKGAKEIFRGKVIISPEKTGAVPVVETVTADKQTAETTEEIKLNYTSRDGEGKVSRGLVVKDPNMLLIPAEVTLDGGNNTSMAYSYALWVKVDNYAHDKQGTNLIQKNTISDRWPHNNWGDLWVQVRPQINAGEHDCNSNHLANEVSFNTFGWTAHDNPRESMMSTGYALNPGVWNHIVVTQSSDKQQKIYFNGKCVAGPNNFSSSSLRENSTDNRINTSEHANVFIGGGGVYKAGLNATIDEVQVWNKPLTDAEVVRAMQGYAANEVPEGLMGYYTFEEMDKSDSTFVNLGKAGAQYKARMVVMAGSGGENTSTASYKTVGANNEVTGYPGIDGTLEVKTSHTWQLNGGRISSETDKAAVVTFARPGEYEAGVKLTNFWGESEKALENVLVITGVDAINDVKDAAGFSVYPNPFVESVNLRFAEGGFYTINIVSAAGAVLQSNDFRADAGETVNVAVQGGKGMYIVQVLKNGKPFKALNVIKK
;
A
#
# COMPACT_ATOMS: atom_id res chain seq x y z
N MET A 1 22.07 -1.87 -26.71
CA MET A 1 21.47 -1.11 -27.84
C MET A 1 20.39 -1.97 -28.47
N ASN A 2 19.12 -1.60 -28.22
CA ASN A 2 17.93 -1.72 -29.06
C ASN A 2 16.72 -1.53 -28.14
N ASN A 3 16.39 -0.25 -27.93
CA ASN A 3 15.20 0.21 -27.23
C ASN A 3 13.95 -0.18 -28.03
N LYS A 4 13.01 -0.88 -27.38
CA LYS A 4 11.63 -0.97 -27.88
C LYS A 4 10.71 -0.16 -26.96
N LYS A 5 10.32 0.98 -27.53
CA LYS A 5 9.15 1.82 -27.26
C LYS A 5 7.99 1.06 -26.60
N THR A 6 7.60 1.50 -25.42
CA THR A 6 6.26 1.32 -24.85
C THR A 6 5.85 2.70 -24.37
N THR A 7 4.92 3.34 -25.07
CA THR A 7 4.38 4.64 -24.67
C THR A 7 2.87 4.65 -24.86
N LEU A 8 2.22 5.22 -23.86
CA LEU A 8 0.97 6.01 -23.92
C LEU A 8 -0.37 5.26 -24.08
N LEU A 9 -0.89 4.85 -22.92
CA LEU A 9 -2.33 4.83 -22.60
C LEU A 9 -2.47 5.05 -21.08
N ALA A 10 -2.30 6.30 -20.63
CA ALA A 10 -2.48 6.67 -19.22
C ALA A 10 -2.94 8.13 -19.01
N SER A 11 -2.74 9.03 -19.96
CA SER A 11 -2.77 10.47 -19.66
C SER A 11 -4.13 11.15 -19.52
N MET A 12 -5.26 10.47 -19.78
CA MET A 12 -6.60 11.09 -19.65
C MET A 12 -7.43 10.58 -18.46
N LEU A 13 -6.90 9.60 -17.72
CA LEU A 13 -7.32 9.32 -16.35
C LEU A 13 -6.48 10.12 -15.33
N LEU A 14 -5.35 10.73 -15.76
CA LEU A 14 -4.37 11.35 -14.87
C LEU A 14 -4.73 12.75 -14.33
N CYS A 15 -5.83 13.37 -14.75
CA CYS A 15 -6.36 14.61 -14.12
C CYS A 15 -7.52 14.36 -13.13
N GLY A 16 -7.88 13.09 -12.89
CA GLY A 16 -8.76 12.66 -11.80
C GLY A 16 -8.21 11.45 -11.03
N CYS A 17 -7.02 10.96 -11.38
CA CYS A 17 -6.28 10.07 -10.51
C CYS A 17 -5.76 10.91 -9.36
N VAL A 18 -6.24 10.63 -8.15
CA VAL A 18 -5.48 10.89 -6.94
C VAL A 18 -4.08 10.36 -7.20
N PHE A 19 -3.13 11.24 -7.55
CA PHE A 19 -1.72 10.88 -7.59
C PHE A 19 -1.45 10.38 -6.19
N GLY A 20 -1.29 9.06 -6.07
CA GLY A 20 -1.15 8.40 -4.79
C GLY A 20 0.12 8.89 -4.12
N TYR A 21 0.02 9.98 -3.37
CA TYR A 21 1.03 10.46 -2.45
C TYR A 21 1.53 9.26 -1.64
N ALA A 22 2.83 9.16 -1.43
CA ALA A 22 3.38 8.17 -0.51
C ALA A 22 2.75 8.43 0.87
N GLN A 23 1.94 7.50 1.36
CA GLN A 23 1.06 7.75 2.49
C GLN A 23 1.22 6.67 3.55
N ARG A 24 1.93 7.02 4.62
CA ARG A 24 2.18 6.14 5.77
C ARG A 24 1.00 6.08 6.76
N THR A 25 0.23 7.17 6.81
CA THR A 25 -0.96 7.34 7.66
C THR A 25 -2.11 7.91 6.83
N PRO A 26 -3.36 7.51 7.06
CA PRO A 26 -4.53 8.07 6.39
C PRO A 26 -4.62 9.61 6.47
N THR A 27 -5.07 10.22 5.38
CA THR A 27 -5.36 11.66 5.23
C THR A 27 -6.80 11.98 5.59
N HIS A 28 -7.66 10.96 5.61
CA HIS A 28 -9.01 11.06 6.13
C HIS A 28 -9.01 10.86 7.66
N PRO A 29 -9.98 11.43 8.39
CA PRO A 29 -10.13 11.21 9.83
C PRO A 29 -10.35 9.74 10.19
N LEU A 30 -10.02 9.36 11.44
CA LEU A 30 -10.42 8.08 12.02
C LEU A 30 -11.89 8.18 12.49
N ASP A 31 -12.82 7.73 11.64
CA ASP A 31 -14.26 7.77 11.93
C ASP A 31 -14.78 6.54 12.70
N ILE A 32 -13.90 5.63 13.10
CA ILE A 32 -14.21 4.45 13.93
C ILE A 32 -13.82 4.78 15.38
N GLN A 33 -14.81 4.99 16.24
CA GLN A 33 -14.59 5.45 17.61
C GLN A 33 -14.32 4.29 18.58
N ASP A 34 -13.35 4.48 19.48
CA ASP A 34 -13.03 3.57 20.57
C ASP A 34 -12.45 4.34 21.75
N LYS A 35 -12.79 3.94 22.97
CA LYS A 35 -12.32 4.61 24.21
C LYS A 35 -11.16 3.86 24.89
N GLY A 36 -10.68 2.77 24.28
CA GLY A 36 -9.61 1.95 24.82
C GLY A 36 -9.80 1.60 26.30
N ASP A 37 -8.78 1.87 27.12
CA ASP A 37 -8.79 1.56 28.55
C ASP A 37 -9.55 2.56 29.43
N GLN A 38 -10.00 3.70 28.88
CA GLN A 38 -10.60 4.79 29.68
C GLN A 38 -11.76 4.31 30.57
N TYR A 39 -12.58 3.39 30.04
CA TYR A 39 -13.72 2.80 30.74
C TYR A 39 -13.57 1.29 30.96
N LEU A 40 -12.34 0.75 30.97
CA LEU A 40 -12.07 -0.70 31.06
C LEU A 40 -12.90 -1.41 32.13
N LEU A 41 -12.86 -0.94 33.38
CA LEU A 41 -13.61 -1.56 34.49
C LEU A 41 -15.13 -1.43 34.35
N GLU A 42 -15.62 -0.25 33.95
CA GLU A 42 -17.05 -0.01 33.75
C GLU A 42 -17.61 -0.88 32.64
N ASN A 43 -16.88 -0.97 31.52
CA ASN A 43 -17.20 -1.83 30.40
C ASN A 43 -17.23 -3.28 30.87
N ILE A 44 -16.23 -3.75 31.61
CA ILE A 44 -16.25 -5.13 32.14
C ILE A 44 -17.42 -5.35 33.09
N TRP A 45 -17.77 -4.42 33.99
CA TRP A 45 -18.84 -4.65 34.96
C TRP A 45 -20.24 -4.64 34.37
N ASN A 46 -20.46 -3.74 33.41
CA ASN A 46 -21.75 -3.51 32.78
C ASN A 46 -21.90 -4.29 31.47
N TRP A 47 -20.89 -5.08 31.09
CA TRP A 47 -20.95 -5.83 29.84
C TRP A 47 -22.07 -6.86 29.87
N GLU A 48 -22.88 -6.77 28.82
CA GLU A 48 -23.76 -7.81 28.34
C GLU A 48 -23.42 -8.02 26.86
N ALA A 49 -23.57 -9.25 26.38
CA ALA A 49 -23.26 -9.54 24.99
C ALA A 49 -24.20 -8.79 24.03
N GLY A 50 -23.62 -8.19 23.00
CA GLY A 50 -24.34 -7.30 22.09
C GLY A 50 -24.41 -5.84 22.55
N THR A 51 -24.06 -5.55 23.81
CA THR A 51 -24.00 -4.17 24.31
C THR A 51 -22.62 -3.57 24.00
N PRO A 52 -22.54 -2.50 23.19
CA PRO A 52 -21.29 -1.82 22.91
C PRO A 52 -20.63 -1.27 24.18
N PRO A 53 -19.30 -1.09 24.19
CA PRO A 53 -18.63 -0.34 25.23
C PRO A 53 -19.22 1.07 25.39
N ARG A 54 -19.07 1.65 26.58
CA ARG A 54 -19.53 3.01 26.89
C ARG A 54 -18.98 4.00 25.85
N GLU A 55 -19.88 4.83 25.31
CA GLU A 55 -19.57 5.85 24.28
C GLU A 55 -18.99 5.27 22.97
N VAL A 56 -19.31 4.02 22.65
CA VAL A 56 -19.04 3.37 21.36
C VAL A 56 -20.38 3.00 20.72
N SER A 57 -20.54 3.27 19.42
CA SER A 57 -21.77 2.93 18.68
C SER A 57 -21.86 1.43 18.40
N GLU A 58 -23.06 0.89 18.14
CA GLU A 58 -23.22 -0.50 17.68
C GLU A 58 -22.44 -0.78 16.38
N MET A 59 -22.35 0.22 15.50
CA MET A 59 -21.59 0.14 14.26
C MET A 59 -20.09 0.11 14.49
N ASP A 60 -19.56 0.97 15.36
CA ASP A 60 -18.12 0.98 15.65
C ASP A 60 -17.68 -0.28 16.39
N ASP A 61 -18.55 -0.86 17.23
CA ASP A 61 -18.26 -2.11 17.94
C ASP A 61 -18.07 -3.31 16.99
N GLN A 62 -18.73 -3.34 15.83
CA GLN A 62 -18.56 -4.40 14.85
C GLN A 62 -17.14 -4.47 14.25
N PHE A 63 -16.35 -3.39 14.30
CA PHE A 63 -14.95 -3.44 13.89
C PHE A 63 -14.04 -4.18 14.89
N TYR A 64 -14.55 -4.48 16.08
CA TYR A 64 -13.84 -5.18 17.16
C TYR A 64 -14.35 -6.61 17.40
N ILE A 65 -15.50 -6.98 16.83
CA ILE A 65 -16.06 -8.32 16.94
C ILE A 65 -15.48 -9.21 15.83
N SER A 66 -14.69 -10.21 16.22
CA SER A 66 -14.23 -11.26 15.30
C SER A 66 -15.41 -12.08 14.74
N ARG A 67 -15.46 -12.28 13.41
CA ARG A 67 -16.46 -13.07 12.69
C ARG A 67 -15.92 -14.40 12.15
N VAL A 68 -14.65 -14.70 12.40
CA VAL A 68 -14.00 -15.97 12.07
C VAL A 68 -13.63 -16.72 13.35
N ARG A 69 -14.06 -17.97 13.46
CA ARG A 69 -13.73 -18.84 14.60
C ARG A 69 -12.27 -19.34 14.53
N PRO A 70 -11.60 -19.57 15.68
CA PRO A 70 -10.28 -20.18 15.70
C PRO A 70 -10.28 -21.54 14.99
N LEU A 71 -9.45 -21.70 13.96
CA LEU A 71 -9.31 -22.96 13.23
C LEU A 71 -8.20 -23.83 13.85
N PRO A 72 -8.44 -25.15 14.02
CA PRO A 72 -7.40 -26.05 14.48
C PRO A 72 -6.34 -26.26 13.40
N ARG A 73 -5.09 -26.40 13.84
CA ARG A 73 -3.97 -26.76 12.96
C ARG A 73 -3.96 -28.26 12.66
N ILE A 74 -3.29 -28.64 11.59
CA ILE A 74 -2.94 -30.03 11.31
C ILE A 74 -2.23 -30.61 12.54
N ALA A 75 -2.65 -31.80 12.97
CA ALA A 75 -2.09 -32.45 14.14
C ALA A 75 -0.59 -32.73 13.96
N GLU A 76 0.19 -32.65 15.04
CA GLU A 76 1.65 -32.83 14.99
C GLU A 76 2.08 -34.18 14.42
N ALA A 77 1.29 -35.23 14.61
CA ALA A 77 1.54 -36.57 14.06
C ALA A 77 1.50 -36.60 12.51
N ASP A 78 0.78 -35.65 11.90
CA ASP A 78 0.64 -35.49 10.46
C ASP A 78 1.41 -34.28 9.93
N ASP A 79 2.13 -33.56 10.81
CA ASP A 79 2.94 -32.41 10.45
C ASP A 79 4.25 -32.87 9.78
N TYR A 80 4.74 -32.08 8.82
CA TYR A 80 5.99 -32.36 8.11
C TYR A 80 6.75 -31.07 7.82
N GLN A 81 8.08 -31.14 7.75
CA GLN A 81 8.93 -29.96 7.62
C GLN A 81 9.76 -29.96 6.33
N ALA A 82 10.24 -28.77 5.95
CA ALA A 82 11.29 -28.67 4.95
C ALA A 82 12.56 -29.32 5.53
N GLU A 83 13.09 -30.36 4.87
CA GLU A 83 14.22 -31.13 5.39
C GLU A 83 15.53 -30.34 5.31
N VAL A 84 15.88 -29.63 6.39
CA VAL A 84 17.27 -29.16 6.64
C VAL A 84 17.55 -28.82 8.09
N SER A 85 16.56 -28.34 8.87
CA SER A 85 16.85 -27.96 10.25
C SER A 85 16.94 -29.16 11.18
N LYS A 86 18.12 -29.36 11.78
CA LYS A 86 18.32 -30.32 12.88
C LYS A 86 17.69 -29.84 14.20
N GLN A 87 17.41 -28.53 14.31
CA GLN A 87 16.97 -27.87 15.55
C GLN A 87 15.47 -27.60 15.62
N ALA A 88 14.76 -27.59 14.50
CA ALA A 88 13.31 -27.53 14.49
C ALA A 88 12.75 -28.82 15.10
N LYS A 89 12.11 -28.70 16.26
CA LYS A 89 11.48 -29.82 16.97
C LYS A 89 9.96 -29.68 16.89
N PRO A 90 9.21 -30.78 16.70
CA PRO A 90 7.76 -30.77 16.90
C PRO A 90 7.39 -30.16 18.26
N GLY A 91 6.25 -29.47 18.33
CA GLY A 91 5.79 -28.81 19.57
C GLY A 91 6.36 -27.42 19.84
N ARG A 92 7.54 -27.03 19.31
CA ARG A 92 8.10 -25.70 19.59
C ARG A 92 7.20 -24.58 19.05
N LYS A 93 6.96 -23.57 19.91
CA LYS A 93 6.05 -22.45 19.65
C LYS A 93 6.82 -21.16 19.35
N MET A 94 6.15 -20.22 18.70
CA MET A 94 6.64 -18.86 18.45
C MET A 94 5.62 -17.83 18.94
N CYS A 95 6.07 -16.84 19.69
CA CYS A 95 5.29 -15.68 20.07
C CYS A 95 5.89 -14.43 19.40
N LEU A 96 5.06 -13.68 18.68
CA LEU A 96 5.38 -12.32 18.25
C LEU A 96 4.64 -11.36 19.18
N TRP A 97 5.37 -10.69 20.07
CA TRP A 97 4.80 -9.82 21.08
C TRP A 97 5.11 -8.35 20.75
N THR A 98 4.46 -7.85 19.69
CA THR A 98 4.71 -6.51 19.12
C THR A 98 3.40 -5.84 18.72
N PRO A 99 3.36 -4.50 18.59
CA PRO A 99 2.23 -3.79 17.99
C PRO A 99 2.00 -4.24 16.54
N LEU A 100 0.74 -4.16 16.08
CA LEU A 100 0.37 -4.29 14.65
C LEU A 100 -0.45 -3.05 14.28
N ASP A 101 0.28 -1.94 14.13
CA ASP A 101 -0.24 -0.57 14.08
C ASP A 101 0.42 0.26 12.97
N ASP A 102 -0.20 1.40 12.65
CA ASP A 102 0.42 2.46 11.88
C ASP A 102 1.42 3.27 12.75
N PRO A 103 2.24 4.16 12.16
CA PRO A 103 3.19 4.97 12.93
C PRO A 103 2.59 5.83 14.06
N THR A 104 1.29 6.14 14.01
CA THR A 104 0.59 6.92 15.05
C THR A 104 0.01 6.07 16.20
N SER A 105 0.07 4.74 16.10
CA SER A 105 -0.59 3.79 17.01
C SER A 105 -2.12 3.97 17.16
N SER A 106 -2.73 4.84 16.36
CA SER A 106 -4.14 5.22 16.50
C SER A 106 -5.05 4.33 15.65
N TRP A 107 -4.58 3.94 14.46
CA TRP A 107 -5.40 3.17 13.52
C TRP A 107 -5.41 1.68 13.82
N LYS A 108 -4.42 1.19 14.58
CA LYS A 108 -4.25 -0.23 14.84
C LYS A 108 -4.28 -1.05 13.53
N ALA A 109 -5.00 -2.17 13.54
CA ALA A 109 -5.29 -2.98 12.36
C ALA A 109 -6.67 -2.69 11.72
N LEU A 110 -7.26 -1.50 11.98
CA LEU A 110 -8.55 -1.11 11.41
C LEU A 110 -8.47 -0.92 9.88
N PRO A 111 -9.60 -1.09 9.16
CA PRO A 111 -9.65 -0.76 7.75
C PRO A 111 -9.42 0.73 7.52
N ARG A 112 -8.64 1.06 6.48
CA ARG A 112 -8.29 2.44 6.13
C ARG A 112 -7.95 2.56 4.65
N TYR A 113 -8.03 3.78 4.13
CA TYR A 113 -7.84 4.07 2.72
C TYR A 113 -6.45 4.65 2.44
N CYS A 114 -5.44 3.95 2.95
CA CYS A 114 -4.03 4.11 2.62
C CYS A 114 -3.42 2.73 2.31
N PHE A 115 -2.31 2.70 1.55
CA PHE A 115 -1.69 1.44 1.12
C PHE A 115 -0.78 0.82 2.20
N GLU A 116 -0.02 1.65 2.92
CA GLU A 116 0.86 1.16 3.99
C GLU A 116 0.03 0.64 5.18
N GLY A 117 0.37 -0.57 5.62
CA GLY A 117 -0.05 -1.12 6.90
C GLY A 117 0.77 -2.34 7.29
N ASP A 118 0.69 -2.73 8.56
CA ASP A 118 1.39 -3.94 9.00
C ASP A 118 0.62 -5.19 8.53
N ASN A 119 0.81 -5.54 7.25
CA ASN A 119 0.25 -6.73 6.61
C ASN A 119 1.10 -7.96 6.91
N PHE A 120 1.31 -8.28 8.19
CA PHE A 120 2.01 -9.50 8.59
C PHE A 120 1.39 -10.73 7.90
N SER A 121 2.25 -11.59 7.38
CA SER A 121 1.86 -12.69 6.48
C SER A 121 2.62 -13.99 6.73
N MET A 122 3.48 -14.06 7.76
CA MET A 122 4.19 -15.29 8.18
C MET A 122 3.47 -16.05 9.30
N TRP A 123 2.13 -16.04 9.31
CA TRP A 123 1.30 -16.68 10.34
C TRP A 123 1.57 -18.17 10.54
N SER A 124 2.04 -18.85 9.49
CA SER A 124 2.42 -20.27 9.55
C SER A 124 3.49 -20.55 10.61
N TYR A 125 4.34 -19.57 10.96
CA TYR A 125 5.35 -19.75 11.99
C TYR A 125 4.90 -19.32 13.39
N LEU A 126 3.86 -18.49 13.52
CA LEU A 126 3.40 -17.99 14.82
C LEU A 126 2.50 -19.01 15.52
N ASN A 127 2.56 -19.06 16.84
CA ASN A 127 1.54 -19.69 17.69
C ASN A 127 0.73 -18.62 18.42
N ILE A 128 1.37 -17.51 18.76
CA ILE A 128 0.78 -16.38 19.49
C ILE A 128 1.17 -15.08 18.79
N HIS A 129 0.21 -14.17 18.65
CA HIS A 129 0.45 -12.76 18.39
C HIS A 129 -0.15 -11.92 19.53
N GLY A 130 0.69 -11.32 20.35
CA GLY A 130 0.25 -10.37 21.37
C GLY A 130 0.38 -8.94 20.84
N ASN A 131 -0.74 -8.28 20.57
CA ASN A 131 -0.72 -6.89 20.13
C ASN A 131 -0.45 -5.96 21.34
N TRP A 132 0.75 -5.38 21.37
CA TRP A 132 1.26 -4.60 22.51
C TRP A 132 0.50 -3.30 22.77
N THR A 133 -0.03 -2.67 21.73
CA THR A 133 -0.80 -1.41 21.83
C THR A 133 -2.30 -1.64 21.98
N ALA A 134 -2.77 -2.89 21.80
CA ALA A 134 -4.17 -3.22 22.00
C ALA A 134 -4.52 -3.16 23.50
N PRO A 135 -5.46 -2.28 23.90
CA PRO A 135 -6.01 -2.26 25.25
C PRO A 135 -6.60 -3.62 25.61
N TRP A 136 -6.71 -3.91 26.90
CA TRP A 136 -7.41 -5.13 27.31
C TRP A 136 -8.81 -5.19 26.69
N PHE A 137 -9.26 -6.39 26.32
CA PHE A 137 -10.53 -6.69 25.63
C PHE A 137 -10.84 -5.94 24.31
N ARG A 138 -9.97 -5.06 23.79
CA ARG A 138 -10.20 -4.26 22.57
C ARG A 138 -9.14 -4.49 21.48
N VAL A 139 -9.00 -5.76 21.10
CA VAL A 139 -8.33 -6.16 19.85
C VAL A 139 -9.31 -5.99 18.68
N THR A 140 -8.84 -5.47 17.55
CA THR A 140 -9.67 -5.30 16.34
C THR A 140 -10.13 -6.65 15.80
N GLY A 141 -11.39 -6.77 15.36
CA GLY A 141 -11.97 -8.01 14.88
C GLY A 141 -11.25 -8.56 13.64
N GLY A 142 -10.78 -7.69 12.74
CA GLY A 142 -10.03 -8.10 11.55
C GLY A 142 -8.69 -8.80 11.85
N LEU A 143 -7.98 -8.33 12.89
CA LEU A 143 -6.75 -8.98 13.37
C LEU A 143 -7.05 -10.36 13.97
N SER A 144 -8.09 -10.46 14.80
CA SER A 144 -8.54 -11.74 15.33
C SER A 144 -8.96 -12.70 14.22
N ASP A 145 -9.67 -12.21 13.20
CA ASP A 145 -10.14 -13.04 12.09
C ASP A 145 -9.00 -13.66 11.29
N VAL A 146 -7.97 -12.86 10.93
CA VAL A 146 -6.81 -13.37 10.20
C VAL A 146 -5.96 -14.31 11.06
N ALA A 147 -5.80 -14.04 12.35
CA ALA A 147 -5.07 -14.90 13.27
C ALA A 147 -5.78 -16.24 13.47
N HIS A 148 -7.08 -16.23 13.76
CA HIS A 148 -7.93 -17.40 13.94
C HIS A 148 -7.98 -18.29 12.70
N LYS A 149 -8.09 -17.68 11.50
CA LYS A 149 -8.01 -18.40 10.22
C LYS A 149 -6.71 -19.21 10.10
N ASN A 150 -5.60 -18.67 10.60
CA ASN A 150 -4.28 -19.31 10.58
C ASN A 150 -3.96 -20.13 11.86
N GLY A 151 -4.94 -20.29 12.77
CA GLY A 151 -4.78 -21.05 14.01
C GLY A 151 -3.77 -20.42 14.98
N VAL A 152 -3.64 -19.09 14.95
CA VAL A 152 -2.80 -18.28 15.84
C VAL A 152 -3.67 -17.71 16.95
N ALA A 153 -3.23 -17.85 18.20
CA ALA A 153 -3.87 -17.20 19.33
C ALA A 153 -3.52 -15.71 19.34
N VAL A 154 -4.52 -14.84 19.48
CA VAL A 154 -4.36 -13.39 19.44
C VAL A 154 -4.66 -12.77 20.81
N GLY A 155 -3.90 -11.75 21.20
CA GLY A 155 -4.09 -11.12 22.50
C GLY A 155 -3.78 -9.63 22.55
N CYS A 156 -4.12 -9.03 23.69
CA CYS A 156 -3.88 -7.64 24.07
C CYS A 156 -2.88 -7.58 25.24
N VAL A 157 -2.33 -6.41 25.60
CA VAL A 157 -1.27 -6.31 26.64
C VAL A 157 -1.54 -5.20 27.65
N ALA A 158 -1.42 -5.54 28.94
CA ALA A 158 -1.33 -4.57 30.01
C ALA A 158 0.09 -4.01 30.08
N SER A 159 0.26 -2.78 29.59
CA SER A 159 1.51 -2.02 29.70
C SER A 159 1.63 -1.41 31.11
N ILE A 160 1.97 -2.25 32.09
CA ILE A 160 2.19 -1.79 33.47
C ILE A 160 3.56 -1.09 33.54
N PRO A 161 3.66 0.14 34.08
CA PRO A 161 4.92 0.85 34.16
C PRO A 161 5.97 0.09 34.97
N TRP A 162 7.23 0.19 34.53
CA TRP A 162 8.38 -0.37 35.25
C TRP A 162 8.39 0.07 36.73
N ASN A 163 8.60 -0.90 37.60
CA ASN A 163 8.67 -0.77 39.06
C ASN A 163 7.41 -0.18 39.72
N ALA A 164 6.25 -0.21 39.05
CA ALA A 164 4.99 0.20 39.65
C ALA A 164 4.65 -0.62 40.91
N ASN A 165 3.91 -0.04 41.85
CA ASN A 165 3.39 -0.77 43.01
C ASN A 165 1.93 -1.21 42.74
N VAL A 166 1.70 -2.51 42.60
CA VAL A 166 0.37 -3.09 42.42
C VAL A 166 -0.17 -3.55 43.76
N ASN A 167 -1.10 -2.76 44.29
CA ASN A 167 -1.87 -3.07 45.49
C ASN A 167 -3.37 -3.16 45.12
N LEU A 168 -4.03 -4.26 45.49
CA LEU A 168 -5.44 -4.52 45.15
C LEU A 168 -6.43 -3.55 45.81
N TYR A 169 -5.98 -2.75 46.78
CA TYR A 169 -6.80 -1.72 47.44
C TYR A 169 -6.52 -0.30 46.92
N ALA A 170 -5.72 -0.16 45.87
CA ALA A 170 -5.45 1.14 45.28
C ALA A 170 -6.72 1.78 44.68
N ALA A 171 -6.83 3.11 44.76
CA ALA A 171 -7.98 3.85 44.26
C ALA A 171 -7.97 4.08 42.73
N SER A 172 -6.83 3.84 42.07
CA SER A 172 -6.61 4.05 40.63
C SER A 172 -5.54 3.09 40.06
N GLY A 173 -5.36 3.13 38.74
CA GLY A 173 -4.32 2.37 38.02
C GLY A 173 -4.54 0.85 38.01
N TRP A 174 -3.46 0.11 37.72
CA TRP A 174 -3.49 -1.36 37.64
C TRP A 174 -3.79 -2.04 38.98
N GLY A 175 -3.43 -1.42 40.11
CA GLY A 175 -3.82 -1.90 41.44
C GLY A 175 -5.33 -1.97 41.64
N LYS A 176 -6.05 -0.88 41.31
CA LYS A 176 -7.52 -0.85 41.30
C LYS A 176 -8.09 -1.88 40.31
N THR A 177 -7.51 -1.94 39.12
CA THR A 177 -7.99 -2.81 38.03
C THR A 177 -7.92 -4.28 38.44
N PHE A 178 -6.77 -4.76 38.90
CA PHE A 178 -6.64 -6.10 39.44
C PHE A 178 -7.49 -6.32 40.69
N GLY A 179 -7.55 -5.33 41.59
CA GLY A 179 -8.36 -5.42 42.82
C GLY A 179 -9.83 -5.70 42.55
N GLU A 180 -10.41 -4.96 41.60
CA GLU A 180 -11.81 -5.13 41.23
C GLU A 180 -12.04 -6.36 40.34
N LEU A 181 -11.17 -6.66 39.37
CA LEU A 181 -11.29 -7.87 38.55
C LEU A 181 -11.23 -9.14 39.41
N THR A 182 -10.28 -9.18 40.34
CA THR A 182 -10.02 -10.35 41.19
C THR A 182 -10.85 -10.36 42.49
N LYS A 183 -11.89 -9.54 42.57
CA LYS A 183 -12.77 -9.45 43.74
C LYS A 183 -13.46 -10.78 44.02
N LYS A 184 -13.48 -11.18 45.29
CA LYS A 184 -14.07 -12.45 45.73
C LYS A 184 -15.47 -12.26 46.32
N ASN A 185 -16.30 -13.26 46.14
CA ASN A 185 -17.56 -13.45 46.85
C ASN A 185 -17.28 -13.94 48.29
N SER A 186 -18.33 -13.96 49.14
CA SER A 186 -18.23 -14.44 50.53
C SER A 186 -17.83 -15.91 50.64
N ASP A 187 -18.09 -16.72 49.61
CA ASP A 187 -17.69 -18.13 49.51
C ASP A 187 -16.24 -18.33 49.00
N GLY A 188 -15.53 -17.25 48.69
CA GLY A 188 -14.15 -17.27 48.20
C GLY A 188 -13.97 -17.45 46.68
N THR A 189 -15.06 -17.61 45.92
CA THR A 189 -15.06 -17.62 44.45
C THR A 189 -14.82 -16.22 43.87
N TYR A 190 -14.35 -16.11 42.63
CA TYR A 190 -14.10 -14.82 41.98
C TYR A 190 -15.34 -14.31 41.25
N LYS A 191 -15.76 -13.09 41.56
CA LYS A 191 -17.01 -12.50 41.06
C LYS A 191 -17.04 -12.31 39.54
N ASN A 192 -15.90 -12.00 38.91
CA ASN A 192 -15.85 -11.56 37.52
C ASN A 192 -15.28 -12.59 36.52
N VAL A 193 -14.94 -13.81 36.97
CA VAL A 193 -14.30 -14.82 36.10
C VAL A 193 -15.17 -15.16 34.88
N GLU A 194 -16.43 -15.52 35.11
CA GLU A 194 -17.37 -15.87 34.04
C GLU A 194 -17.54 -14.71 33.04
N ARG A 195 -17.74 -13.49 33.56
CA ARG A 195 -17.95 -12.32 32.71
C ARG A 195 -16.72 -11.99 31.88
N PHE A 196 -15.53 -12.00 32.49
CA PHE A 196 -14.28 -11.71 31.81
C PHE A 196 -14.03 -12.67 30.66
N VAL A 197 -14.19 -13.98 30.90
CA VAL A 197 -14.00 -15.00 29.87
C VAL A 197 -15.05 -14.89 28.75
N LYS A 198 -16.31 -14.58 29.07
CA LYS A 198 -17.36 -14.34 28.07
C LYS A 198 -17.07 -13.14 27.17
N ILE A 199 -16.55 -12.04 27.74
CA ILE A 199 -16.11 -10.86 26.96
C ILE A 199 -15.04 -11.27 25.95
N LEU A 200 -14.00 -11.97 26.40
CA LEU A 200 -12.89 -12.39 25.54
C LEU A 200 -13.36 -13.30 24.41
N LYS A 201 -14.23 -14.28 24.71
CA LYS A 201 -14.85 -15.14 23.68
C LYS A 201 -15.69 -14.34 22.69
N TYR A 202 -16.47 -13.38 23.17
CA TYR A 202 -17.34 -12.56 22.32
C TYR A 202 -16.55 -11.70 21.34
N TYR A 203 -15.46 -11.05 21.77
CA TYR A 203 -14.62 -10.28 20.85
C TYR A 203 -13.66 -11.17 20.03
N GLY A 204 -13.43 -12.42 20.46
CA GLY A 204 -12.49 -13.34 19.80
C GLY A 204 -11.05 -13.02 20.19
N ILE A 205 -10.79 -12.96 21.49
CA ILE A 205 -9.49 -12.69 22.08
C ILE A 205 -9.09 -13.92 22.88
N ASP A 206 -8.03 -14.60 22.47
CA ASP A 206 -7.54 -15.79 23.15
C ASP A 206 -6.72 -15.42 24.39
N GLY A 207 -5.88 -14.38 24.27
CA GLY A 207 -4.84 -14.06 25.24
C GLY A 207 -4.97 -12.68 25.89
N VAL A 208 -4.66 -12.63 27.19
CA VAL A 208 -4.39 -11.36 27.89
C VAL A 208 -2.95 -11.32 28.35
N GLY A 209 -2.23 -10.29 27.94
CA GLY A 209 -0.83 -10.05 28.23
C GLY A 209 -0.63 -9.16 29.45
N VAL A 210 0.44 -9.43 30.18
CA VAL A 210 0.89 -8.62 31.31
C VAL A 210 2.40 -8.41 31.18
N ASN A 211 2.81 -7.15 30.97
CA ASN A 211 4.20 -6.75 31.18
C ASN A 211 4.46 -6.68 32.69
N SER A 212 4.87 -7.79 33.31
CA SER A 212 5.00 -7.92 34.76
C SER A 212 6.32 -7.35 35.28
N GLU A 213 6.43 -6.03 35.25
CA GLU A 213 7.59 -5.30 35.77
C GLU A 213 7.25 -4.52 37.03
N PHE A 214 6.40 -5.08 37.91
CA PHE A 214 5.87 -4.37 39.07
C PHE A 214 6.17 -5.08 40.39
N ASN A 215 6.10 -4.33 41.49
CA ASN A 215 6.14 -4.89 42.85
C ASN A 215 4.73 -5.09 43.41
N ALA A 216 4.55 -6.15 44.19
CA ALA A 216 3.31 -6.48 44.87
C ALA A 216 3.61 -7.25 46.17
N SER A 217 2.58 -7.54 46.96
CA SER A 217 2.70 -8.50 48.06
C SER A 217 2.45 -9.93 47.57
N ALA A 218 2.99 -10.94 48.28
CA ALA A 218 2.68 -12.35 48.01
C ALA A 218 1.16 -12.64 48.07
N ALA A 219 0.41 -11.93 48.93
CA ALA A 219 -1.04 -12.04 49.02
C ALA A 219 -1.74 -11.49 47.78
N THR A 220 -1.30 -10.31 47.30
CA THR A 220 -1.77 -9.71 46.05
C THR A 220 -1.54 -10.67 44.87
N MET A 221 -0.32 -11.19 44.73
CA MET A 221 0.01 -12.10 43.65
C MET A 221 -0.78 -13.40 43.74
N LYS A 222 -0.97 -13.97 44.93
CA LYS A 222 -1.84 -15.15 45.14
C LYS A 222 -3.26 -14.91 44.64
N GLN A 223 -3.84 -13.73 44.89
CA GLN A 223 -5.19 -13.41 44.45
C GLN A 223 -5.27 -13.21 42.94
N ILE A 224 -4.30 -12.54 42.31
CA ILE A 224 -4.20 -12.37 40.85
C ILE A 224 -4.09 -13.72 40.14
N ARG A 225 -3.15 -14.57 40.56
CA ARG A 225 -2.95 -15.90 39.97
C ARG A 225 -4.17 -16.80 40.09
N GLY A 226 -4.82 -16.79 41.26
CA GLY A 226 -6.03 -17.58 41.47
C GLY A 226 -7.18 -17.17 40.54
N PHE A 227 -7.28 -15.88 40.19
CA PHE A 227 -8.28 -15.40 39.23
C PHE A 227 -8.02 -15.99 37.84
N PHE A 228 -6.78 -15.94 37.36
CA PHE A 228 -6.44 -16.48 36.04
C PHE A 228 -6.54 -18.01 35.99
N ALA A 229 -6.21 -18.73 37.06
CA ALA A 229 -6.45 -20.17 37.13
C ALA A 229 -7.95 -20.52 36.97
N GLU A 230 -8.83 -19.77 37.62
CA GLU A 230 -10.28 -19.96 37.48
C GLU A 230 -10.79 -19.53 36.10
N CYS A 231 -10.17 -18.52 35.46
CA CYS A 231 -10.49 -18.16 34.07
C CYS A 231 -10.23 -19.32 33.09
N HIS A 232 -9.16 -20.09 33.25
CA HIS A 232 -8.90 -21.27 32.42
C HIS A 232 -10.02 -22.31 32.56
N LYS A 233 -10.39 -22.63 33.80
CA LYS A 233 -11.47 -23.60 34.09
C LYS A 233 -12.82 -23.13 33.54
N GLU A 234 -13.12 -21.84 33.65
CA GLU A 234 -14.36 -21.28 33.14
C GLU A 234 -14.39 -21.22 31.61
N ALA A 235 -13.26 -20.89 30.97
CA ALA A 235 -13.14 -20.90 29.51
C ALA A 235 -13.40 -22.29 28.93
N GLU A 236 -12.85 -23.34 29.55
CA GLU A 236 -13.08 -24.72 29.12
C GLU A 236 -14.57 -25.10 29.18
N LYS A 237 -15.30 -24.72 30.25
CA LYS A 237 -16.74 -24.99 30.37
C LYS A 237 -17.57 -24.39 29.23
N ILE A 238 -17.14 -23.23 28.71
CA ILE A 238 -17.84 -22.55 27.63
C ILE A 238 -17.23 -22.84 26.25
N GLY A 239 -16.31 -23.81 26.14
CA GLY A 239 -15.65 -24.18 24.89
C GLY A 239 -14.78 -23.06 24.30
N TRP A 240 -14.11 -22.29 25.16
CA TRP A 240 -13.15 -21.25 24.77
C TRP A 240 -11.75 -21.59 25.26
N LYS A 241 -10.73 -21.17 24.52
CA LYS A 241 -9.33 -21.32 24.94
C LYS A 241 -8.81 -19.97 25.42
N PHE A 242 -8.87 -19.76 26.73
CA PHE A 242 -8.24 -18.61 27.37
C PHE A 242 -6.73 -18.84 27.52
N GLN A 243 -5.95 -17.76 27.39
CA GLN A 243 -4.52 -17.76 27.65
C GLN A 243 -4.11 -16.54 28.49
N LEU A 244 -3.18 -16.75 29.41
CA LEU A 244 -2.41 -15.67 30.04
C LEU A 244 -1.00 -15.62 29.47
N HIS A 245 -0.61 -14.44 28.99
CA HIS A 245 0.73 -14.14 28.49
C HIS A 245 1.48 -13.30 29.52
N TRP A 246 2.49 -13.85 30.17
CA TRP A 246 3.14 -13.25 31.32
C TRP A 246 4.63 -13.02 31.07
N TYR A 247 5.10 -11.78 31.22
CA TYR A 247 6.53 -11.49 31.24
C TYR A 247 7.15 -12.02 32.55
N ASP A 248 8.23 -12.79 32.49
CA ASP A 248 8.89 -13.42 33.65
C ASP A 248 9.72 -12.39 34.44
N GLY A 249 9.02 -11.41 35.05
CA GLY A 249 9.57 -10.37 35.91
C GLY A 249 9.06 -10.49 37.33
N THR A 250 7.79 -10.16 37.57
CA THR A 250 7.19 -10.23 38.91
C THR A 250 6.97 -11.69 39.34
N ASN A 251 7.62 -12.09 40.43
CA ASN A 251 7.60 -13.45 40.95
C ASN A 251 6.46 -13.73 41.95
N ASP A 252 6.40 -14.95 42.51
CA ASP A 252 5.29 -15.39 43.38
C ASP A 252 5.13 -14.58 44.67
N TYR A 253 6.23 -13.97 45.13
CA TYR A 253 6.31 -13.14 46.33
C TYR A 253 6.07 -11.65 46.03
N GLY A 254 5.93 -11.29 44.75
CA GLY A 254 5.67 -9.93 44.27
C GLY A 254 6.93 -9.07 44.11
N GLY A 255 8.13 -9.67 44.11
CA GLY A 255 9.36 -8.97 43.73
C GLY A 255 9.72 -9.21 42.27
N ILE A 256 10.46 -8.29 41.66
CA ILE A 256 10.96 -8.42 40.29
C ILE A 256 12.22 -9.30 40.29
N THR A 257 12.26 -10.36 39.47
CA THR A 257 13.38 -11.32 39.38
C THR A 257 13.54 -11.82 37.95
N PHE A 258 14.44 -11.20 37.19
CA PHE A 258 14.69 -11.58 35.80
C PHE A 258 15.77 -12.66 35.63
N ASP A 259 15.76 -13.30 34.46
CA ASP A 259 16.81 -14.19 33.94
C ASP A 259 17.11 -15.46 34.78
N GLN A 260 16.22 -15.82 35.71
CA GLN A 260 16.36 -17.02 36.55
C GLN A 260 15.63 -18.26 36.03
N GLY A 261 14.85 -18.14 34.95
CA GLY A 261 14.07 -19.26 34.42
C GLY A 261 12.86 -19.64 35.31
N LEU A 262 12.25 -20.78 35.00
CA LEU A 262 11.18 -21.35 35.83
C LEU A 262 11.78 -22.10 37.03
N GLY A 263 11.29 -21.80 38.22
CA GLY A 263 11.71 -22.47 39.45
C GLY A 263 10.80 -22.20 40.65
N ALA A 264 11.30 -22.45 41.86
CA ALA A 264 10.50 -22.35 43.08
C ALA A 264 9.92 -20.95 43.37
N HIS A 265 10.50 -19.90 42.77
CA HIS A 265 10.12 -18.50 42.99
C HIS A 265 8.96 -18.01 42.12
N ASN A 266 8.68 -18.67 40.98
CA ASN A 266 7.61 -18.30 40.03
C ASN A 266 6.73 -19.51 39.61
N LYS A 267 6.90 -20.68 40.24
CA LYS A 267 6.13 -21.90 39.91
C LYS A 267 4.62 -21.72 40.07
N ALA A 268 4.15 -20.91 41.03
CA ALA A 268 2.72 -20.71 41.21
C ALA A 268 2.15 -19.79 40.13
N GLN A 269 2.94 -18.85 39.61
CA GLN A 269 2.62 -18.02 38.44
C GLN A 269 2.57 -18.84 37.15
N PHE A 270 3.43 -19.87 37.00
CA PHE A 270 3.31 -20.78 35.87
C PHE A 270 2.07 -21.68 35.97
N GLY A 271 1.84 -22.24 37.16
CA GLY A 271 0.78 -23.21 37.43
C GLY A 271 1.19 -24.65 37.13
N ASP A 272 0.46 -25.61 37.69
CA ASP A 272 0.63 -27.04 37.41
C ASP A 272 -0.44 -27.54 36.41
N LYS A 273 -0.41 -28.84 36.09
CA LYS A 273 -1.36 -29.47 35.15
C LYS A 273 -2.84 -29.32 35.54
N ASP A 274 -3.14 -29.14 36.83
CA ASP A 274 -4.51 -29.09 37.35
C ASP A 274 -4.98 -27.64 37.57
N ASN A 275 -4.04 -26.70 37.71
CA ASN A 275 -4.28 -25.27 37.88
C ASN A 275 -3.30 -24.47 37.02
N ILE A 276 -3.51 -24.50 35.70
CA ILE A 276 -2.77 -23.68 34.73
C ILE A 276 -3.03 -22.20 35.06
N VAL A 277 -1.96 -21.40 35.11
CA VAL A 277 -2.06 -19.95 35.30
C VAL A 277 -1.53 -19.21 34.08
N THR A 278 -0.35 -19.59 33.57
CA THR A 278 0.30 -18.95 32.41
C THR A 278 0.54 -19.96 31.29
N ASP A 279 0.16 -19.62 30.06
CA ASP A 279 0.34 -20.40 28.83
C ASP A 279 1.58 -19.98 28.04
N MET A 280 1.97 -18.71 28.22
CA MET A 280 3.13 -18.10 27.60
C MET A 280 3.88 -17.34 28.68
N MET A 281 4.90 -17.97 29.27
CA MET A 281 5.82 -17.28 30.16
C MET A 281 7.03 -16.80 29.37
N PHE A 282 7.12 -15.49 29.16
CA PHE A 282 8.13 -14.85 28.33
C PHE A 282 9.34 -14.48 29.17
N SER A 283 10.50 -15.09 28.92
CA SER A 283 11.71 -14.78 29.65
C SER A 283 12.22 -13.39 29.32
N ASN A 284 12.86 -12.73 30.30
CA ASN A 284 13.79 -11.65 29.99
C ASN A 284 14.96 -12.18 29.12
N TYR A 285 15.73 -11.26 28.54
CA TYR A 285 16.54 -11.52 27.36
C TYR A 285 17.87 -12.27 27.60
N ASN A 286 18.30 -12.46 28.86
CA ASN A 286 19.63 -13.00 29.20
C ASN A 286 19.60 -14.46 29.70
N THR A 287 18.56 -15.23 29.36
CA THR A 287 18.47 -16.66 29.73
C THR A 287 19.38 -17.53 28.85
N GLY A 288 20.35 -18.23 29.46
CA GLY A 288 21.27 -19.15 28.75
C GLY A 288 20.77 -20.60 28.66
N SER A 289 21.44 -21.44 27.86
CA SER A 289 21.08 -22.87 27.68
C SER A 289 20.88 -23.65 28.98
N GLY A 290 21.76 -23.45 29.97
CA GLY A 290 21.67 -24.13 31.27
C GLY A 290 20.40 -23.76 32.04
N THR A 291 20.06 -22.48 32.08
CA THR A 291 18.81 -21.99 32.68
C THR A 291 17.60 -22.58 31.99
N LEU A 292 17.58 -22.58 30.65
CA LEU A 292 16.45 -23.10 29.88
C LEU A 292 16.27 -24.63 30.04
N LYS A 293 17.36 -25.40 30.16
CA LYS A 293 17.28 -26.85 30.47
C LYS A 293 16.66 -27.10 31.84
N ASN A 294 17.05 -26.31 32.84
CA ASN A 294 16.46 -26.39 34.18
C ASN A 294 14.97 -26.00 34.14
N THR A 295 14.61 -24.94 33.43
CA THR A 295 13.22 -24.54 33.18
C THR A 295 12.41 -25.69 32.59
N ALA A 296 12.91 -26.34 31.52
CA ALA A 296 12.23 -27.45 30.88
C ALA A 296 12.01 -28.64 31.83
N ALA A 297 13.03 -29.02 32.60
CA ALA A 297 12.92 -30.07 33.61
C ALA A 297 11.89 -29.70 34.71
N TYR A 298 11.88 -28.44 35.14
CA TYR A 298 10.95 -27.94 36.16
C TYR A 298 9.50 -27.93 35.64
N ALA A 299 9.27 -27.48 34.41
CA ALA A 299 7.95 -27.53 33.76
C ALA A 299 7.41 -28.96 33.72
N LYS A 300 8.24 -29.94 33.33
CA LYS A 300 7.87 -31.37 33.34
C LYS A 300 7.52 -31.87 34.74
N SER A 301 8.24 -31.42 35.78
CA SER A 301 7.94 -31.78 37.17
C SER A 301 6.59 -31.25 37.66
N LEU A 302 6.08 -30.17 37.03
CA LEU A 302 4.74 -29.61 37.26
C LEU A 302 3.67 -30.26 36.37
N GLY A 303 4.04 -31.23 35.52
CA GLY A 303 3.13 -31.84 34.54
C GLY A 303 2.75 -30.91 33.39
N ARG A 304 3.53 -29.86 33.13
CA ARG A 304 3.28 -28.86 32.10
C ARG A 304 4.21 -29.04 30.90
N ASP A 305 3.79 -28.51 29.76
CA ASP A 305 4.57 -28.48 28.53
C ASP A 305 5.75 -27.49 28.67
N PRO A 306 7.00 -27.93 28.53
CA PRO A 306 8.16 -27.03 28.52
C PRO A 306 8.08 -25.91 27.49
N TYR A 307 7.37 -26.12 26.38
CA TYR A 307 7.19 -25.12 25.33
C TYR A 307 6.24 -23.98 25.72
N ASP A 308 5.62 -24.01 26.90
CA ASP A 308 4.90 -22.86 27.48
C ASP A 308 5.85 -21.79 28.05
N TYR A 309 7.16 -22.08 28.14
CA TYR A 309 8.20 -21.11 28.45
C TYR A 309 8.92 -20.64 27.17
N TYR A 310 9.01 -19.33 26.98
CA TYR A 310 9.50 -18.69 25.77
C TYR A 310 10.79 -17.94 26.07
N LYS A 311 11.89 -18.28 25.37
CA LYS A 311 13.11 -17.48 25.39
C LYS A 311 12.84 -16.16 24.67
N GLY A 312 12.93 -15.06 25.40
CA GLY A 312 12.77 -13.72 24.85
C GLY A 312 13.98 -13.26 24.05
N PHE A 313 13.71 -12.68 22.88
CA PHE A 313 14.66 -11.93 22.06
C PHE A 313 14.16 -10.48 21.96
N ASP A 314 14.96 -9.55 22.47
CA ASP A 314 14.76 -8.11 22.29
C ASP A 314 15.30 -7.70 20.92
N ILE A 315 14.41 -7.64 19.94
CA ILE A 315 14.79 -7.25 18.58
C ILE A 315 14.97 -5.73 18.45
N GLN A 316 14.56 -4.92 19.45
CA GLN A 316 14.70 -3.46 19.44
C GLN A 316 16.14 -3.03 19.70
N GLY A 317 16.66 -3.38 20.88
CA GLY A 317 17.99 -2.97 21.32
C GLY A 317 19.09 -3.90 20.80
N ARG A 318 18.74 -5.14 20.44
CA ARG A 318 19.71 -6.20 20.12
C ARG A 318 19.55 -6.79 18.71
N ALA A 319 18.55 -6.35 17.93
CA ALA A 319 18.23 -6.93 16.62
C ALA A 319 18.14 -8.47 16.68
N LEU A 320 18.74 -9.19 15.73
CA LEU A 320 18.78 -10.66 15.72
C LEU A 320 20.18 -11.18 16.11
N HIS A 321 20.94 -10.36 16.83
CA HIS A 321 22.35 -10.56 17.16
C HIS A 321 22.60 -11.66 18.22
N ALA A 322 23.72 -12.38 18.11
CA ALA A 322 24.04 -13.51 18.98
C ALA A 322 24.58 -13.14 20.38
N SER A 323 25.27 -12.00 20.55
CA SER A 323 25.97 -11.64 21.80
C SER A 323 25.10 -11.27 22.99
N SER A 324 23.77 -11.22 22.83
CA SER A 324 22.86 -10.77 23.88
C SER A 324 21.57 -11.58 23.97
N SER A 325 21.25 -12.44 22.99
CA SER A 325 20.29 -13.54 23.10
C SER A 325 20.73 -14.67 22.17
N ASN A 326 21.68 -15.49 22.61
CA ASN A 326 22.33 -16.47 21.75
C ASN A 326 21.34 -17.55 21.27
N TRP A 327 21.11 -17.63 19.95
CA TRP A 327 20.24 -18.65 19.34
C TRP A 327 20.66 -20.07 19.69
N ASN A 328 21.97 -20.30 19.89
CA ASN A 328 22.49 -21.60 20.29
C ASN A 328 22.02 -22.05 21.69
N ASP A 329 21.47 -21.15 22.51
CA ASP A 329 20.87 -21.52 23.80
C ASP A 329 19.67 -22.46 23.64
N LEU A 330 19.00 -22.41 22.49
CA LEU A 330 17.85 -23.25 22.14
C LEU A 330 18.25 -24.60 21.54
N ASN A 331 19.53 -24.82 21.25
CA ASN A 331 20.01 -26.08 20.68
C ASN A 331 19.80 -27.21 21.70
N ASP A 332 19.06 -28.24 21.31
CA ASP A 332 18.71 -29.38 22.16
C ASP A 332 18.00 -29.00 23.48
N VAL A 333 17.24 -27.90 23.48
CA VAL A 333 16.43 -27.45 24.63
C VAL A 333 14.95 -27.32 24.26
N GLU A 334 14.07 -27.80 25.13
CA GLU A 334 12.62 -27.65 25.01
C GLU A 334 12.18 -26.31 25.62
N ALA A 335 12.34 -25.25 24.84
CA ALA A 335 11.79 -23.93 25.10
C ALA A 335 11.33 -23.31 23.77
N SER A 336 10.36 -22.41 23.83
CA SER A 336 9.79 -21.71 22.68
C SER A 336 10.52 -20.39 22.40
N VAL A 337 10.21 -19.76 21.26
CA VAL A 337 10.85 -18.51 20.81
C VAL A 337 9.88 -17.35 20.99
N GLY A 338 10.32 -16.25 21.60
CA GLY A 338 9.51 -15.04 21.76
C GLY A 338 10.24 -13.81 21.26
N PHE A 339 9.59 -13.00 20.41
CA PHE A 339 10.12 -11.69 19.99
C PHE A 339 9.38 -10.57 20.70
N TRP A 340 10.15 -9.64 21.25
CA TRP A 340 9.70 -8.32 21.69
C TRP A 340 10.51 -7.26 20.96
N GLY A 341 9.91 -6.14 20.53
CA GLY A 341 10.62 -5.23 19.63
C GLY A 341 10.25 -3.75 19.64
N ALA A 342 9.12 -3.33 20.21
CA ALA A 342 8.74 -1.92 20.26
C ALA A 342 7.44 -1.73 21.05
N HIS A 343 7.20 -0.48 21.48
CA HIS A 343 6.00 -0.11 22.23
C HIS A 343 4.86 0.46 21.37
N SER A 344 5.14 0.96 20.15
CA SER A 344 4.18 1.72 19.33
C SER A 344 3.93 1.17 17.93
N GLN A 345 4.96 0.62 17.25
CA GLN A 345 4.84 0.02 15.93
C GLN A 345 5.66 -1.28 15.84
N GLY A 346 5.18 -2.30 15.12
CA GLY A 346 5.91 -3.55 14.91
C GLY A 346 7.29 -3.30 14.28
N LEU A 347 8.36 -3.70 14.96
CA LEU A 347 9.73 -3.33 14.56
C LEU A 347 10.16 -3.90 13.20
N ILE A 348 9.67 -5.09 12.84
CA ILE A 348 9.95 -5.70 11.53
C ILE A 348 9.35 -4.83 10.42
N HIS A 349 8.14 -4.28 10.61
CA HIS A 349 7.53 -3.33 9.69
C HIS A 349 8.23 -1.96 9.74
N GLN A 350 8.39 -1.39 10.94
CA GLN A 350 9.00 -0.07 11.15
C GLN A 350 10.41 0.05 10.52
N SER A 351 11.21 -1.01 10.61
CA SER A 351 12.57 -1.02 10.08
C SER A 351 12.63 -1.25 8.57
N ALA A 352 11.52 -1.52 7.88
CA ALA A 352 11.48 -1.90 6.46
C ALA A 352 11.64 -0.70 5.51
N THR A 353 12.60 0.19 5.78
CA THR A 353 12.91 1.34 4.93
C THR A 353 14.07 1.08 3.96
N ASP A 354 14.52 -0.19 3.87
CA ASP A 354 15.68 -0.62 3.08
C ASP A 354 15.59 -0.25 1.59
N TYR A 355 14.37 -0.15 1.05
CA TYR A 355 14.09 0.18 -0.35
C TYR A 355 13.55 1.60 -0.54
N GLY A 356 13.54 2.40 0.53
CA GLY A 356 12.92 3.72 0.61
C GLY A 356 11.75 3.77 1.60
N THR A 357 11.16 4.95 1.72
CA THR A 357 10.14 5.39 2.66
C THR A 357 8.82 5.70 1.95
N SER A 358 8.74 5.47 0.63
CA SER A 358 7.44 5.39 -0.04
C SER A 358 6.66 4.17 0.46
N ASP A 359 5.33 4.26 0.49
CA ASP A 359 4.47 3.19 0.96
C ASP A 359 4.70 1.86 0.21
N VAL A 360 4.86 1.88 -1.12
CA VAL A 360 5.24 0.71 -1.94
C VAL A 360 6.62 0.16 -1.57
N ALA A 361 7.61 1.03 -1.40
CA ALA A 361 8.96 0.61 -1.03
C ALA A 361 9.00 -0.06 0.34
N ILE A 362 8.30 0.52 1.33
CA ILE A 362 8.20 -0.01 2.68
C ILE A 362 7.54 -1.39 2.66
N GLN A 363 6.40 -1.52 1.98
CA GLN A 363 5.68 -2.79 1.90
C GLN A 363 6.50 -3.88 1.18
N GLN A 364 7.21 -3.53 0.10
CA GLN A 364 8.08 -4.47 -0.60
C GLN A 364 9.29 -4.90 0.26
N ALA A 365 9.93 -3.95 0.94
CA ALA A 365 11.01 -4.24 1.88
C ALA A 365 10.51 -5.09 3.04
N TYR A 366 9.27 -4.87 3.50
CA TYR A 366 8.65 -5.60 4.58
C TYR A 366 8.35 -7.05 4.21
N LEU A 367 7.83 -7.32 3.01
CA LEU A 367 7.65 -8.70 2.53
C LEU A 367 8.98 -9.46 2.50
N ASP A 368 10.00 -8.86 1.90
CA ASP A 368 11.34 -9.45 1.82
C ASP A 368 11.94 -9.67 3.22
N LYS A 369 11.72 -8.73 4.14
CA LYS A 369 12.17 -8.83 5.54
C LYS A 369 11.48 -9.96 6.28
N GLN A 370 10.15 -10.08 6.15
CA GLN A 370 9.39 -11.18 6.72
C GLN A 370 9.91 -12.53 6.21
N GLU A 371 10.19 -12.65 4.92
CA GLU A 371 10.78 -13.87 4.37
C GLU A 371 12.17 -14.15 4.94
N MET A 372 13.04 -13.14 5.07
CA MET A 372 14.39 -13.34 5.61
C MET A 372 14.40 -13.64 7.12
N VAL A 373 13.53 -13.00 7.90
CA VAL A 373 13.40 -13.24 9.35
C VAL A 373 12.81 -14.63 9.62
N PHE A 374 11.78 -15.04 8.87
CA PHE A 374 11.08 -16.28 9.18
C PHE A 374 11.59 -17.49 8.39
N SER A 375 11.81 -17.37 7.08
CA SER A 375 12.34 -18.47 6.26
C SER A 375 13.87 -18.53 6.19
N GLY A 376 14.56 -17.49 6.67
CA GLY A 376 16.02 -17.38 6.65
C GLY A 376 16.55 -16.50 5.51
N GLY A 377 17.79 -16.03 5.64
CA GLY A 377 18.42 -15.03 4.77
C GLY A 377 18.58 -15.43 3.30
N ASN A 378 18.42 -16.71 2.97
CA ASN A 378 18.34 -17.21 1.59
C ASN A 378 16.92 -17.24 1.03
N ARG A 379 15.93 -16.80 1.82
CA ARG A 379 14.48 -16.80 1.51
C ARG A 379 13.95 -18.18 1.12
N ASN A 380 14.53 -19.23 1.67
CA ASN A 380 14.12 -20.61 1.42
C ASN A 380 14.28 -21.45 2.70
N PRO A 381 13.18 -21.93 3.32
CA PRO A 381 13.27 -22.71 4.55
C PRO A 381 13.91 -24.10 4.33
N ALA A 382 14.08 -24.54 3.07
CA ALA A 382 14.84 -25.73 2.70
C ALA A 382 16.33 -25.43 2.42
N ASN A 383 16.78 -24.19 2.55
CA ASN A 383 18.18 -23.80 2.40
C ASN A 383 18.50 -22.58 3.28
N THR A 384 18.58 -22.77 4.59
CA THR A 384 18.89 -21.69 5.53
C THR A 384 20.40 -21.49 5.69
N PRO A 385 20.87 -20.26 5.98
CA PRO A 385 22.21 -20.04 6.53
C PRO A 385 22.45 -20.81 7.83
N ASP A 386 23.72 -20.93 8.23
CA ASP A 386 24.09 -21.54 9.51
C ASP A 386 23.59 -20.71 10.71
N ILE A 387 23.41 -21.37 11.85
CA ILE A 387 23.04 -20.68 13.10
C ILE A 387 24.17 -19.71 13.49
N LEU A 388 23.79 -18.48 13.85
CA LEU A 388 24.75 -17.43 14.19
C LEU A 388 25.66 -17.86 15.36
N GLY A 389 26.96 -17.67 15.18
CA GLY A 389 27.95 -17.75 16.25
C GLY A 389 27.94 -16.51 17.12
N TRP A 390 28.53 -16.60 18.31
CA TRP A 390 28.53 -15.52 19.32
C TRP A 390 29.07 -14.17 18.82
N SER A 391 29.99 -14.17 17.86
CA SER A 391 30.60 -12.98 17.27
C SER A 391 29.85 -12.41 16.06
N ASP A 392 28.81 -13.10 15.56
CA ASP A 392 28.15 -12.70 14.33
C ASP A 392 27.20 -11.53 14.54
N VAL A 393 27.37 -10.51 13.69
CA VAL A 393 26.58 -9.29 13.71
C VAL A 393 25.54 -9.30 12.60
N VAL A 394 24.26 -9.40 12.97
CA VAL A 394 23.11 -9.30 12.05
C VAL A 394 22.12 -8.26 12.59
N THR A 395 21.84 -7.27 11.75
CA THR A 395 20.82 -6.23 12.02
C THR A 395 19.51 -6.59 11.31
N LEU A 396 18.44 -5.83 11.57
CA LEU A 396 17.18 -6.00 10.85
C LEU A 396 17.19 -5.42 9.42
N ALA A 397 18.32 -4.90 8.91
CA ALA A 397 18.41 -4.51 7.50
C ALA A 397 18.31 -5.75 6.59
N ASN A 398 17.54 -5.65 5.50
CA ASN A 398 17.44 -6.71 4.50
C ASN A 398 18.83 -7.11 3.96
N GLY A 399 19.72 -6.13 3.75
CA GLY A 399 21.10 -6.39 3.33
C GLY A 399 21.96 -7.13 4.37
N SER A 400 21.63 -7.00 5.67
CA SER A 400 22.33 -7.67 6.77
C SER A 400 21.80 -9.09 7.00
N LEU A 401 20.49 -9.29 6.87
CA LEU A 401 19.83 -10.60 6.98
C LEU A 401 20.21 -11.53 5.82
N LYS A 402 20.29 -10.98 4.61
CA LYS A 402 20.49 -11.73 3.37
C LYS A 402 21.75 -12.60 3.44
N GLY A 403 21.56 -13.90 3.23
CA GLY A 403 22.63 -14.91 3.26
C GLY A 403 23.27 -15.16 4.64
N LYS A 404 22.79 -14.53 5.72
CA LYS A 404 23.43 -14.61 7.05
C LYS A 404 22.50 -15.14 8.14
N PHE A 405 21.26 -14.67 8.22
CA PHE A 405 20.37 -15.09 9.30
C PHE A 405 19.75 -16.46 9.00
N HIS A 406 19.84 -17.41 9.92
CA HIS A 406 19.28 -18.75 9.75
C HIS A 406 17.74 -18.79 9.69
N GLY A 407 17.06 -17.73 10.15
CA GLY A 407 15.61 -17.63 10.16
C GLY A 407 14.92 -18.44 11.26
N VAL A 408 13.68 -18.04 11.59
CA VAL A 408 12.82 -18.75 12.57
C VAL A 408 12.53 -20.20 12.14
N ALA A 409 12.47 -20.48 10.84
CA ALA A 409 12.28 -21.82 10.27
C ALA A 409 13.37 -22.81 10.70
N SER A 410 14.55 -22.33 11.13
CA SER A 410 15.59 -23.16 11.72
C SER A 410 15.22 -23.70 13.10
N TYR A 411 14.26 -23.11 13.82
CA TYR A 411 13.86 -23.56 15.16
C TYR A 411 12.39 -23.95 15.29
N VAL A 412 11.52 -23.43 14.41
CA VAL A 412 10.07 -23.58 14.49
C VAL A 412 9.52 -24.08 13.15
N THR A 413 8.72 -25.16 13.19
CA THR A 413 8.06 -25.67 11.98
C THR A 413 6.93 -24.73 11.54
N ALA A 414 6.81 -24.52 10.22
CA ALA A 414 5.66 -23.85 9.62
C ALA A 414 4.41 -24.72 9.80
N LYS A 415 3.26 -24.14 10.13
CA LYS A 415 2.00 -24.82 10.46
C LYS A 415 0.89 -24.40 9.50
N SER A 416 -0.20 -25.17 9.45
CA SER A 416 -1.33 -24.91 8.57
C SER A 416 -2.65 -25.38 9.20
N THR A 417 -3.74 -24.69 8.86
CA THR A 417 -5.13 -25.02 9.22
C THR A 417 -5.92 -25.57 8.02
N ILE A 418 -5.29 -25.70 6.84
CA ILE A 418 -5.95 -26.08 5.58
C ILE A 418 -6.24 -27.59 5.57
N GLN A 419 -7.42 -27.96 6.08
CA GLN A 419 -7.84 -29.36 6.27
C GLN A 419 -9.19 -29.69 5.63
N GLN A 420 -9.86 -28.68 5.05
CA GLN A 420 -11.22 -28.81 4.52
C GLN A 420 -11.33 -28.19 3.11
N VAL A 421 -12.21 -28.78 2.30
CA VAL A 421 -12.61 -28.27 0.99
C VAL A 421 -13.91 -27.45 1.18
N PRO A 422 -14.06 -26.27 0.55
CA PRO A 422 -13.14 -25.66 -0.41
C PRO A 422 -11.91 -25.06 0.26
N PHE A 423 -10.78 -25.15 -0.44
CA PHE A 423 -9.60 -24.34 -0.17
C PHE A 423 -9.44 -23.35 -1.32
N VAL A 424 -9.40 -22.05 -1.02
CA VAL A 424 -9.25 -20.97 -2.01
C VAL A 424 -8.25 -19.97 -1.48
N THR A 425 -7.36 -19.49 -2.35
CA THR A 425 -6.48 -18.36 -2.10
C THR A 425 -6.33 -17.54 -3.37
N ARG A 426 -6.38 -16.22 -3.25
CA ARG A 426 -6.11 -15.25 -4.32
C ARG A 426 -4.83 -14.48 -4.05
N PHE A 427 -4.07 -14.92 -3.05
CA PHE A 427 -2.81 -14.32 -2.62
C PHE A 427 -2.97 -12.84 -2.19
N ASN A 428 -4.17 -12.46 -1.73
CA ASN A 428 -4.43 -11.11 -1.23
C ASN A 428 -3.71 -10.89 0.11
N LEU A 429 -2.92 -9.83 0.21
CA LEU A 429 -2.16 -9.44 1.40
C LEU A 429 -3.00 -8.66 2.43
N GLY A 430 -4.20 -8.22 2.03
CA GLY A 430 -5.05 -7.34 2.84
C GLY A 430 -4.72 -5.86 2.64
N ASN A 431 -4.06 -5.50 1.55
CA ASN A 431 -3.87 -4.13 1.08
C ASN A 431 -3.71 -4.10 -0.44
N GLY A 432 -3.85 -2.93 -1.04
CA GLY A 432 -3.68 -2.75 -2.48
C GLY A 432 -3.61 -1.29 -2.91
N LEU A 433 -2.94 -1.05 -4.04
CA LEU A 433 -2.91 0.27 -4.69
C LEU A 433 -4.27 0.63 -5.31
N THR A 434 -5.00 -0.41 -5.74
CA THR A 434 -6.40 -0.38 -6.16
C THR A 434 -7.07 -1.64 -5.65
N PHE A 435 -8.40 -1.66 -5.59
CA PHE A 435 -9.17 -2.86 -5.36
C PHE A 435 -9.61 -3.46 -6.71
N LYS A 436 -9.26 -4.72 -6.97
CA LYS A 436 -9.57 -5.43 -8.21
C LYS A 436 -10.61 -6.52 -8.01
N ASN A 437 -11.36 -6.78 -9.07
CA ASN A 437 -12.25 -7.93 -9.18
C ASN A 437 -12.16 -8.51 -10.60
N GLU A 438 -11.81 -9.79 -10.69
CA GLU A 438 -11.57 -10.51 -11.95
C GLU A 438 -10.52 -9.84 -12.85
N GLY A 439 -9.51 -9.21 -12.24
CA GLY A 439 -8.43 -8.50 -12.94
C GLY A 439 -8.69 -7.02 -13.24
N GLU A 440 -9.95 -6.61 -13.15
CA GLU A 440 -10.39 -5.24 -13.45
C GLU A 440 -10.43 -4.38 -12.19
N VAL A 441 -10.15 -3.08 -12.32
CA VAL A 441 -10.25 -2.14 -11.21
C VAL A 441 -11.73 -1.96 -10.85
N ALA A 442 -12.11 -2.44 -9.66
CA ALA A 442 -13.44 -2.26 -9.10
C ALA A 442 -13.52 -0.94 -8.32
N PHE A 443 -12.47 -0.63 -7.55
CA PHE A 443 -12.35 0.65 -6.85
C PHE A 443 -10.93 1.20 -6.94
N ASN A 444 -10.80 2.39 -7.52
CA ASN A 444 -9.51 3.05 -7.76
C ASN A 444 -9.06 3.84 -6.52
N HIS A 445 -8.85 3.13 -5.41
CA HIS A 445 -8.37 3.72 -4.16
C HIS A 445 -7.29 2.84 -3.53
N LYS A 446 -6.27 3.46 -2.91
CA LYS A 446 -5.35 2.76 -2.01
C LYS A 446 -6.12 2.26 -0.79
N TRP A 447 -5.84 1.05 -0.33
CA TRP A 447 -6.60 0.47 0.79
C TRP A 447 -5.78 -0.51 1.61
N HIS A 448 -6.15 -0.61 2.88
CA HIS A 448 -5.67 -1.59 3.85
C HIS A 448 -6.87 -2.16 4.61
N ASN A 449 -7.05 -3.47 4.57
CA ASN A 449 -7.98 -4.22 5.41
C ASN A 449 -7.47 -5.65 5.61
N ILE A 450 -6.76 -5.89 6.71
CA ILE A 450 -6.13 -7.19 7.01
C ILE A 450 -7.15 -8.34 7.15
N ALA A 451 -8.41 -8.03 7.45
CA ALA A 451 -9.49 -9.02 7.52
C ALA A 451 -9.70 -9.77 6.19
N THR A 452 -9.34 -9.14 5.06
CA THR A 452 -9.44 -9.72 3.71
C THR A 452 -8.22 -10.52 3.28
N GLN A 453 -7.14 -10.55 4.06
CA GLN A 453 -5.92 -11.27 3.71
C GLN A 453 -6.22 -12.76 3.51
N ASP A 454 -5.73 -13.40 2.45
CA ASP A 454 -6.01 -14.81 2.17
C ASP A 454 -5.17 -15.77 3.03
N PHE A 455 -5.39 -17.08 2.85
CA PHE A 455 -4.33 -18.04 3.14
C PHE A 455 -3.15 -17.78 2.22
N LEU A 456 -2.04 -17.32 2.78
CA LEU A 456 -0.79 -17.12 2.05
C LEU A 456 0.07 -18.40 2.09
N PRO A 457 1.02 -18.59 1.15
CA PRO A 457 1.83 -19.80 1.08
C PRO A 457 2.45 -20.15 2.43
N THR A 458 2.31 -21.42 2.84
CA THR A 458 2.86 -21.93 4.10
C THR A 458 4.38 -21.71 4.16
N TRP A 459 5.05 -21.90 3.02
CA TRP A 459 6.49 -21.69 2.86
C TRP A 459 6.77 -20.56 1.87
N ARG A 460 7.60 -19.59 2.29
CA ARG A 460 8.04 -18.46 1.45
C ARG A 460 9.57 -18.36 1.45
N TRP A 461 10.29 -19.04 0.56
CA TRP A 461 9.79 -19.96 -0.48
C TRP A 461 10.51 -21.31 -0.46
N TRP A 462 9.77 -22.40 -0.29
CA TRP A 462 10.36 -23.74 -0.42
C TRP A 462 10.45 -24.11 -1.90
N ILE A 463 11.62 -23.82 -2.48
CA ILE A 463 11.93 -24.10 -3.87
C ILE A 463 13.06 -25.12 -3.96
N VAL A 464 12.87 -26.15 -4.79
CA VAL A 464 13.86 -27.22 -5.03
C VAL A 464 14.00 -27.49 -6.52
N ASP A 465 15.14 -28.04 -6.94
CA ASP A 465 15.35 -28.49 -8.31
C ASP A 465 14.70 -29.86 -8.58
N GLY A 466 14.90 -30.40 -9.78
CA GLY A 466 14.37 -31.71 -10.18
C GLY A 466 14.86 -32.90 -9.32
N ASN A 467 15.97 -32.73 -8.58
CA ASN A 467 16.55 -33.72 -7.67
C ASN A 467 16.21 -33.43 -6.19
N GLU A 468 15.20 -32.59 -5.93
CA GLU A 468 14.77 -32.18 -4.59
C GLU A 468 15.83 -31.39 -3.80
N SER A 469 16.79 -30.76 -4.47
CA SER A 469 17.81 -29.92 -3.84
C SER A 469 17.41 -28.44 -3.85
N ALA A 470 17.41 -27.81 -2.66
CA ALA A 470 17.21 -26.38 -2.49
C ALA A 470 18.52 -25.55 -2.62
N LYS A 471 19.67 -26.22 -2.82
CA LYS A 471 20.99 -25.59 -2.92
C LYS A 471 21.42 -25.29 -4.37
N SER A 472 20.56 -25.57 -5.34
CA SER A 472 20.84 -25.32 -6.75
C SER A 472 20.90 -23.82 -7.06
N GLY A 473 21.86 -23.39 -7.89
CA GLY A 473 22.05 -21.97 -8.24
C GLY A 473 21.06 -21.42 -9.26
N ASN A 474 20.31 -22.28 -9.96
CA ASN A 474 19.41 -21.93 -11.07
C ASN A 474 17.92 -22.21 -10.74
N LEU A 475 17.50 -21.93 -9.51
CA LEU A 475 16.10 -22.03 -9.11
C LEU A 475 15.31 -20.80 -9.58
N ALA A 476 14.04 -21.01 -9.93
CA ALA A 476 13.11 -19.93 -10.17
C ALA A 476 12.88 -19.11 -8.89
N GLN A 477 12.42 -17.88 -9.04
CA GLN A 477 12.09 -16.97 -7.94
C GLN A 477 10.57 -16.87 -7.79
N ALA A 478 10.12 -16.76 -6.55
CA ALA A 478 8.73 -16.51 -6.20
C ALA A 478 8.64 -15.28 -5.28
N GLU A 479 7.56 -14.52 -5.39
CA GLU A 479 7.26 -13.39 -4.52
C GLU A 479 5.75 -13.06 -4.57
N LEU A 480 5.26 -12.36 -3.55
CA LEU A 480 3.96 -11.69 -3.62
C LEU A 480 4.15 -10.27 -4.15
N THR A 481 3.24 -9.80 -4.98
CA THR A 481 3.35 -8.50 -5.66
C THR A 481 2.02 -7.76 -5.74
N TRP A 482 2.10 -6.43 -5.78
CA TRP A 482 0.97 -5.51 -6.05
C TRP A 482 0.99 -4.96 -7.48
N ASP A 483 1.88 -5.46 -8.36
CA ASP A 483 1.96 -5.04 -9.77
C ASP A 483 0.63 -5.29 -10.52
N ASP A 484 -0.11 -6.33 -10.11
CA ASP A 484 -1.46 -6.64 -10.56
C ASP A 484 -2.16 -7.56 -9.54
N ALA A 485 -3.46 -7.80 -9.71
CA ALA A 485 -4.22 -8.76 -8.90
C ALA A 485 -5.43 -9.28 -9.68
N TYR A 486 -5.82 -10.55 -9.44
CA TYR A 486 -7.11 -11.05 -9.94
C TYR A 486 -8.26 -10.57 -9.05
N TRP A 487 -8.06 -10.52 -7.74
CA TRP A 487 -9.03 -9.98 -6.78
C TRP A 487 -8.29 -9.33 -5.61
N GLY A 488 -8.86 -8.28 -5.03
CA GLY A 488 -8.22 -7.54 -3.94
C GLY A 488 -7.07 -6.70 -4.48
N GLY A 489 -5.86 -6.87 -3.95
CA GLY A 489 -4.76 -5.94 -4.18
C GLY A 489 -3.41 -6.55 -4.55
N SER A 490 -3.26 -7.86 -4.46
CA SER A 490 -1.99 -8.55 -4.72
C SER A 490 -2.18 -9.93 -5.35
N CYS A 491 -1.11 -10.47 -5.94
CA CYS A 491 -1.04 -11.82 -6.49
C CYS A 491 0.35 -12.46 -6.25
N LEU A 492 0.50 -13.75 -6.61
CA LEU A 492 1.80 -14.43 -6.62
C LEU A 492 2.49 -14.21 -7.97
N ARG A 493 3.80 -13.94 -7.97
CA ARG A 493 4.64 -13.86 -9.17
C ARG A 493 5.70 -14.95 -9.15
N LEU A 494 5.83 -15.67 -10.27
CA LEU A 494 6.88 -16.64 -10.54
C LEU A 494 7.76 -16.11 -11.68
N LYS A 495 9.08 -16.02 -11.46
CA LYS A 495 9.99 -15.39 -12.42
C LYS A 495 11.37 -16.04 -12.51
N GLY A 496 12.07 -15.73 -13.60
CA GLY A 496 13.48 -16.06 -13.80
C GLY A 496 13.72 -17.45 -14.43
N GLN A 497 14.98 -17.68 -14.78
CA GLN A 497 15.43 -18.85 -15.52
C GLN A 497 15.55 -20.09 -14.62
N THR A 498 15.06 -21.24 -15.10
CA THR A 498 15.32 -22.53 -14.48
C THR A 498 15.24 -23.68 -15.48
N THR A 499 15.99 -24.76 -15.25
CA THR A 499 15.78 -26.03 -15.99
C THR A 499 14.56 -26.76 -15.42
N THR A 500 14.52 -26.92 -14.10
CA THR A 500 13.36 -27.42 -13.36
C THR A 500 13.39 -26.83 -11.96
N SER A 501 12.27 -26.23 -11.53
CA SER A 501 12.04 -25.82 -10.14
C SER A 501 10.67 -26.28 -9.68
N ARG A 502 10.57 -26.83 -8.47
CA ARG A 502 9.30 -27.05 -7.77
C ARG A 502 9.14 -26.04 -6.66
N VAL A 503 8.13 -25.19 -6.80
CA VAL A 503 7.70 -24.20 -5.80
C VAL A 503 6.62 -24.85 -4.94
N LYS A 504 6.98 -25.32 -3.74
CA LYS A 504 6.06 -25.94 -2.77
C LYS A 504 5.37 -24.82 -1.99
N LEU A 505 4.06 -24.67 -2.17
CA LEU A 505 3.32 -23.49 -1.69
C LEU A 505 2.58 -23.76 -0.37
N PHE A 506 1.70 -24.77 -0.36
CA PHE A 506 0.77 -24.98 0.75
C PHE A 506 0.96 -26.35 1.40
N LYS A 507 1.05 -26.34 2.73
CA LYS A 507 0.84 -27.51 3.57
C LYS A 507 -0.64 -27.68 3.81
N THR A 508 -1.15 -28.87 3.55
CA THR A 508 -2.57 -29.18 3.67
C THR A 508 -2.78 -30.55 4.28
N LEU A 509 -4.03 -30.87 4.62
CA LEU A 509 -4.50 -32.23 4.85
C LEU A 509 -5.93 -32.33 4.31
N LEU A 510 -6.08 -32.16 2.99
CA LEU A 510 -7.38 -32.13 2.35
C LEU A 510 -7.83 -33.54 2.03
N LYS A 511 -8.92 -33.97 2.65
CA LYS A 511 -9.66 -35.17 2.22
C LYS A 511 -10.40 -34.86 0.92
N THR A 512 -10.09 -35.59 -0.14
CA THR A 512 -10.59 -35.30 -1.48
C THR A 512 -11.23 -36.50 -2.15
N GLU A 513 -12.13 -36.23 -3.09
CA GLU A 513 -12.66 -37.23 -4.02
C GLU A 513 -12.13 -36.99 -5.43
N PRO A 514 -12.03 -38.02 -6.29
CA PRO A 514 -11.52 -37.87 -7.65
C PRO A 514 -12.31 -36.86 -8.51
N SER A 515 -13.59 -36.66 -8.18
CA SER A 515 -14.49 -35.70 -8.85
C SER A 515 -14.29 -34.25 -8.44
N TYR A 516 -13.50 -33.97 -7.40
CA TYR A 516 -13.23 -32.59 -6.99
C TYR A 516 -12.36 -31.89 -8.03
N ASN A 517 -12.50 -30.58 -8.10
CA ASN A 517 -11.76 -29.74 -9.03
C ASN A 517 -10.55 -29.10 -8.34
N ILE A 518 -9.45 -28.99 -9.07
CA ILE A 518 -8.34 -28.10 -8.76
C ILE A 518 -8.20 -27.08 -9.91
N SER A 519 -8.02 -25.80 -9.55
CA SER A 519 -7.96 -24.71 -10.51
C SER A 519 -6.85 -23.70 -10.21
N LEU A 520 -6.31 -23.09 -11.26
CA LEU A 520 -5.30 -22.04 -11.20
C LEU A 520 -5.67 -20.91 -12.17
N THR A 521 -5.75 -19.68 -11.65
CA THR A 521 -5.91 -18.47 -12.48
C THR A 521 -4.57 -17.79 -12.64
N TYR A 522 -4.13 -17.58 -13.87
CA TYR A 522 -2.80 -17.08 -14.21
C TYR A 522 -2.81 -16.07 -15.35
N LYS A 523 -1.75 -15.26 -15.42
CA LYS A 523 -1.56 -14.23 -16.45
C LYS A 523 -0.10 -14.21 -16.88
N MET A 524 0.10 -14.23 -18.20
CA MET A 524 1.43 -14.19 -18.83
C MET A 524 1.70 -12.84 -19.46
N SER A 525 2.96 -12.39 -19.43
CA SER A 525 3.34 -11.03 -19.85
C SER A 525 4.28 -10.97 -21.06
N ASN A 526 5.16 -11.96 -21.25
CA ASN A 526 6.21 -11.93 -22.27
C ASN A 526 6.30 -13.19 -23.15
N GLU A 527 5.75 -14.33 -22.72
CA GLU A 527 5.51 -15.51 -23.56
C GLU A 527 4.14 -16.16 -23.24
N LEU A 528 3.53 -16.91 -24.17
CA LEU A 528 2.22 -17.55 -23.93
C LEU A 528 2.34 -18.94 -23.30
N ASP A 529 3.44 -19.65 -23.56
CA ASP A 529 3.70 -20.94 -22.92
C ASP A 529 4.00 -20.70 -21.44
N THR A 530 3.31 -21.43 -20.56
CA THR A 530 3.49 -21.25 -19.12
C THR A 530 4.74 -21.96 -18.62
N HIS A 531 5.26 -22.96 -19.35
CA HIS A 531 6.33 -23.83 -18.87
C HIS A 531 6.03 -24.46 -17.50
N ALA A 532 4.75 -24.52 -17.11
CA ALA A 532 4.33 -24.78 -15.75
C ALA A 532 3.44 -26.02 -15.63
N LYS A 533 3.56 -26.71 -14.50
CA LYS A 533 2.68 -27.81 -14.10
C LYS A 533 2.18 -27.55 -12.68
N LEU A 534 0.89 -27.79 -12.46
CA LEU A 534 0.32 -27.85 -11.13
C LEU A 534 0.61 -29.23 -10.54
N PHE A 535 1.03 -29.31 -9.29
CA PHE A 535 1.27 -30.58 -8.63
C PHE A 535 0.68 -30.69 -7.24
N VAL A 536 0.39 -31.92 -6.85
CA VAL A 536 0.03 -32.30 -5.47
C VAL A 536 0.88 -33.47 -4.99
N ALA A 537 1.10 -33.54 -3.67
CA ALA A 537 1.67 -34.72 -3.03
C ALA A 537 0.74 -35.22 -1.92
N LEU A 538 0.70 -36.55 -1.74
CA LEU A 538 -0.19 -37.21 -0.79
C LEU A 538 0.47 -37.38 0.58
N LYS A 539 -0.35 -37.57 1.62
CA LYS A 539 0.10 -37.93 2.97
C LYS A 539 1.05 -39.13 2.92
N GLY A 540 2.21 -39.00 3.56
CA GLY A 540 3.25 -40.04 3.61
C GLY A 540 4.09 -40.19 2.32
N LYS A 541 3.83 -39.38 1.28
CA LYS A 541 4.48 -39.48 -0.05
C LYS A 541 4.91 -38.12 -0.60
N LEU A 542 5.60 -37.32 0.23
CA LEU A 542 5.87 -35.90 -0.01
C LEU A 542 6.88 -35.60 -1.14
N THR A 543 7.51 -36.63 -1.71
CA THR A 543 8.44 -36.58 -2.85
C THR A 543 7.90 -37.29 -4.10
N GLU A 544 6.70 -37.89 -4.03
CA GLU A 544 6.01 -38.49 -5.18
C GLU A 544 4.93 -37.53 -5.68
N TYR A 545 5.24 -36.76 -6.73
CA TYR A 545 4.34 -35.72 -7.25
C TYR A 545 3.35 -36.26 -8.29
N LYS A 546 2.08 -35.90 -8.10
CA LYS A 546 1.04 -36.01 -9.13
C LYS A 546 0.95 -34.66 -9.83
N GLU A 547 1.31 -34.60 -11.11
CA GLU A 547 1.48 -33.36 -11.87
C GLU A 547 0.51 -33.29 -13.07
N ILE A 548 0.05 -32.09 -13.41
CA ILE A 548 -0.68 -31.81 -14.65
C ILE A 548 -0.19 -30.51 -15.28
N ALA A 549 -0.06 -30.49 -16.61
CA ALA A 549 0.37 -29.29 -17.33
C ALA A 549 -0.66 -28.16 -17.22
N ILE A 550 -0.17 -26.95 -17.01
CA ILE A 550 -0.96 -25.73 -17.11
C ILE A 550 -0.89 -25.30 -18.58
N PRO A 551 -2.03 -25.17 -19.27
CA PRO A 551 -2.03 -24.86 -20.70
C PRO A 551 -1.41 -23.48 -20.98
N ALA A 552 -0.95 -23.26 -22.22
CA ALA A 552 -0.55 -21.93 -22.65
C ALA A 552 -1.68 -20.91 -22.47
N ALA A 553 -1.35 -19.68 -22.11
CA ALA A 553 -2.32 -18.59 -22.07
C ALA A 553 -2.83 -18.28 -23.49
N GLU A 554 -4.10 -17.91 -23.64
CA GLU A 554 -4.65 -17.54 -24.94
C GLU A 554 -4.15 -16.17 -25.42
N LYS A 555 -3.92 -15.24 -24.49
CA LYS A 555 -3.52 -13.86 -24.77
C LYS A 555 -2.56 -13.33 -23.71
N PHE A 556 -1.63 -12.49 -24.13
CA PHE A 556 -0.79 -11.71 -23.24
C PHE A 556 -1.63 -10.74 -22.41
N GLY A 557 -1.23 -10.55 -21.16
CA GLY A 557 -1.80 -9.50 -20.32
C GLY A 557 -3.19 -9.80 -19.76
N GLN A 558 -3.79 -10.96 -20.05
CA GLN A 558 -5.12 -11.35 -19.60
C GLN A 558 -5.07 -12.50 -18.58
N TRP A 559 -5.98 -12.47 -17.62
CA TRP A 559 -6.16 -13.57 -16.67
C TRP A 559 -6.89 -14.74 -17.34
N THR A 560 -6.36 -15.94 -17.16
CA THR A 560 -6.88 -17.20 -17.70
C THR A 560 -7.02 -18.20 -16.57
N THR A 561 -8.13 -18.94 -16.51
CA THR A 561 -8.39 -19.95 -15.48
C THR A 561 -8.29 -21.36 -16.06
N PHE A 562 -7.31 -22.13 -15.61
CA PHE A 562 -7.23 -23.56 -15.85
C PHE A 562 -7.95 -24.33 -14.75
N THR A 563 -8.84 -25.27 -15.11
CA THR A 563 -9.55 -26.14 -14.16
C THR A 563 -9.52 -27.59 -14.63
N THR A 564 -9.25 -28.52 -13.70
CA THR A 564 -9.26 -29.96 -13.95
C THR A 564 -9.82 -30.71 -12.74
N THR A 565 -10.30 -31.93 -12.95
CA THR A 565 -10.67 -32.86 -11.89
C THR A 565 -9.43 -33.57 -11.32
N LEU A 566 -9.50 -33.99 -10.06
CA LEU A 566 -8.39 -34.63 -9.35
C LEU A 566 -8.05 -36.05 -9.87
N ASP A 567 -9.01 -36.77 -10.45
CA ASP A 567 -8.78 -38.05 -11.14
C ASP A 567 -7.79 -37.93 -12.31
N LYS A 568 -7.75 -36.78 -12.99
CA LYS A 568 -6.78 -36.50 -14.06
C LYS A 568 -5.35 -36.30 -13.55
N LEU A 569 -5.17 -35.95 -12.27
CA LEU A 569 -3.89 -36.05 -11.56
C LEU A 569 -3.64 -37.46 -11.01
N GLY A 570 -4.60 -38.38 -11.18
CA GLY A 570 -4.53 -39.77 -10.71
C GLY A 570 -4.85 -39.94 -9.23
N LEU A 571 -5.62 -39.05 -8.62
CA LEU A 571 -6.10 -39.20 -7.25
C LEU A 571 -7.26 -40.21 -7.18
N LYS A 572 -7.30 -40.95 -6.07
CA LYS A 572 -8.32 -41.96 -5.76
C LYS A 572 -9.19 -41.49 -4.59
N SER A 573 -10.36 -42.10 -4.44
CA SER A 573 -11.24 -41.84 -3.29
C SER A 573 -10.51 -42.16 -1.99
N GLY A 574 -10.59 -41.24 -1.03
CA GLY A 574 -9.88 -41.31 0.25
C GLY A 574 -8.42 -40.85 0.23
N ASP A 575 -7.86 -40.45 -0.92
CA ASP A 575 -6.54 -39.82 -0.96
C ASP A 575 -6.58 -38.47 -0.21
N GLU A 576 -5.57 -38.25 0.63
CA GLU A 576 -5.38 -37.01 1.39
C GLU A 576 -4.26 -36.17 0.77
N ILE A 577 -4.60 -35.00 0.22
CA ILE A 577 -3.62 -34.06 -0.32
C ILE A 577 -2.89 -33.40 0.85
N ALA A 578 -1.59 -33.67 0.94
CA ALA A 578 -0.72 -33.11 1.96
C ALA A 578 -0.03 -31.82 1.48
N MET A 579 0.22 -31.68 0.18
CA MET A 579 0.98 -30.56 -0.39
C MET A 579 0.40 -30.14 -1.74
N ILE A 580 0.39 -28.82 -2.00
CA ILE A 580 0.08 -28.23 -3.32
C ILE A 580 1.21 -27.29 -3.73
N GLY A 581 1.61 -27.33 -5.00
CA GLY A 581 2.65 -26.44 -5.54
C GLY A 581 2.66 -26.36 -7.07
N ILE A 582 3.61 -25.58 -7.59
CA ILE A 582 3.79 -25.35 -9.04
C ILE A 582 5.21 -25.76 -9.43
N ARG A 583 5.34 -26.55 -10.50
CA ARG A 583 6.60 -26.90 -11.13
C ARG A 583 6.80 -26.03 -12.36
N LEU A 584 8.01 -25.53 -12.58
CA LEU A 584 8.45 -24.79 -13.76
C LEU A 584 9.54 -25.58 -14.46
N ASP A 585 9.50 -25.68 -15.78
CA ASP A 585 10.48 -26.40 -16.61
C ASP A 585 11.00 -25.51 -17.76
N ASN A 586 12.31 -25.34 -17.90
CA ASN A 586 12.96 -24.63 -19.02
C ASN A 586 12.54 -23.15 -19.22
N THR A 587 12.30 -22.40 -18.14
CA THR A 587 11.93 -20.98 -18.22
C THR A 587 13.10 -20.08 -18.64
N ALA A 588 12.81 -18.98 -19.34
CA ALA A 588 13.80 -17.98 -19.74
C ALA A 588 14.18 -16.99 -18.63
N LYS A 589 15.23 -16.19 -18.83
CA LYS A 589 15.70 -15.19 -17.84
C LYS A 589 14.66 -14.13 -17.52
N ASP A 590 13.88 -13.74 -18.51
CA ASP A 590 12.80 -12.76 -18.40
C ASP A 590 11.44 -13.38 -18.12
N TYR A 591 11.33 -14.71 -17.95
CA TYR A 591 10.08 -15.41 -17.62
C TYR A 591 9.35 -14.72 -16.47
N ASN A 592 8.05 -14.49 -16.65
CA ASN A 592 7.19 -13.82 -15.69
C ASN A 592 5.72 -14.27 -15.80
N MET A 593 5.29 -15.08 -14.83
CA MET A 593 3.92 -15.57 -14.68
C MET A 593 3.31 -15.02 -13.38
N LEU A 594 2.15 -14.39 -13.49
CA LEU A 594 1.33 -14.00 -12.35
C LEU A 594 0.28 -15.08 -12.07
N VAL A 595 -0.01 -15.34 -10.80
CA VAL A 595 -0.99 -16.31 -10.32
C VAL A 595 -1.94 -15.60 -9.36
N GLY A 596 -3.21 -15.49 -9.76
CA GLY A 596 -4.23 -14.70 -9.09
C GLY A 596 -5.26 -15.51 -8.32
N GLU A 597 -5.35 -16.82 -8.54
CA GLU A 597 -6.15 -17.73 -7.71
C GLU A 597 -5.59 -19.16 -7.78
N LEU A 598 -5.57 -19.86 -6.65
CA LEU A 598 -5.42 -21.30 -6.55
C LEU A 598 -6.57 -21.85 -5.71
N ALA A 599 -7.22 -22.91 -6.17
CA ALA A 599 -8.33 -23.49 -5.43
C ALA A 599 -8.50 -25.01 -5.61
N VAL A 600 -9.03 -25.65 -4.57
CA VAL A 600 -9.55 -27.02 -4.57
C VAL A 600 -11.02 -26.96 -4.13
N ARG A 601 -11.94 -27.44 -4.96
CA ARG A 601 -13.39 -27.30 -4.77
C ARG A 601 -14.12 -28.61 -4.99
N ASN A 602 -15.16 -28.85 -4.20
CA ASN A 602 -16.13 -29.91 -4.46
C ASN A 602 -17.25 -29.34 -5.36
N PRO A 603 -17.35 -29.72 -6.65
CA PRO A 603 -18.36 -29.16 -7.54
C PRO A 603 -19.80 -29.57 -7.18
N GLN A 604 -20.00 -30.53 -6.28
CA GLN A 604 -21.31 -30.92 -5.76
C GLN A 604 -21.68 -30.19 -4.46
N GLN A 605 -20.73 -29.54 -3.80
CA GLN A 605 -21.00 -28.75 -2.60
C GLN A 605 -21.83 -27.52 -2.97
N LYS A 606 -22.86 -27.26 -2.18
CA LYS A 606 -23.72 -26.08 -2.33
C LYS A 606 -23.63 -25.27 -1.07
N PHE A 607 -23.36 -23.98 -1.21
CA PHE A 607 -23.51 -22.98 -0.17
C PHE A 607 -24.75 -22.15 -0.43
N ALA A 608 -25.38 -21.69 0.65
CA ALA A 608 -26.48 -20.74 0.60
C ALA A 608 -26.13 -19.51 1.45
N PRO A 609 -25.15 -18.69 1.01
CA PRO A 609 -24.75 -17.49 1.76
C PRO A 609 -25.97 -16.63 2.04
N VAL A 610 -26.21 -16.32 3.33
CA VAL A 610 -27.41 -15.59 3.75
C VAL A 610 -27.27 -14.12 3.33
N ALA A 611 -28.28 -13.61 2.61
CA ALA A 611 -28.34 -12.20 2.24
C ALA A 611 -28.37 -11.33 3.52
N PRO A 612 -27.38 -10.47 3.74
CA PRO A 612 -27.30 -9.68 4.97
C PRO A 612 -28.35 -8.59 5.00
N LYS A 613 -28.94 -8.29 6.15
CA LYS A 613 -29.87 -7.18 6.31
C LYS A 613 -29.11 -5.93 6.77
N ILE A 614 -29.20 -4.85 5.99
CA ILE A 614 -28.66 -3.55 6.40
C ILE A 614 -29.43 -3.04 7.64
N LYS A 615 -28.68 -2.59 8.63
CA LYS A 615 -29.20 -2.11 9.92
C LYS A 615 -29.06 -0.60 10.05
N GLU A 616 -27.95 -0.07 9.58
CA GLU A 616 -27.56 1.31 9.81
C GLU A 616 -26.60 1.76 8.71
N ILE A 617 -26.74 3.02 8.32
CA ILE A 617 -25.88 3.69 7.36
C ILE A 617 -25.62 5.07 7.92
N GLU A 618 -24.35 5.46 7.95
CA GLU A 618 -23.92 6.80 8.30
C GLU A 618 -23.14 7.36 7.12
N VAL A 619 -23.71 8.35 6.43
CA VAL A 619 -22.95 9.17 5.49
C VAL A 619 -22.16 10.15 6.32
N LEU A 620 -20.83 10.04 6.26
CA LEU A 620 -19.92 10.84 7.07
C LEU A 620 -19.69 12.21 6.44
N ARG A 621 -19.49 12.22 5.11
CA ARG A 621 -19.15 13.40 4.32
C ARG A 621 -19.65 13.21 2.89
N GLY A 622 -20.27 14.24 2.32
CA GLY A 622 -20.61 14.30 0.90
C GLY A 622 -19.86 15.41 0.17
N LYS A 623 -18.98 15.03 -0.75
CA LYS A 623 -18.18 15.93 -1.59
C LYS A 623 -18.85 16.13 -2.95
N ASP A 624 -18.18 16.80 -3.89
CA ASP A 624 -18.69 17.03 -5.25
C ASP A 624 -18.80 15.75 -6.08
N LYS A 625 -17.77 14.90 -6.02
CA LYS A 625 -17.59 13.69 -6.84
C LYS A 625 -17.54 12.41 -6.02
N THR A 626 -17.58 12.51 -4.69
CA THR A 626 -17.46 11.33 -3.83
C THR A 626 -18.25 11.46 -2.53
N CYS A 627 -18.44 10.35 -1.83
CA CYS A 627 -18.90 10.36 -0.44
C CYS A 627 -18.16 9.35 0.44
N ASP A 628 -18.10 9.65 1.72
CA ASP A 628 -17.54 8.79 2.76
C ASP A 628 -18.69 8.22 3.59
N PHE A 629 -18.67 6.93 3.91
CA PHE A 629 -19.73 6.31 4.69
C PHE A 629 -19.26 5.13 5.56
N LYS A 630 -20.03 4.86 6.61
CA LYS A 630 -20.02 3.57 7.33
C LYS A 630 -21.36 2.86 7.12
N ILE A 631 -21.31 1.54 7.09
CA ILE A 631 -22.49 0.69 6.99
C ILE A 631 -22.38 -0.47 7.97
N ARG A 632 -23.48 -0.74 8.69
CA ARG A 632 -23.65 -1.93 9.53
C ARG A 632 -24.76 -2.81 8.98
N TYR A 633 -24.53 -4.11 9.01
CA TYR A 633 -25.48 -5.11 8.55
C TYR A 633 -25.43 -6.35 9.44
N ALA A 634 -26.36 -7.29 9.25
CA ALA A 634 -26.36 -8.57 9.94
C ALA A 634 -26.83 -9.67 9.00
N ALA A 635 -26.06 -10.76 8.88
CA ALA A 635 -26.49 -11.95 8.16
C ALA A 635 -27.53 -12.76 8.97
N LYS A 636 -27.53 -12.60 10.30
CA LYS A 636 -28.46 -13.26 11.22
C LYS A 636 -28.68 -12.38 12.44
N GLU A 637 -29.91 -12.34 12.96
CA GLU A 637 -30.18 -11.68 14.24
C GLU A 637 -29.53 -12.46 15.38
N GLU A 638 -28.86 -11.74 16.28
CA GLU A 638 -28.16 -12.32 17.43
C GLU A 638 -29.00 -12.10 18.69
N THR A 639 -29.28 -13.17 19.45
CA THR A 639 -30.06 -13.11 20.70
C THR A 639 -29.40 -13.95 21.78
N GLY A 640 -29.64 -13.63 23.06
CA GLY A 640 -29.15 -14.43 24.19
C GLY A 640 -27.64 -14.39 24.41
N GLY A 641 -26.93 -13.45 23.78
CA GLY A 641 -25.52 -13.20 24.03
C GLY A 641 -24.51 -14.09 23.30
N VAL A 642 -24.95 -14.74 22.21
CA VAL A 642 -24.09 -15.53 21.33
C VAL A 642 -23.97 -14.82 19.99
N LYS A 643 -22.75 -14.50 19.57
CA LYS A 643 -22.47 -14.02 18.22
C LYS A 643 -22.51 -15.17 17.21
N THR A 644 -22.81 -14.84 15.97
CA THR A 644 -22.77 -15.72 14.81
C THR A 644 -21.43 -15.56 14.09
N TYR A 645 -20.77 -16.68 13.80
CA TYR A 645 -19.60 -16.69 12.93
C TYR A 645 -20.02 -16.81 11.45
N ASN A 646 -19.17 -16.35 10.53
CA ASN A 646 -19.51 -16.30 9.10
C ASN A 646 -19.74 -17.70 8.48
N ASP A 647 -19.09 -18.74 9.01
CA ASP A 647 -19.29 -20.12 8.58
C ASP A 647 -20.69 -20.65 8.90
N GLU A 648 -21.36 -20.12 9.94
CA GLU A 648 -22.73 -20.49 10.29
C GLU A 648 -23.79 -19.91 9.35
N VAL A 649 -23.39 -18.99 8.47
CA VAL A 649 -24.22 -18.36 7.44
C VAL A 649 -23.63 -18.54 6.04
N ASP A 650 -22.86 -19.61 5.85
CA ASP A 650 -22.25 -20.01 4.58
C ASP A 650 -21.47 -18.87 3.88
N THR A 651 -20.78 -18.03 4.67
CA THR A 651 -20.11 -16.82 4.17
C THR A 651 -18.61 -16.85 4.44
N TRP A 652 -17.83 -16.46 3.44
CA TRP A 652 -16.40 -16.17 3.54
C TRP A 652 -16.17 -14.70 3.88
N TYR A 653 -16.73 -13.81 3.08
CA TYR A 653 -16.63 -12.35 3.23
C TYR A 653 -17.87 -11.67 2.63
N TYR A 654 -17.97 -10.37 2.89
CA TYR A 654 -19.01 -9.50 2.36
C TYR A 654 -18.43 -8.52 1.35
N GLU A 655 -19.13 -8.33 0.25
CA GLU A 655 -18.84 -7.30 -0.75
C GLU A 655 -19.67 -6.06 -0.48
N ILE A 656 -19.05 -4.88 -0.50
CA ILE A 656 -19.69 -3.59 -0.25
C ILE A 656 -19.94 -2.88 -1.58
N TRP A 657 -21.18 -2.45 -1.77
CA TRP A 657 -21.70 -1.88 -2.99
C TRP A 657 -22.24 -0.46 -2.77
N PHE A 658 -22.24 0.33 -3.83
CA PHE A 658 -22.78 1.67 -3.86
C PHE A 658 -23.45 1.95 -5.20
N GLN A 659 -24.50 2.77 -5.20
CA GLN A 659 -25.13 3.22 -6.43
C GLN A 659 -25.79 4.59 -6.26
N GLN A 660 -25.36 5.55 -7.09
CA GLN A 660 -26.09 6.78 -7.34
C GLN A 660 -27.27 6.52 -8.29
N LYS A 661 -28.41 7.16 -8.03
CA LYS A 661 -29.65 6.93 -8.80
C LYS A 661 -29.45 7.26 -10.28
N GLY A 662 -29.74 6.29 -11.15
CA GLY A 662 -29.53 6.41 -12.60
C GLY A 662 -28.16 5.94 -13.08
N GLU A 663 -27.20 5.74 -12.18
CA GLU A 663 -25.85 5.27 -12.49
C GLU A 663 -25.71 3.76 -12.27
N LYS A 664 -24.61 3.16 -12.78
CA LYS A 664 -24.31 1.74 -12.58
C LYS A 664 -23.92 1.47 -11.12
N GLU A 665 -24.33 0.32 -10.59
CA GLU A 665 -23.85 -0.19 -9.31
C GLU A 665 -22.32 -0.42 -9.31
N GLN A 666 -21.67 -0.07 -8.21
CA GLN A 666 -20.22 -0.09 -8.04
C GLN A 666 -19.83 -1.02 -6.90
N TYR A 667 -18.83 -1.86 -7.13
CA TYR A 667 -18.22 -2.69 -6.10
C TYR A 667 -17.01 -1.95 -5.52
N LEU A 668 -17.07 -1.62 -4.23
CA LEU A 668 -16.08 -0.74 -3.62
C LEU A 668 -15.00 -1.51 -2.86
N THR A 669 -15.38 -2.42 -1.95
CA THR A 669 -14.42 -3.12 -1.08
C THR A 669 -15.02 -4.40 -0.49
N ALA A 670 -14.22 -5.19 0.23
CA ALA A 670 -14.68 -6.36 0.96
C ALA A 670 -14.20 -6.39 2.43
N THR A 671 -14.89 -7.17 3.25
CA THR A 671 -14.54 -7.39 4.66
C THR A 671 -15.17 -8.66 5.20
N THR A 672 -14.60 -9.27 6.25
CA THR A 672 -15.25 -10.35 7.02
C THR A 672 -16.16 -9.82 8.13
N SER A 673 -16.00 -8.53 8.51
CA SER A 673 -16.81 -7.89 9.54
C SER A 673 -18.25 -7.67 9.06
N TRP A 674 -19.14 -7.43 10.03
CA TRP A 674 -20.53 -7.01 9.78
C TRP A 674 -20.70 -5.48 9.80
N ALA A 675 -19.59 -4.76 9.74
CA ALA A 675 -19.53 -3.36 9.37
C ALA A 675 -18.46 -3.12 8.32
N ALA A 676 -18.66 -2.08 7.51
CA ALA A 676 -17.67 -1.59 6.58
C ALA A 676 -17.57 -0.07 6.66
N TYR A 677 -16.38 0.39 6.28
CA TYR A 677 -16.00 1.80 6.25
C TYR A 677 -15.47 2.09 4.85
N VAL A 678 -15.96 3.14 4.22
CA VAL A 678 -15.62 3.52 2.84
C VAL A 678 -15.34 5.01 2.76
N ILE A 679 -14.22 5.34 2.12
CA ILE A 679 -13.80 6.71 1.81
C ILE A 679 -13.78 6.86 0.30
N ASP A 680 -14.28 7.99 -0.16
CA ASP A 680 -14.29 8.41 -1.56
C ASP A 680 -15.06 7.47 -2.51
N ALA A 681 -16.24 6.99 -2.09
CA ALA A 681 -17.16 6.27 -2.96
C ALA A 681 -17.56 7.15 -4.17
N PRO A 682 -17.34 6.74 -5.43
CA PRO A 682 -17.45 7.64 -6.58
C PRO A 682 -18.89 8.02 -6.96
N MET A 683 -19.09 9.30 -7.25
CA MET A 683 -20.34 9.92 -7.69
C MET A 683 -20.11 10.82 -8.91
N VAL A 684 -21.15 11.02 -9.70
CA VAL A 684 -21.20 12.06 -10.74
C VAL A 684 -21.33 13.43 -10.07
N ALA A 685 -20.53 14.40 -10.53
CA ALA A 685 -20.55 15.79 -10.08
C ALA A 685 -21.81 16.54 -10.56
N ASP A 686 -22.95 16.26 -9.92
CA ASP A 686 -24.26 16.85 -10.24
C ASP A 686 -25.07 17.04 -8.95
N LEU A 687 -25.23 18.29 -8.50
CA LEU A 687 -25.94 18.62 -7.27
C LEU A 687 -27.45 18.28 -7.32
N GLU A 688 -28.02 18.10 -8.51
CA GLU A 688 -29.43 17.70 -8.65
C GLU A 688 -29.61 16.18 -8.55
N LYS A 689 -28.53 15.39 -8.66
CA LYS A 689 -28.55 13.92 -8.68
C LYS A 689 -27.84 13.31 -7.49
N ARG A 690 -28.21 13.70 -6.28
CA ARG A 690 -27.50 13.30 -5.04
C ARG A 690 -28.07 12.05 -4.35
N ASP A 691 -29.17 11.49 -4.85
CA ASP A 691 -29.81 10.29 -4.32
C ASP A 691 -28.90 9.05 -4.52
N CYS A 692 -28.51 8.41 -3.42
CA CYS A 692 -27.64 7.23 -3.43
C CYS A 692 -28.21 6.10 -2.57
N ARG A 693 -27.84 4.87 -2.87
CA ARG A 693 -28.11 3.69 -2.04
C ARG A 693 -26.84 2.89 -1.79
N PHE A 694 -26.82 2.20 -0.66
CA PHE A 694 -25.66 1.47 -0.14
C PHE A 694 -26.04 0.00 -0.08
N GLY A 695 -25.11 -0.87 -0.49
CA GLY A 695 -25.39 -2.28 -0.70
C GLY A 695 -24.37 -3.19 -0.04
N VAL A 696 -24.81 -4.40 0.30
CA VAL A 696 -23.92 -5.46 0.77
C VAL A 696 -24.43 -6.81 0.30
N ARG A 697 -23.51 -7.72 -0.06
CA ARG A 697 -23.83 -9.13 -0.31
C ARG A 697 -22.80 -10.07 0.30
N ALA A 698 -23.24 -11.27 0.66
CA ALA A 698 -22.39 -12.33 1.16
C ALA A 698 -21.80 -13.16 0.00
N VAL A 699 -20.55 -13.59 0.15
CA VAL A 699 -19.86 -14.50 -0.77
C VAL A 699 -19.50 -15.77 -0.04
N SER A 700 -19.77 -16.92 -0.65
CA SER A 700 -19.55 -18.25 -0.08
C SER A 700 -18.07 -18.65 0.06
N PRO A 701 -17.74 -19.66 0.91
CA PRO A 701 -16.39 -20.20 1.09
C PRO A 701 -15.64 -20.66 -0.17
N ASP A 702 -16.34 -21.04 -1.23
CA ASP A 702 -15.69 -21.39 -2.51
C ASP A 702 -15.41 -20.18 -3.40
N GLY A 703 -15.90 -18.99 -3.02
CA GLY A 703 -15.77 -17.74 -3.75
C GLY A 703 -16.66 -17.63 -4.99
N GLN A 704 -17.61 -18.55 -5.20
CA GLN A 704 -18.42 -18.63 -6.42
C GLN A 704 -19.89 -18.23 -6.20
N GLN A 705 -20.55 -18.80 -5.17
CA GLN A 705 -21.94 -18.45 -4.88
C GLN A 705 -22.00 -17.14 -4.09
N LYS A 706 -22.97 -16.29 -4.44
CA LYS A 706 -23.20 -15.00 -3.81
C LYS A 706 -24.68 -14.86 -3.47
N SER A 707 -24.98 -14.18 -2.36
CA SER A 707 -26.35 -13.75 -2.09
C SER A 707 -26.75 -12.63 -3.08
N GLU A 708 -28.04 -12.33 -3.16
CA GLU A 708 -28.50 -11.06 -3.73
C GLU A 708 -27.87 -9.88 -2.97
N ILE A 709 -27.75 -8.73 -3.65
CA ILE A 709 -27.33 -7.49 -2.99
C ILE A 709 -28.51 -6.96 -2.19
N SER A 710 -28.30 -6.85 -0.89
CA SER A 710 -29.20 -6.13 -0.01
C SER A 710 -28.90 -4.66 -0.12
N TRP A 711 -29.88 -3.89 -0.60
CA TRP A 711 -29.78 -2.46 -0.78
C TRP A 711 -30.50 -1.71 0.32
N SER A 712 -29.98 -0.55 0.67
CA SER A 712 -30.74 0.48 1.36
C SER A 712 -31.79 1.10 0.44
N GLU A 713 -32.75 1.81 1.03
CA GLU A 713 -33.51 2.80 0.26
C GLU A 713 -32.56 3.88 -0.28
N TYR A 714 -32.97 4.53 -1.37
CA TYR A 714 -32.27 5.72 -1.83
C TYR A 714 -32.41 6.84 -0.80
N GLN A 715 -31.31 7.46 -0.45
CA GLN A 715 -31.25 8.65 0.40
C GLN A 715 -30.36 9.71 -0.25
N THR A 716 -30.72 10.97 -0.06
CA THR A 716 -29.91 12.08 -0.54
C THR A 716 -28.63 12.16 0.29
N VAL A 717 -27.48 12.08 -0.37
CA VAL A 717 -26.18 12.41 0.25
C VAL A 717 -26.09 13.93 0.24
N GLU A 718 -25.85 14.59 1.38
CA GLU A 718 -25.79 16.06 1.47
C GLU A 718 -24.42 16.62 1.07
N TYR A 719 -24.39 17.73 0.31
CA TYR A 719 -23.14 18.38 -0.08
C TYR A 719 -22.66 19.25 1.08
N ASP A 720 -21.87 18.67 1.96
CA ASP A 720 -21.51 19.29 3.25
C ASP A 720 -20.00 19.48 3.44
N THR A 721 -19.20 18.90 2.54
CA THR A 721 -17.73 18.91 2.62
C THR A 721 -17.15 19.48 1.31
N PRO A 722 -17.36 20.78 1.02
CA PRO A 722 -16.81 21.45 -0.16
C PRO A 722 -15.27 21.45 -0.12
N SER A 723 -14.63 21.25 -1.28
CA SER A 723 -13.18 21.42 -1.41
C SER A 723 -12.84 22.81 -1.93
N THR A 724 -11.85 23.48 -1.34
CA THR A 724 -11.33 24.76 -1.85
C THR A 724 -9.95 24.62 -2.49
N GLU A 725 -9.57 23.40 -2.87
CA GLU A 725 -8.31 23.15 -3.58
C GLU A 725 -8.29 23.92 -4.91
N VAL A 726 -7.17 24.58 -5.20
CA VAL A 726 -7.04 25.45 -6.37
C VAL A 726 -6.21 24.80 -7.47
N ALA A 727 -6.75 24.81 -8.69
CA ALA A 727 -6.07 24.42 -9.91
C ALA A 727 -5.80 25.63 -10.82
N ILE A 728 -4.81 25.45 -11.70
CA ILE A 728 -4.48 26.35 -12.81
C ILE A 728 -4.57 25.53 -14.09
N ASP A 729 -5.13 26.10 -15.15
CA ASP A 729 -5.35 25.41 -16.42
C ASP A 729 -4.08 25.04 -17.20
N ARG A 730 -2.90 25.45 -16.72
CA ARG A 730 -1.59 25.10 -17.27
C ARG A 730 -0.48 25.26 -16.25
N GLN A 731 0.56 24.44 -16.39
CA GLN A 731 1.69 24.40 -15.45
C GLN A 731 2.71 25.53 -15.69
N VAL A 732 2.89 25.95 -16.94
CA VAL A 732 3.87 26.97 -17.33
C VAL A 732 3.18 28.04 -18.15
N ILE A 733 3.37 29.28 -17.75
CA ILE A 733 2.72 30.47 -18.33
C ILE A 733 3.80 31.39 -18.89
N LYS A 734 3.52 32.03 -20.03
CA LYS A 734 4.39 33.02 -20.68
C LYS A 734 3.98 34.45 -20.37
N PRO A 735 4.89 35.43 -20.50
CA PRO A 735 4.58 36.85 -20.34
C PRO A 735 3.34 37.27 -21.14
N ASN A 736 2.36 37.85 -20.45
CA ASN A 736 1.07 38.30 -21.00
C ASN A 736 0.17 37.17 -21.57
N GLU A 737 0.51 35.91 -21.37
CA GLU A 737 -0.37 34.79 -21.69
C GLU A 737 -1.53 34.73 -20.69
N GLN A 738 -2.76 34.60 -21.19
CA GLN A 738 -3.93 34.43 -20.32
C GLN A 738 -3.98 33.02 -19.75
N PHE A 739 -4.21 32.89 -18.45
CA PHE A 739 -4.40 31.61 -17.77
C PHE A 739 -5.59 31.70 -16.80
N LYS A 740 -6.16 30.53 -16.49
CA LYS A 740 -7.33 30.40 -15.61
C LYS A 740 -6.92 29.80 -14.28
N VAL A 741 -7.39 30.41 -13.19
CA VAL A 741 -7.31 29.89 -11.82
C VAL A 741 -8.73 29.53 -11.38
N TYR A 742 -8.92 28.36 -10.77
CA TYR A 742 -10.25 27.88 -10.37
C TYR A 742 -10.19 26.89 -9.21
N TYR A 743 -11.26 26.78 -8.42
CA TYR A 743 -11.44 25.66 -7.50
C TYR A 743 -11.73 24.36 -8.26
N GLU A 744 -11.09 23.27 -7.86
CA GLU A 744 -11.32 21.94 -8.46
C GLU A 744 -12.76 21.46 -8.27
N ASP A 745 -13.34 21.80 -7.12
CA ASP A 745 -14.75 21.63 -6.81
C ASP A 745 -15.52 22.86 -7.32
N GLN A 746 -16.21 22.67 -8.45
CA GLN A 746 -16.99 23.72 -9.10
C GLN A 746 -18.20 24.19 -8.28
N PHE A 747 -18.63 23.40 -7.28
CA PHE A 747 -19.77 23.69 -6.42
C PHE A 747 -19.34 24.34 -5.10
N ALA A 748 -18.04 24.44 -4.84
CA ALA A 748 -17.53 25.11 -3.65
C ALA A 748 -18.05 26.55 -3.59
N PRO A 749 -18.43 27.04 -2.39
CA PRO A 749 -18.81 28.44 -2.21
C PRO A 749 -17.75 29.39 -2.76
N ASN A 750 -18.19 30.49 -3.37
CA ASN A 750 -17.29 31.51 -3.90
C ASN A 750 -16.30 31.98 -2.82
N ALA A 751 -15.03 32.07 -3.20
CA ALA A 751 -14.03 32.75 -2.40
C ALA A 751 -14.43 34.23 -2.24
N GLN A 752 -14.23 34.77 -1.04
CA GLN A 752 -14.34 36.22 -0.82
C GLN A 752 -13.33 36.96 -1.70
N SER A 753 -12.10 36.44 -1.86
CA SER A 753 -11.17 36.96 -2.85
C SER A 753 -10.00 36.07 -3.22
N PHE A 754 -9.48 36.28 -4.44
CA PHE A 754 -8.17 35.83 -4.91
C PHE A 754 -7.24 37.02 -5.16
N ARG A 755 -5.95 36.86 -4.83
CA ARG A 755 -4.89 37.82 -5.15
C ARG A 755 -3.61 37.10 -5.59
N LEU A 756 -2.99 37.57 -6.65
CA LEU A 756 -1.63 37.18 -7.02
C LEU A 756 -0.63 38.12 -6.34
N LEU A 757 0.38 37.54 -5.69
CA LEU A 757 1.43 38.27 -4.99
C LEU A 757 2.79 37.87 -5.57
N ASN A 758 3.66 38.84 -5.84
CA ASN A 758 5.05 38.54 -6.17
C ASN A 758 5.70 37.82 -4.96
N ALA A 759 6.24 36.61 -5.16
CA ALA A 759 6.71 35.76 -4.05
C ALA A 759 7.90 36.39 -3.29
N GLN A 760 8.72 37.18 -3.97
CA GLN A 760 9.87 37.86 -3.39
C GLN A 760 9.45 39.08 -2.54
N THR A 761 8.62 39.97 -3.11
CA THR A 761 8.31 41.27 -2.47
C THR A 761 7.03 41.25 -1.64
N GLY A 762 6.12 40.29 -1.90
CA GLY A 762 4.77 40.26 -1.34
C GLY A 762 3.82 41.30 -1.93
N ALA A 763 4.23 42.05 -2.95
CA ALA A 763 3.39 43.05 -3.61
C ALA A 763 2.31 42.36 -4.47
N GLN A 764 1.09 42.89 -4.45
CA GLN A 764 0.02 42.41 -5.31
C GLN A 764 0.32 42.73 -6.78
N VAL A 765 0.03 41.77 -7.66
CA VAL A 765 0.18 41.89 -9.10
C VAL A 765 -1.18 41.65 -9.76
N GLY A 766 -1.59 42.56 -10.63
CA GLY A 766 -2.91 42.55 -11.24
C GLY A 766 -4.04 42.89 -10.26
N GLU A 767 -5.25 42.54 -10.67
CA GLU A 767 -6.48 42.88 -9.95
C GLU A 767 -6.76 41.91 -8.78
N LYS A 768 -7.58 42.38 -7.83
CA LYS A 768 -8.18 41.52 -6.80
C LYS A 768 -9.50 40.99 -7.35
N TYR A 769 -9.62 39.67 -7.48
CA TYR A 769 -10.86 39.02 -7.88
C TYR A 769 -11.69 38.73 -6.64
N SER A 770 -12.95 39.13 -6.60
CA SER A 770 -13.79 39.02 -5.40
C SER A 770 -15.08 38.27 -5.69
N ASN A 771 -15.58 37.53 -4.71
CA ASN A 771 -16.82 36.75 -4.81
C ASN A 771 -16.89 35.86 -6.06
N CYS A 772 -15.87 35.03 -6.26
CA CYS A 772 -15.78 34.09 -7.39
C CYS A 772 -15.11 32.79 -6.93
N ASN A 773 -15.24 31.72 -7.72
CA ASN A 773 -14.50 30.46 -7.56
C ASN A 773 -13.54 30.20 -8.73
N GLN A 774 -13.53 31.10 -9.72
CA GLN A 774 -12.63 31.08 -10.86
C GLN A 774 -12.40 32.48 -11.42
N PHE A 775 -11.24 32.72 -12.00
CA PHE A 775 -10.93 33.94 -12.75
C PHE A 775 -9.89 33.68 -13.84
N THR A 776 -9.79 34.60 -14.79
CA THR A 776 -8.77 34.59 -15.86
C THR A 776 -7.94 35.85 -15.76
N THR A 777 -6.63 35.73 -15.91
CA THR A 777 -5.69 36.85 -15.81
C THR A 777 -4.43 36.61 -16.65
N SER A 778 -3.54 37.58 -16.69
CA SER A 778 -2.23 37.50 -17.33
C SER A 778 -1.21 38.32 -16.56
N VAL A 779 0.05 37.88 -16.53
CA VAL A 779 1.14 38.59 -15.85
C VAL A 779 2.28 38.83 -16.84
N ALA A 780 2.81 40.06 -16.86
CA ALA A 780 3.82 40.48 -17.84
C ALA A 780 5.24 40.09 -17.42
N GLU A 781 5.56 40.17 -16.13
CA GLU A 781 6.92 39.95 -15.63
C GLU A 781 7.20 38.46 -15.43
N VAL A 782 8.41 38.03 -15.81
CA VAL A 782 8.92 36.68 -15.48
C VAL A 782 9.18 36.61 -13.99
N GLY A 783 8.72 35.55 -13.34
CA GLY A 783 8.88 35.39 -11.90
C GLY A 783 8.02 34.30 -11.29
N VAL A 784 8.15 34.18 -9.97
CA VAL A 784 7.37 33.28 -9.13
C VAL A 784 6.34 34.10 -8.35
N TYR A 785 5.10 33.63 -8.35
CA TYR A 785 3.97 34.32 -7.73
C TYR A 785 3.22 33.38 -6.80
N ASP A 786 2.93 33.89 -5.61
CA ASP A 786 2.06 33.27 -4.63
C ASP A 786 0.60 33.57 -4.98
N LEU A 787 -0.30 32.62 -4.74
CA LEU A 787 -1.73 32.83 -4.84
C LEU A 787 -2.32 32.91 -3.42
N GLU A 788 -2.86 34.06 -3.05
CA GLU A 788 -3.64 34.21 -1.82
C GLU A 788 -5.13 34.01 -2.11
N VAL A 789 -5.78 33.20 -1.30
CA VAL A 789 -7.21 32.92 -1.32
C VAL A 789 -7.81 33.26 0.03
N VAL A 790 -8.90 34.02 0.05
CA VAL A 790 -9.75 34.19 1.22
C VAL A 790 -11.04 33.46 0.93
N ASN A 791 -11.28 32.35 1.63
CA ASN A 791 -12.45 31.51 1.40
C ASN A 791 -13.75 32.21 1.87
N ASP A 792 -14.88 31.54 1.65
CA ASP A 792 -16.21 32.04 2.02
C ASP A 792 -16.34 32.37 3.53
N LYS A 793 -15.61 31.65 4.39
CA LYS A 793 -15.57 31.84 5.85
C LYS A 793 -14.58 32.92 6.30
N GLY A 794 -13.87 33.57 5.38
CA GLY A 794 -12.86 34.59 5.69
C GLY A 794 -11.50 34.03 6.13
N ALA A 795 -11.30 32.71 6.06
CA ALA A 795 -10.01 32.10 6.32
C ALA A 795 -9.08 32.36 5.12
N LYS A 796 -7.86 32.76 5.43
CA LYS A 796 -6.85 33.12 4.43
C LYS A 796 -5.85 31.97 4.25
N GLU A 797 -5.67 31.57 3.02
CA GLU A 797 -4.68 30.58 2.58
C GLU A 797 -3.75 31.21 1.54
N ILE A 798 -2.47 30.83 1.53
CA ILE A 798 -1.52 31.28 0.52
C ILE A 798 -0.79 30.07 -0.08
N PHE A 799 -1.02 29.83 -1.36
CA PHE A 799 -0.32 28.83 -2.15
C PHE A 799 0.99 29.41 -2.67
N ARG A 800 2.10 29.05 -2.00
CA ARG A 800 3.43 29.56 -2.31
C ARG A 800 3.90 29.09 -3.69
N GLY A 801 4.38 30.02 -4.51
CA GLY A 801 4.94 29.76 -5.85
C GLY A 801 3.98 29.10 -6.85
N LYS A 802 2.68 29.09 -6.59
CA LYS A 802 1.67 28.36 -7.38
C LYS A 802 1.63 28.80 -8.84
N VAL A 803 1.97 30.06 -9.13
CA VAL A 803 2.00 30.62 -10.50
C VAL A 803 3.45 30.93 -10.90
N ILE A 804 3.89 30.38 -12.03
CA ILE A 804 5.23 30.62 -12.60
C ILE A 804 5.08 31.26 -13.98
N ILE A 805 5.60 32.47 -14.13
CA ILE A 805 5.74 33.13 -15.42
C ILE A 805 7.18 32.92 -15.88
N SER A 806 7.34 32.23 -17.01
CA SER A 806 8.63 31.73 -17.50
C SER A 806 9.04 32.42 -18.81
N PRO A 807 10.34 32.51 -19.13
CA PRO A 807 10.80 33.07 -20.41
C PRO A 807 10.25 32.32 -21.63
N GLU A 808 10.01 33.00 -22.74
CA GLU A 808 9.54 32.38 -23.99
C GLU A 808 10.46 31.25 -24.48
N LYS A 809 11.78 31.44 -24.35
CA LYS A 809 12.80 30.47 -24.78
C LYS A 809 12.70 29.09 -24.12
N THR A 810 12.00 28.96 -22.98
CA THR A 810 11.82 27.67 -22.29
C THR A 810 10.66 26.84 -22.82
N GLY A 811 9.94 27.30 -23.86
CA GLY A 811 8.83 26.59 -24.48
C GLY A 811 7.53 26.68 -23.68
N ALA A 812 6.39 26.45 -24.30
CA ALA A 812 5.05 26.64 -23.73
C ALA A 812 4.21 25.36 -23.83
N VAL A 813 3.07 25.32 -23.14
CA VAL A 813 2.06 24.27 -23.38
C VAL A 813 1.59 24.36 -24.84
N PRO A 814 1.55 23.25 -25.59
CA PRO A 814 1.12 23.27 -26.97
C PRO A 814 -0.37 23.62 -27.02
N VAL A 815 -0.83 24.28 -28.08
CA VAL A 815 -2.23 24.64 -28.26
C VAL A 815 -2.68 24.23 -29.66
N VAL A 816 -3.70 23.39 -29.74
CA VAL A 816 -4.41 23.13 -31.00
C VAL A 816 -5.39 24.25 -31.25
N GLU A 817 -5.15 25.03 -32.30
CA GLU A 817 -5.97 26.19 -32.64
C GLU A 817 -7.17 25.78 -33.47
N THR A 818 -6.96 24.97 -34.50
CA THR A 818 -8.01 24.50 -35.42
C THR A 818 -7.77 23.06 -35.84
N VAL A 819 -8.83 22.31 -36.10
CA VAL A 819 -8.79 21.02 -36.80
C VAL A 819 -9.82 21.09 -37.92
N THR A 820 -9.41 20.75 -39.12
CA THR A 820 -10.21 20.87 -40.34
C THR A 820 -10.15 19.58 -41.13
N ALA A 821 -11.22 19.28 -41.85
CA ALA A 821 -11.26 18.23 -42.85
C ALA A 821 -11.47 18.90 -44.22
N ASP A 822 -10.82 18.39 -45.27
CA ASP A 822 -11.07 18.83 -46.64
C ASP A 822 -12.50 18.50 -47.12
N LYS A 823 -13.14 17.51 -46.51
CA LYS A 823 -14.53 17.14 -46.71
C LYS A 823 -15.18 16.62 -45.43
N GLN A 824 -16.41 17.06 -45.21
CA GLN A 824 -17.25 16.64 -44.10
C GLN A 824 -17.99 15.32 -44.39
N THR A 825 -18.18 15.01 -45.68
CA THR A 825 -18.86 13.81 -46.14
C THR A 825 -18.00 13.12 -47.19
N ALA A 826 -17.83 11.82 -47.07
CA ALA A 826 -17.05 11.01 -48.01
C ALA A 826 -17.64 9.61 -48.14
N GLU A 827 -17.37 8.89 -49.21
CA GLU A 827 -17.74 7.49 -49.33
C GLU A 827 -16.81 6.57 -48.52
N THR A 828 -17.25 5.35 -48.23
CA THR A 828 -16.36 4.34 -47.64
C THR A 828 -15.11 4.16 -48.48
N THR A 829 -13.94 4.07 -47.83
CA THR A 829 -12.60 4.02 -48.46
C THR A 829 -12.16 5.27 -49.21
N GLU A 830 -13.00 6.30 -49.28
CA GLU A 830 -12.61 7.61 -49.81
C GLU A 830 -11.67 8.31 -48.81
N GLU A 831 -10.57 8.87 -49.32
CA GLU A 831 -9.55 9.54 -48.51
C GLU A 831 -10.00 10.92 -48.06
N ILE A 832 -10.08 11.16 -46.75
CA ILE A 832 -10.32 12.47 -46.13
C ILE A 832 -8.98 13.02 -45.63
N LYS A 833 -8.67 14.27 -45.93
CA LYS A 833 -7.48 14.97 -45.43
C LYS A 833 -7.85 15.80 -44.22
N LEU A 834 -7.34 15.39 -43.07
CA LEU A 834 -7.40 16.17 -41.84
C LEU A 834 -6.16 17.05 -41.73
N ASN A 835 -6.36 18.30 -41.33
CA ASN A 835 -5.28 19.26 -41.07
C ASN A 835 -5.53 19.95 -39.74
N TYR A 836 -4.48 20.35 -39.04
CA TYR A 836 -4.61 21.20 -37.87
C TYR A 836 -3.63 22.37 -37.89
N THR A 837 -3.99 23.47 -37.22
CA THR A 837 -3.06 24.55 -36.88
C THR A 837 -2.79 24.56 -35.39
N SER A 838 -1.57 24.94 -35.00
CA SER A 838 -1.14 24.87 -33.61
C SER A 838 -0.02 25.86 -33.28
N ARG A 839 0.00 26.27 -32.01
CA ARG A 839 1.21 26.75 -31.34
C ARG A 839 1.89 25.55 -30.69
N ASP A 840 3.01 25.11 -31.23
CA ASP A 840 3.67 23.89 -30.74
C ASP A 840 4.36 24.10 -29.39
N GLY A 841 4.74 25.32 -29.03
CA GLY A 841 5.30 25.60 -27.71
C GLY A 841 6.69 25.00 -27.49
N GLU A 842 7.49 24.86 -28.55
CA GLU A 842 8.85 24.31 -28.45
C GLU A 842 9.85 25.29 -27.81
N GLY A 843 10.90 24.75 -27.19
CA GLY A 843 11.92 25.56 -26.53
C GLY A 843 13.02 24.72 -25.87
N LYS A 844 13.84 25.36 -25.03
CA LYS A 844 14.87 24.70 -24.24
C LYS A 844 14.85 25.14 -22.79
N VAL A 845 14.82 24.19 -21.88
CA VAL A 845 14.76 24.40 -20.43
C VAL A 845 15.94 23.70 -19.76
N SER A 846 16.26 24.10 -18.53
CA SER A 846 17.22 23.39 -17.69
C SER A 846 16.84 21.92 -17.48
N ARG A 847 17.85 21.11 -17.18
CA ARG A 847 17.69 19.70 -16.80
C ARG A 847 17.52 19.59 -15.29
N GLY A 848 16.38 19.07 -14.85
CA GLY A 848 16.19 18.70 -13.47
C GLY A 848 16.87 17.36 -13.16
N LEU A 849 17.24 17.14 -11.90
CA LEU A 849 17.67 15.85 -11.38
C LEU A 849 16.59 15.25 -10.49
N VAL A 850 16.15 14.04 -10.81
CA VAL A 850 15.22 13.29 -9.95
C VAL A 850 15.98 12.75 -8.74
N VAL A 851 15.62 13.23 -7.56
CA VAL A 851 15.98 12.64 -6.26
C VAL A 851 14.78 11.87 -5.77
N LYS A 852 14.92 10.55 -5.71
CA LYS A 852 13.86 9.65 -5.25
C LYS A 852 14.42 8.77 -4.16
N ASP A 853 13.78 8.83 -3.01
CA ASP A 853 14.15 8.03 -1.85
C ASP A 853 14.16 6.52 -2.20
N PRO A 854 15.19 5.74 -1.79
CA PRO A 854 16.26 6.03 -0.84
C PRO A 854 17.50 6.71 -1.43
N ASN A 855 17.46 7.09 -2.71
CA ASN A 855 18.59 7.70 -3.38
C ASN A 855 18.70 9.18 -2.99
N MET A 856 19.93 9.65 -2.87
CA MET A 856 20.27 11.03 -2.51
C MET A 856 21.42 11.54 -3.37
N LEU A 857 21.45 12.84 -3.64
CA LEU A 857 22.58 13.46 -4.31
C LEU A 857 23.71 13.63 -3.30
N LEU A 858 24.87 13.00 -3.52
CA LEU A 858 26.10 13.22 -2.76
C LEU A 858 26.95 14.27 -3.47
N ILE A 859 27.31 15.30 -2.71
CA ILE A 859 28.29 16.32 -3.07
C ILE A 859 29.52 16.14 -2.16
N PRO A 860 30.73 15.96 -2.72
CA PRO A 860 31.93 15.68 -1.94
C PRO A 860 32.25 16.77 -0.91
N ALA A 861 32.73 16.38 0.27
CA ALA A 861 33.04 17.31 1.37
C ALA A 861 34.03 18.42 0.97
N GLU A 862 34.92 18.14 0.02
CA GLU A 862 35.97 19.05 -0.45
C GLU A 862 35.44 20.39 -0.97
N VAL A 863 34.21 20.44 -1.49
CA VAL A 863 33.61 21.71 -1.94
C VAL A 863 33.25 22.65 -0.79
N THR A 864 33.25 22.14 0.46
CA THR A 864 32.94 22.92 1.67
C THR A 864 34.18 23.35 2.44
N LEU A 865 35.37 22.93 1.98
CA LEU A 865 36.63 23.19 2.65
C LEU A 865 37.27 24.48 2.15
N ASP A 866 38.02 25.15 3.03
CA ASP A 866 38.91 26.23 2.65
C ASP A 866 40.22 25.71 2.04
N GLY A 867 41.09 26.62 1.57
CA GLY A 867 42.40 26.27 1.01
C GLY A 867 43.37 25.63 2.01
N GLY A 868 42.98 25.49 3.29
CA GLY A 868 43.71 24.81 4.36
C GLY A 868 43.07 23.50 4.82
N ASN A 869 42.10 22.96 4.08
CA ASN A 869 41.38 21.72 4.40
C ASN A 869 40.51 21.80 5.68
N ASN A 870 39.99 22.99 6.01
CA ASN A 870 39.08 23.18 7.14
C ASN A 870 37.65 23.51 6.67
N THR A 871 36.64 23.01 7.39
CA THR A 871 35.24 23.38 7.16
C THR A 871 35.01 24.84 7.57
N SER A 872 34.46 25.66 6.67
CA SER A 872 34.10 27.05 6.97
C SER A 872 32.86 27.14 7.87
N MET A 873 32.85 28.11 8.80
CA MET A 873 31.62 28.48 9.53
C MET A 873 30.68 29.44 8.79
N ALA A 874 31.19 30.05 7.73
CA ALA A 874 30.45 30.90 6.82
C ALA A 874 30.08 30.09 5.57
N TYR A 875 28.79 29.95 5.27
CA TYR A 875 28.31 29.17 4.12
C TYR A 875 26.90 29.54 3.68
N SER A 876 26.55 29.14 2.46
CA SER A 876 25.16 29.08 1.98
C SER A 876 24.93 27.84 1.13
N TYR A 877 23.75 27.25 1.25
CA TYR A 877 23.28 26.17 0.36
C TYR A 877 22.02 26.64 -0.33
N ALA A 878 21.99 26.59 -1.66
CA ALA A 878 20.85 27.01 -2.48
C ALA A 878 20.48 25.94 -3.50
N LEU A 879 19.19 25.79 -3.78
CA LEU A 879 18.67 24.92 -4.83
C LEU A 879 17.24 25.31 -5.22
N TRP A 880 16.87 25.01 -6.46
CA TRP A 880 15.47 24.84 -6.85
C TRP A 880 15.02 23.42 -6.49
N VAL A 881 13.81 23.31 -5.94
CA VAL A 881 13.19 22.02 -5.60
C VAL A 881 11.71 22.03 -5.96
N LYS A 882 11.26 21.01 -6.67
CA LYS A 882 9.85 20.67 -6.88
C LYS A 882 9.61 19.31 -6.24
N VAL A 883 8.97 19.33 -5.08
CA VAL A 883 8.64 18.11 -4.35
C VAL A 883 7.46 17.42 -5.01
N ASP A 884 7.53 16.12 -5.21
CA ASP A 884 6.44 15.35 -5.81
C ASP A 884 5.41 14.95 -4.75
N ASN A 885 5.89 14.50 -3.59
CA ASN A 885 5.11 14.16 -2.41
C ASN A 885 5.98 14.10 -1.15
N TYR A 886 5.34 14.04 0.02
CA TYR A 886 6.01 13.74 1.28
C TYR A 886 5.55 12.42 1.85
N ALA A 887 6.48 11.68 2.44
CA ALA A 887 6.23 10.49 3.24
C ALA A 887 6.75 10.71 4.67
N HIS A 888 6.52 11.90 5.24
CA HIS A 888 7.10 12.36 6.50
C HIS A 888 7.14 11.23 7.54
N ASP A 889 8.32 11.01 8.11
CA ASP A 889 8.46 10.25 9.34
C ASP A 889 8.35 11.25 10.53
N LYS A 890 8.47 10.80 11.77
CA LYS A 890 8.24 11.61 12.97
C LYS A 890 9.12 12.88 13.04
N GLN A 891 10.30 12.90 12.41
CA GLN A 891 11.18 14.08 12.35
C GLN A 891 11.05 14.87 11.04
N GLY A 892 10.20 14.43 10.11
CA GLY A 892 10.00 15.03 8.79
C GLY A 892 10.84 14.40 7.69
N THR A 893 11.02 15.14 6.60
CA THR A 893 11.71 14.74 5.37
C THR A 893 13.01 15.52 5.20
N ASN A 894 14.12 14.84 4.93
CA ASN A 894 15.41 15.50 4.74
C ASN A 894 15.48 16.24 3.40
N LEU A 895 15.84 17.52 3.42
CA LEU A 895 16.06 18.34 2.24
C LEU A 895 17.56 18.51 1.95
N ILE A 896 18.31 19.07 2.91
CA ILE A 896 19.77 19.28 2.82
C ILE A 896 20.42 18.75 4.09
N GLN A 897 21.47 17.97 3.98
CA GLN A 897 22.23 17.50 5.14
C GLN A 897 23.72 17.57 4.87
N LYS A 898 24.53 17.88 5.87
CA LYS A 898 25.98 17.68 5.82
C LYS A 898 26.35 16.65 6.86
N ASN A 899 26.66 15.41 6.46
CA ASN A 899 26.80 14.28 7.39
C ASN A 899 27.84 13.23 6.93
N THR A 900 28.21 12.31 7.81
CA THR A 900 29.10 11.19 7.54
C THR A 900 28.67 9.90 8.25
N ILE A 901 28.80 8.77 7.55
CA ILE A 901 28.57 7.43 8.12
C ILE A 901 29.70 6.97 9.03
N SER A 902 30.84 7.66 9.03
CA SER A 902 32.01 7.34 9.86
C SER A 902 31.80 7.65 11.34
N ASP A 903 30.77 8.44 11.66
CA ASP A 903 30.36 8.69 13.03
C ASP A 903 29.57 7.50 13.60
N ARG A 904 29.55 7.42 14.92
CA ARG A 904 28.68 6.48 15.64
C ARG A 904 27.37 7.17 16.00
N TRP A 905 26.35 6.34 16.21
CA TRP A 905 25.06 6.83 16.68
C TRP A 905 25.23 7.70 17.92
N PRO A 906 24.51 8.83 18.00
CA PRO A 906 23.52 9.34 17.03
C PRO A 906 24.06 10.37 16.01
N HIS A 907 25.36 10.68 16.05
CA HIS A 907 25.95 11.76 15.23
C HIS A 907 25.94 11.46 13.74
N ASN A 908 26.02 10.19 13.36
CA ASN A 908 25.84 9.70 11.99
C ASN A 908 24.44 9.95 11.39
N ASN A 909 23.46 10.35 12.19
CA ASN A 909 22.11 10.73 11.75
C ASN A 909 21.90 12.25 11.80
N TRP A 910 22.71 12.99 12.57
CA TRP A 910 22.57 14.43 12.78
C TRP A 910 23.51 15.22 11.86
N GLY A 911 24.79 14.86 11.84
CA GLY A 911 25.82 15.55 11.07
C GLY A 911 26.10 16.99 11.54
N ASP A 912 26.66 17.80 10.63
CA ASP A 912 27.07 19.19 10.85
C ASP A 912 25.88 20.14 10.76
N LEU A 913 24.93 19.84 9.87
CA LEU A 913 23.68 20.56 9.70
C LEU A 913 22.64 19.67 9.05
N TRP A 914 21.37 19.96 9.35
CA TRP A 914 20.22 19.31 8.75
C TRP A 914 19.10 20.32 8.51
N VAL A 915 18.68 20.39 7.25
CA VAL A 915 17.53 21.15 6.77
C VAL A 915 16.44 20.13 6.46
N GLN A 916 15.30 20.26 7.13
CA GLN A 916 14.22 19.28 7.07
C GLN A 916 12.91 19.97 6.76
N VAL A 917 12.08 19.30 5.97
CA VAL A 917 10.68 19.66 5.77
C VAL A 917 9.86 18.94 6.82
N ARG A 918 9.12 19.66 7.67
CA ARG A 918 8.46 19.11 8.85
C ARG A 918 7.00 18.72 8.58
N PRO A 919 6.45 17.70 9.27
CA PRO A 919 5.00 17.51 9.35
C PRO A 919 4.37 18.71 10.09
N GLN A 920 3.03 18.74 10.16
CA GLN A 920 2.35 19.72 11.02
C GLN A 920 2.79 19.52 12.47
N ILE A 921 3.06 20.63 13.18
CA ILE A 921 3.43 20.64 14.59
C ILE A 921 2.51 21.62 15.31
N ASN A 922 1.80 21.15 16.33
CA ASN A 922 0.94 22.01 17.13
C ASN A 922 1.73 22.66 18.27
N ALA A 923 1.25 23.80 18.76
CA ALA A 923 1.85 24.48 19.90
C ALA A 923 1.89 23.54 21.13
N GLY A 924 3.07 23.43 21.75
CA GLY A 924 3.36 22.53 22.87
C GLY A 924 3.95 21.18 22.46
N GLU A 925 3.97 20.84 21.17
CA GLU A 925 4.66 19.66 20.64
C GLU A 925 6.10 20.01 20.23
N HIS A 926 7.02 19.06 20.36
CA HIS A 926 8.41 19.19 19.85
C HIS A 926 9.14 20.49 20.25
N ASP A 927 8.90 20.98 21.47
CA ASP A 927 9.42 22.25 22.00
C ASP A 927 9.03 23.52 21.22
N CYS A 928 8.01 23.45 20.36
CA CYS A 928 7.45 24.61 19.65
C CYS A 928 6.39 25.32 20.51
N ASN A 929 6.46 26.65 20.61
CA ASN A 929 5.45 27.47 21.29
C ASN A 929 4.31 27.88 20.35
N SER A 930 4.51 27.77 19.04
CA SER A 930 3.58 28.17 17.99
C SER A 930 3.10 26.98 17.17
N ASN A 931 1.94 27.12 16.53
CA ASN A 931 1.51 26.17 15.50
C ASN A 931 2.33 26.37 14.22
N HIS A 932 2.75 25.27 13.62
CA HIS A 932 3.46 25.21 12.34
C HIS A 932 2.69 24.36 11.35
N LEU A 933 2.48 24.88 10.14
CA LEU A 933 1.81 24.15 9.09
C LEU A 933 2.67 22.99 8.58
N ALA A 934 2.04 21.98 8.00
CA ALA A 934 2.77 20.92 7.33
C ALA A 934 3.64 21.49 6.19
N ASN A 935 4.77 20.83 5.95
CA ASN A 935 5.72 21.10 4.88
C ASN A 935 6.52 22.41 5.04
N GLU A 936 6.56 23.00 6.23
CA GLU A 936 7.50 24.07 6.57
C GLU A 936 8.93 23.55 6.72
N VAL A 937 9.92 24.40 6.47
CA VAL A 937 11.34 24.06 6.48
C VAL A 937 11.98 24.50 7.79
N SER A 938 12.63 23.57 8.50
CA SER A 938 13.47 23.86 9.65
C SER A 938 14.96 23.83 9.28
N PHE A 939 15.75 24.75 9.82
CA PHE A 939 17.21 24.75 9.68
C PHE A 939 17.90 24.59 11.04
N ASN A 940 18.60 23.46 11.21
CA ASN A 940 19.35 23.14 12.41
C ASN A 940 20.83 22.92 12.08
N THR A 941 21.70 23.21 13.05
CA THR A 941 23.16 23.02 12.93
C THR A 941 23.72 22.33 14.18
N PHE A 942 24.92 21.78 14.05
CA PHE A 942 25.66 21.17 15.15
C PHE A 942 25.81 22.14 16.33
N GLY A 943 25.44 21.67 17.52
CA GLY A 943 25.27 22.48 18.73
C GLY A 943 23.81 22.55 19.22
N TRP A 944 22.84 22.23 18.37
CA TRP A 944 21.44 22.04 18.78
C TRP A 944 21.26 20.65 19.38
N THR A 945 20.88 20.56 20.66
CA THR A 945 20.84 19.29 21.42
C THR A 945 19.46 18.62 21.48
N ALA A 946 18.38 19.32 21.11
CA ALA A 946 17.05 18.75 20.98
C ALA A 946 16.86 18.19 19.57
N HIS A 947 17.67 17.17 19.23
CA HIS A 947 17.91 16.74 17.84
C HIS A 947 16.66 16.26 17.10
N ASP A 948 15.71 15.68 17.82
CA ASP A 948 14.43 15.21 17.27
C ASP A 948 13.50 16.40 16.93
N ASN A 949 13.73 17.55 17.56
CA ASN A 949 12.87 18.73 17.50
C ASN A 949 13.44 19.80 16.56
N PRO A 950 12.57 20.56 15.85
CA PRO A 950 13.01 21.72 15.08
C PRO A 950 13.53 22.82 16.01
N ARG A 951 14.44 23.65 15.50
CA ARG A 951 14.75 24.92 16.14
C ARG A 951 13.68 25.93 15.73
N GLU A 952 12.66 26.15 16.58
CA GLU A 952 11.48 26.97 16.26
C GLU A 952 11.84 28.34 15.65
N SER A 953 12.87 29.01 16.16
CA SER A 953 13.32 30.33 15.66
C SER A 953 13.90 30.32 14.23
N MET A 954 14.14 29.13 13.67
CA MET A 954 14.63 28.89 12.32
C MET A 954 13.67 27.96 11.54
N MET A 955 12.37 28.19 11.71
CA MET A 955 11.30 27.62 10.89
C MET A 955 10.86 28.62 9.82
N SER A 956 10.51 28.14 8.63
CA SER A 956 9.89 28.97 7.57
C SER A 956 8.40 29.19 7.80
N THR A 957 7.99 29.62 9.00
CA THR A 957 6.58 29.73 9.43
C THR A 957 5.70 30.43 8.40
N GLY A 958 4.65 29.75 7.95
CA GLY A 958 3.72 30.22 6.90
C GLY A 958 4.25 30.10 5.47
N TYR A 959 5.41 29.48 5.25
CA TYR A 959 6.02 29.17 3.95
C TYR A 959 6.30 27.68 3.86
N ALA A 960 5.34 26.95 3.29
CA ALA A 960 5.40 25.52 3.07
C ALA A 960 5.86 25.19 1.64
N LEU A 961 6.63 24.12 1.51
CA LEU A 961 6.95 23.50 0.22
C LEU A 961 5.77 22.63 -0.22
N ASN A 962 4.87 23.18 -1.03
CA ASN A 962 3.72 22.42 -1.52
C ASN A 962 4.11 21.46 -2.66
N PRO A 963 3.59 20.21 -2.66
CA PRO A 963 3.83 19.28 -3.75
C PRO A 963 3.45 19.85 -5.13
N GLY A 964 4.21 19.46 -6.16
CA GLY A 964 4.02 19.89 -7.54
C GLY A 964 4.51 21.31 -7.86
N VAL A 965 4.96 22.08 -6.86
CA VAL A 965 5.37 23.48 -7.03
C VAL A 965 6.89 23.65 -6.91
N TRP A 966 7.50 24.35 -7.87
CA TRP A 966 8.91 24.74 -7.80
C TRP A 966 9.11 25.86 -6.78
N ASN A 967 10.06 25.67 -5.87
CA ASN A 967 10.48 26.66 -4.89
C ASN A 967 12.00 26.73 -4.81
N HIS A 968 12.53 27.93 -4.61
CA HIS A 968 13.96 28.15 -4.39
C HIS A 968 14.22 28.32 -2.90
N ILE A 969 15.05 27.44 -2.33
CA ILE A 969 15.40 27.44 -0.92
C ILE A 969 16.86 27.84 -0.76
N VAL A 970 17.13 28.76 0.18
CA VAL A 970 18.50 29.06 0.61
C VAL A 970 18.57 29.02 2.12
N VAL A 971 19.56 28.30 2.66
CA VAL A 971 19.96 28.44 4.07
C VAL A 971 21.34 29.06 4.14
N THR A 972 21.53 30.04 5.02
CA THR A 972 22.81 30.75 5.16
C THR A 972 23.26 30.77 6.60
N GLN A 973 24.57 30.67 6.83
CA GLN A 973 25.19 30.97 8.11
C GLN A 973 26.41 31.89 7.91
N SER A 974 26.52 32.94 8.71
CA SER A 974 27.71 33.80 8.76
C SER A 974 28.74 33.31 9.77
N SER A 975 29.97 33.83 9.71
CA SER A 975 31.04 33.48 10.66
C SER A 975 30.73 33.81 12.12
N ASP A 976 29.87 34.82 12.37
CA ASP A 976 29.34 35.16 13.69
C ASP A 976 28.08 34.37 14.06
N LYS A 977 27.74 33.32 13.30
CA LYS A 977 26.64 32.37 13.54
C LYS A 977 25.23 32.95 13.36
N GLN A 978 25.08 33.98 12.51
CA GLN A 978 23.75 34.45 12.09
C GLN A 978 23.20 33.51 11.03
N GLN A 979 22.03 32.96 11.28
CA GLN A 979 21.34 32.04 10.39
C GLN A 979 20.16 32.74 9.70
N LYS A 980 19.91 32.40 8.43
CA LYS A 980 18.72 32.82 7.68
C LYS A 980 18.18 31.68 6.81
N ILE A 981 16.88 31.72 6.53
CA ILE A 981 16.22 30.92 5.51
C ILE A 981 15.58 31.88 4.51
N TYR A 982 15.84 31.66 3.21
CA TYR A 982 15.15 32.33 2.12
C TYR A 982 14.27 31.34 1.36
N PHE A 983 13.09 31.82 0.97
CA PHE A 983 12.09 31.10 0.21
C PHE A 983 11.69 31.97 -0.98
N ASN A 984 11.92 31.49 -2.21
CA ASN A 984 11.65 32.24 -3.45
C ASN A 984 12.21 33.68 -3.44
N GLY A 985 13.43 33.84 -2.91
CA GLY A 985 14.13 35.12 -2.85
C GLY A 985 13.82 35.97 -1.62
N LYS A 986 12.80 35.62 -0.84
CA LYS A 986 12.40 36.35 0.36
C LYS A 986 13.03 35.73 1.61
N CYS A 987 13.61 36.55 2.48
CA CYS A 987 14.04 36.10 3.81
C CYS A 987 12.80 35.82 4.68
N VAL A 988 12.57 34.56 5.05
CA VAL A 988 11.38 34.11 5.80
C VAL A 988 11.69 33.71 7.24
N ALA A 989 12.95 33.44 7.55
CA ALA A 989 13.43 33.23 8.91
C ALA A 989 14.82 33.86 9.09
N GLY A 990 15.08 34.39 10.28
CA GLY A 990 16.32 35.11 10.60
C GLY A 990 16.37 36.56 10.08
N PRO A 991 17.49 37.28 10.30
CA PRO A 991 18.73 36.80 10.91
C PRO A 991 18.53 36.40 12.37
N ASN A 992 19.01 35.22 12.75
CA ASN A 992 18.96 34.73 14.12
C ASN A 992 20.33 34.19 14.52
N ASN A 993 20.89 34.70 15.62
CA ASN A 993 22.17 34.22 16.11
C ASN A 993 22.00 32.89 16.85
N PHE A 994 22.74 31.86 16.44
CA PHE A 994 22.86 30.62 17.20
C PHE A 994 24.25 30.50 17.82
N SER A 995 24.42 31.08 19.00
CA SER A 995 25.71 31.14 19.71
C SER A 995 26.33 29.76 19.97
N SER A 996 25.51 28.74 20.21
CA SER A 996 25.95 27.35 20.42
C SER A 996 26.36 26.61 19.14
N SER A 997 26.10 27.16 17.95
CA SER A 997 26.54 26.52 16.70
C SER A 997 28.05 26.32 16.72
N SER A 998 28.52 25.14 16.35
CA SER A 998 29.95 24.82 16.26
C SER A 998 30.23 23.97 15.03
N LEU A 999 31.51 23.86 14.68
CA LEU A 999 31.99 22.81 13.78
C LEU A 999 31.96 21.47 14.51
N ARG A 1000 31.55 20.42 13.80
CA ARG A 1000 31.57 19.03 14.27
C ARG A 1000 32.99 18.59 14.60
N GLU A 1001 33.96 19.00 13.79
CA GLU A 1001 35.38 18.68 13.91
C GLU A 1001 36.00 19.20 15.22
N ASN A 1002 35.36 20.19 15.87
CA ASN A 1002 35.79 20.71 17.17
C ASN A 1002 35.20 19.94 18.36
N SER A 1003 34.36 18.93 18.13
CA SER A 1003 33.71 18.17 19.20
C SER A 1003 34.70 17.26 19.93
N THR A 1004 34.51 17.12 21.23
CA THR A 1004 35.26 16.16 22.08
C THR A 1004 34.52 14.84 22.28
N ASP A 1005 33.37 14.64 21.65
CA ASP A 1005 32.59 13.41 21.72
C ASP A 1005 33.30 12.27 20.97
N ASN A 1006 33.62 11.18 21.69
CA ASN A 1006 34.36 10.04 21.14
C ASN A 1006 33.58 9.23 20.08
N ARG A 1007 32.29 9.52 19.89
CA ARG A 1007 31.45 8.94 18.84
C ARG A 1007 31.65 9.64 17.49
N ILE A 1008 32.29 10.81 17.47
CA ILE A 1008 32.58 11.59 16.27
C ILE A 1008 33.99 11.29 15.78
N ASN A 1009 34.12 10.93 14.50
CA ASN A 1009 35.43 10.79 13.85
C ASN A 1009 35.86 12.12 13.22
N THR A 1010 36.56 12.95 13.98
CA THR A 1010 36.98 14.30 13.55
C THR A 1010 38.00 14.32 12.40
N SER A 1011 38.58 13.17 12.02
CA SER A 1011 39.47 13.06 10.85
C SER A 1011 38.73 12.94 9.51
N GLU A 1012 37.44 12.64 9.55
CA GLU A 1012 36.59 12.47 8.37
C GLU A 1012 35.69 13.71 8.19
N HIS A 1013 35.75 14.32 7.01
CA HIS A 1013 34.88 15.44 6.66
C HIS A 1013 33.51 14.94 6.19
N ALA A 1014 32.46 15.67 6.57
CA ALA A 1014 31.09 15.34 6.21
C ALA A 1014 30.76 15.77 4.77
N ASN A 1015 30.15 14.87 3.99
CA ASN A 1015 29.66 15.17 2.65
C ASN A 1015 28.34 15.93 2.72
N VAL A 1016 28.00 16.66 1.66
CA VAL A 1016 26.71 17.33 1.52
C VAL A 1016 25.75 16.41 0.75
N PHE A 1017 24.52 16.32 1.23
CA PHE A 1017 23.46 15.50 0.67
C PHE A 1017 22.23 16.34 0.37
N ILE A 1018 21.63 16.12 -0.80
CA ILE A 1018 20.26 16.55 -1.09
C ILE A 1018 19.36 15.32 -1.07
N GLY A 1019 18.38 15.31 -0.16
CA GLY A 1019 17.52 14.16 0.12
C GLY A 1019 18.16 13.11 1.04
N GLY A 1020 17.70 11.86 0.89
CA GLY A 1020 18.14 10.70 1.67
C GLY A 1020 17.44 10.53 3.01
N GLY A 1021 16.86 9.34 3.23
CA GLY A 1021 16.29 8.97 4.52
C GLY A 1021 17.33 8.80 5.63
N GLY A 1022 16.85 8.74 6.87
CA GLY A 1022 17.65 8.47 8.06
C GLY A 1022 16.78 7.83 9.14
N VAL A 1023 17.36 7.51 10.30
CA VAL A 1023 16.55 7.00 11.41
C VAL A 1023 15.58 8.11 11.81
N TYR A 1024 14.27 7.81 11.77
CA TYR A 1024 13.15 8.73 12.04
C TYR A 1024 12.95 9.87 11.02
N LYS A 1025 13.61 9.80 9.86
CA LYS A 1025 13.58 10.84 8.82
C LYS A 1025 13.26 10.21 7.47
N ALA A 1026 12.26 10.74 6.78
CA ALA A 1026 11.95 10.34 5.42
C ALA A 1026 12.96 10.93 4.43
N GLY A 1027 13.20 10.25 3.30
CA GLY A 1027 13.96 10.85 2.21
C GLY A 1027 13.07 11.63 1.26
N LEU A 1028 13.73 12.45 0.43
CA LEU A 1028 13.08 13.37 -0.49
C LEU A 1028 12.64 12.64 -1.77
N ASN A 1029 11.40 12.89 -2.19
CA ASN A 1029 10.92 12.60 -3.54
C ASN A 1029 10.68 13.94 -4.25
N ALA A 1030 11.64 14.35 -5.07
CA ALA A 1030 11.61 15.64 -5.73
C ALA A 1030 12.40 15.64 -7.03
N THR A 1031 12.11 16.62 -7.87
CA THR A 1031 13.05 17.10 -8.88
C THR A 1031 13.79 18.31 -8.31
N ILE A 1032 15.12 18.30 -8.37
CA ILE A 1032 15.96 19.43 -7.98
C ILE A 1032 16.67 20.03 -9.19
N ASP A 1033 17.06 21.29 -9.09
CA ASP A 1033 17.78 22.00 -10.14
C ASP A 1033 18.70 23.07 -9.52
N GLU A 1034 19.74 23.48 -10.24
CA GLU A 1034 20.66 24.56 -9.85
C GLU A 1034 21.21 24.45 -8.41
N VAL A 1035 21.84 23.32 -8.08
CA VAL A 1035 22.37 23.10 -6.71
C VAL A 1035 23.68 23.87 -6.51
N GLN A 1036 23.71 24.69 -5.47
CA GLN A 1036 24.81 25.62 -5.18
C GLN A 1036 25.30 25.48 -3.74
N VAL A 1037 26.63 25.44 -3.57
CA VAL A 1037 27.34 25.37 -2.29
C VAL A 1037 28.35 26.52 -2.21
N TRP A 1038 28.13 27.43 -1.27
CA TRP A 1038 28.89 28.65 -1.09
C TRP A 1038 29.74 28.62 0.18
N ASN A 1039 30.94 29.20 0.14
CA ASN A 1039 31.80 29.39 1.33
C ASN A 1039 31.58 30.73 2.04
N LYS A 1040 30.45 31.40 1.77
CA LYS A 1040 30.03 32.65 2.39
C LYS A 1040 28.51 32.71 2.58
N PRO A 1041 28.01 33.50 3.55
CA PRO A 1041 26.59 33.84 3.61
C PRO A 1041 26.21 34.72 2.42
N LEU A 1042 25.10 34.40 1.74
CA LEU A 1042 24.54 35.24 0.68
C LEU A 1042 23.75 36.42 1.26
N THR A 1043 23.93 37.58 0.64
CA THR A 1043 23.07 38.76 0.86
C THR A 1043 21.73 38.60 0.15
N ASP A 1044 20.72 39.39 0.55
CA ASP A 1044 19.38 39.36 -0.06
C ASP A 1044 19.43 39.54 -1.60
N ALA A 1045 20.29 40.44 -2.11
CA ALA A 1045 20.46 40.66 -3.54
C ALA A 1045 21.15 39.48 -4.25
N GLU A 1046 22.13 38.86 -3.60
CA GLU A 1046 22.81 37.69 -4.15
C GLU A 1046 21.90 36.45 -4.18
N VAL A 1047 20.98 36.31 -3.21
CA VAL A 1047 19.96 35.25 -3.23
C VAL A 1047 19.06 35.39 -4.45
N VAL A 1048 18.60 36.61 -4.75
CA VAL A 1048 17.77 36.88 -5.95
C VAL A 1048 18.56 36.60 -7.23
N ARG A 1049 19.85 36.93 -7.26
CA ARG A 1049 20.70 36.58 -8.41
C ARG A 1049 20.89 35.06 -8.53
N ALA A 1050 21.11 34.35 -7.42
CA ALA A 1050 21.33 32.91 -7.39
C ALA A 1050 20.15 32.12 -7.96
N MET A 1051 18.92 32.62 -7.81
CA MET A 1051 17.71 32.02 -8.38
C MET A 1051 17.72 31.90 -9.90
N GLN A 1052 18.51 32.72 -10.60
CA GLN A 1052 18.56 32.76 -12.06
C GLN A 1052 19.61 31.82 -12.66
N GLY A 1053 20.44 31.17 -11.82
CA GLY A 1053 21.58 30.37 -12.27
C GLY A 1053 22.72 31.21 -12.87
N TYR A 1054 23.84 30.59 -13.17
CA TYR A 1054 25.03 31.24 -13.72
C TYR A 1054 25.52 30.52 -14.97
N ALA A 1055 25.87 31.28 -16.01
CA ALA A 1055 26.63 30.70 -17.12
C ALA A 1055 28.00 30.21 -16.61
N ALA A 1056 28.57 29.18 -17.24
CA ALA A 1056 29.83 28.57 -16.80
C ALA A 1056 31.00 29.57 -16.68
N ASN A 1057 31.01 30.63 -17.50
CA ASN A 1057 32.02 31.70 -17.47
C ASN A 1057 31.67 32.86 -16.52
N GLU A 1058 30.50 32.85 -15.88
CA GLU A 1058 29.99 33.89 -14.99
C GLU A 1058 29.86 33.43 -13.53
N VAL A 1059 30.35 32.22 -13.21
CA VAL A 1059 30.33 31.66 -11.86
C VAL A 1059 31.13 32.57 -10.91
N PRO A 1060 30.49 33.15 -9.87
CA PRO A 1060 31.10 34.15 -9.00
C PRO A 1060 32.10 33.55 -8.00
N GLU A 1061 32.94 34.41 -7.45
CA GLU A 1061 33.83 34.06 -6.34
C GLU A 1061 33.03 33.66 -5.09
N GLY A 1062 33.47 32.58 -4.45
CA GLY A 1062 32.84 31.98 -3.28
C GLY A 1062 31.73 30.95 -3.58
N LEU A 1063 31.30 30.78 -4.83
CA LEU A 1063 30.48 29.64 -5.25
C LEU A 1063 31.39 28.44 -5.50
N MET A 1064 31.52 27.56 -4.52
CA MET A 1064 32.51 26.47 -4.50
C MET A 1064 32.01 25.22 -5.22
N GLY A 1065 30.75 24.86 -4.99
CA GLY A 1065 30.05 23.77 -5.66
C GLY A 1065 28.89 24.31 -6.50
N TYR A 1066 28.83 24.00 -7.79
CA TYR A 1066 27.73 24.40 -8.66
C TYR A 1066 27.39 23.29 -9.66
N TYR A 1067 26.16 22.77 -9.57
CA TYR A 1067 25.68 21.63 -10.35
C TYR A 1067 24.35 21.97 -11.04
N THR A 1068 24.39 22.06 -12.37
CA THR A 1068 23.24 22.40 -13.24
C THR A 1068 22.57 21.18 -13.86
N PHE A 1069 23.19 20.00 -13.75
CA PHE A 1069 22.74 18.72 -14.34
C PHE A 1069 22.60 18.70 -15.88
N GLU A 1070 23.07 19.75 -16.55
CA GLU A 1070 23.05 19.85 -18.01
C GLU A 1070 23.89 18.77 -18.70
N GLU A 1071 25.03 18.42 -18.09
CA GLU A 1071 25.96 17.42 -18.59
C GLU A 1071 26.18 16.33 -17.54
N MET A 1072 25.82 15.09 -17.89
CA MET A 1072 26.09 13.89 -17.09
C MET A 1072 27.20 13.07 -17.74
N ASP A 1073 28.22 12.74 -16.96
CA ASP A 1073 29.19 11.71 -17.35
C ASP A 1073 28.52 10.33 -17.22
N LYS A 1074 28.12 9.76 -18.36
CA LYS A 1074 27.39 8.49 -18.41
C LYS A 1074 28.24 7.28 -18.00
N SER A 1075 29.57 7.42 -17.93
CA SER A 1075 30.46 6.30 -17.60
C SER A 1075 30.43 5.95 -16.11
N ASP A 1076 30.26 6.96 -15.25
CA ASP A 1076 30.26 6.83 -13.79
C ASP A 1076 29.02 7.47 -13.11
N SER A 1077 28.06 7.99 -13.90
CA SER A 1077 26.83 8.65 -13.45
C SER A 1077 27.08 9.86 -12.54
N THR A 1078 28.04 10.70 -12.93
CA THR A 1078 28.46 11.89 -12.17
C THR A 1078 28.14 13.20 -12.89
N PHE A 1079 28.10 14.29 -12.13
CA PHE A 1079 27.89 15.65 -12.60
C PHE A 1079 29.09 16.53 -12.25
N VAL A 1080 29.62 17.22 -13.26
CA VAL A 1080 30.80 18.09 -13.10
C VAL A 1080 30.46 19.29 -12.21
N ASN A 1081 31.39 19.65 -11.33
CA ASN A 1081 31.31 20.88 -10.57
C ASN A 1081 31.76 22.07 -11.43
N LEU A 1082 30.87 23.03 -11.65
CA LEU A 1082 31.18 24.30 -12.34
C LEU A 1082 31.68 25.39 -11.38
N GLY A 1083 31.63 25.13 -10.07
CA GLY A 1083 32.09 26.01 -9.00
C GLY A 1083 33.61 26.11 -8.89
N LYS A 1084 34.06 27.02 -8.00
CA LYS A 1084 35.48 27.37 -7.83
C LYS A 1084 36.31 26.33 -7.06
N ALA A 1085 35.70 25.29 -6.47
CA ALA A 1085 36.46 24.22 -5.81
C ALA A 1085 37.23 23.33 -6.80
N GLY A 1086 36.78 23.24 -8.06
CA GLY A 1086 37.42 22.45 -9.11
C GLY A 1086 36.51 21.36 -9.66
N ALA A 1087 36.66 21.09 -10.96
CA ALA A 1087 35.82 20.17 -11.73
C ALA A 1087 35.95 18.69 -11.32
N GLN A 1088 37.02 18.32 -10.62
CA GLN A 1088 37.24 16.96 -10.11
C GLN A 1088 36.28 16.56 -8.99
N TYR A 1089 35.72 17.53 -8.26
CA TYR A 1089 34.79 17.28 -7.16
C TYR A 1089 33.37 17.10 -7.69
N LYS A 1090 33.14 15.98 -8.37
CA LYS A 1090 31.86 15.69 -9.04
C LYS A 1090 30.77 15.27 -8.04
N ALA A 1091 29.53 15.68 -8.29
CA ALA A 1091 28.36 15.16 -7.57
C ALA A 1091 27.85 13.85 -8.20
N ARG A 1092 27.15 13.02 -7.43
CA ARG A 1092 26.58 11.75 -7.91
C ARG A 1092 25.42 11.28 -7.07
N MET A 1093 24.50 10.54 -7.68
CA MET A 1093 23.44 9.86 -6.94
C MET A 1093 24.00 8.65 -6.20
N VAL A 1094 23.65 8.52 -4.92
CA VAL A 1094 24.04 7.39 -4.07
C VAL A 1094 22.86 6.86 -3.28
N VAL A 1095 22.98 5.62 -2.81
CA VAL A 1095 22.13 5.02 -1.78
C VAL A 1095 23.00 4.58 -0.61
N MET A 1096 22.50 4.73 0.62
CA MET A 1096 23.16 4.18 1.81
C MET A 1096 22.87 2.67 1.90
N ALA A 1097 23.88 1.84 1.63
CA ALA A 1097 23.77 0.39 1.68
C ALA A 1097 24.33 -0.16 3.00
N GLY A 1098 23.67 -1.19 3.57
CA GLY A 1098 24.16 -1.87 4.77
C GLY A 1098 23.88 -1.13 6.08
N SER A 1099 22.98 -0.14 6.06
CA SER A 1099 22.44 0.54 7.25
C SER A 1099 21.13 -0.12 7.68
N GLY A 1100 20.87 -0.25 8.98
CA GLY A 1100 19.61 -0.78 9.53
C GLY A 1100 19.46 -0.44 11.00
N GLY A 1101 18.54 0.48 11.30
CA GLY A 1101 18.41 1.05 12.64
C GLY A 1101 19.58 1.96 13.01
N GLU A 1102 19.88 2.04 14.30
CA GLU A 1102 20.85 3.01 14.86
C GLU A 1102 22.33 2.67 14.52
N ASN A 1103 22.64 1.43 14.13
CA ASN A 1103 24.02 1.00 13.87
C ASN A 1103 24.45 1.16 12.40
N THR A 1104 25.46 2.00 12.14
CA THR A 1104 26.03 2.24 10.79
C THR A 1104 27.40 1.62 10.55
N SER A 1105 27.90 0.75 11.43
CA SER A 1105 29.26 0.17 11.30
C SER A 1105 29.50 -0.60 9.99
N THR A 1106 28.43 -1.03 9.31
CA THR A 1106 28.47 -1.71 8.00
C THR A 1106 27.95 -0.85 6.84
N ALA A 1107 27.60 0.41 7.11
CA ALA A 1107 27.04 1.31 6.11
C ALA A 1107 28.10 1.74 5.08
N SER A 1108 27.66 1.95 3.84
CA SER A 1108 28.50 2.50 2.75
C SER A 1108 27.63 3.25 1.75
N TYR A 1109 28.19 4.28 1.10
CA TYR A 1109 27.52 4.95 -0.01
C TYR A 1109 27.82 4.21 -1.32
N LYS A 1110 26.77 3.73 -2.00
CA LYS A 1110 26.88 3.09 -3.31
C LYS A 1110 26.31 3.99 -4.39
N THR A 1111 27.07 4.22 -5.45
CA THR A 1111 26.60 4.96 -6.62
C THR A 1111 25.44 4.21 -7.29
N VAL A 1112 24.42 4.96 -7.66
CA VAL A 1112 23.24 4.48 -8.38
C VAL A 1112 23.02 5.33 -9.64
N GLY A 1113 22.23 4.81 -10.57
CA GLY A 1113 21.88 5.57 -11.78
C GLY A 1113 21.12 6.85 -11.42
N ALA A 1114 21.41 7.93 -12.16
CA ALA A 1114 20.73 9.21 -12.05
C ALA A 1114 19.78 9.42 -13.23
N ASN A 1115 18.66 10.11 -13.01
CA ASN A 1115 17.74 10.52 -14.07
C ASN A 1115 17.71 12.04 -14.16
N ASN A 1116 18.29 12.59 -15.24
CA ASN A 1116 18.25 14.01 -15.59
C ASN A 1116 17.55 14.29 -16.94
N GLU A 1117 16.70 13.37 -17.39
CA GLU A 1117 15.89 13.53 -18.61
C GLU A 1117 14.49 14.07 -18.26
N VAL A 1118 14.43 14.99 -17.29
CA VAL A 1118 13.22 15.66 -16.81
C VAL A 1118 13.44 17.17 -16.79
N THR A 1119 12.36 17.95 -16.90
CA THR A 1119 12.44 19.41 -16.87
C THR A 1119 12.93 19.91 -15.51
N GLY A 1120 13.90 20.82 -15.52
CA GLY A 1120 14.29 21.63 -14.39
C GLY A 1120 13.31 22.78 -14.13
N TYR A 1121 13.79 23.82 -13.46
CA TYR A 1121 12.98 24.99 -13.14
C TYR A 1121 12.60 25.77 -14.43
N PRO A 1122 11.30 26.01 -14.69
CA PRO A 1122 10.85 26.61 -15.95
C PRO A 1122 11.39 28.01 -16.25
N GLY A 1123 11.89 28.72 -15.22
CA GLY A 1123 12.45 30.06 -15.36
C GLY A 1123 13.89 30.10 -15.90
N ILE A 1124 14.55 28.95 -16.05
CA ILE A 1124 15.95 28.86 -16.50
C ILE A 1124 16.02 28.08 -17.81
N ASP A 1125 16.78 28.61 -18.78
CA ASP A 1125 17.09 27.90 -20.00
C ASP A 1125 18.26 26.93 -19.82
N GLY A 1126 18.26 25.87 -20.62
CA GLY A 1126 19.31 24.87 -20.59
C GLY A 1126 19.33 24.02 -21.85
N THR A 1127 19.67 22.74 -21.69
CA THR A 1127 19.92 21.83 -22.81
C THR A 1127 18.78 20.85 -23.08
N LEU A 1128 17.76 20.75 -22.20
CA LEU A 1128 16.63 19.86 -22.43
C LEU A 1128 15.67 20.46 -23.46
N GLU A 1129 15.49 19.75 -24.57
CA GLU A 1129 14.59 20.19 -25.63
C GLU A 1129 13.13 19.90 -25.29
N VAL A 1130 12.30 20.93 -25.27
CA VAL A 1130 10.85 20.82 -25.23
C VAL A 1130 10.36 20.68 -26.66
N LYS A 1131 9.96 19.47 -27.03
CA LYS A 1131 9.42 19.12 -28.36
C LYS A 1131 8.00 18.65 -28.27
N THR A 1132 7.21 19.02 -29.27
CA THR A 1132 5.80 18.64 -29.34
C THR A 1132 5.61 17.43 -30.22
N SER A 1133 4.85 16.47 -29.72
CA SER A 1133 4.39 15.30 -30.45
C SER A 1133 2.88 15.40 -30.67
N HIS A 1134 2.39 14.82 -31.76
CA HIS A 1134 0.96 14.78 -32.07
C HIS A 1134 0.44 13.34 -32.13
N THR A 1135 -0.84 13.16 -31.86
CA THR A 1135 -1.57 11.90 -32.02
C THR A 1135 -2.96 12.20 -32.54
N TRP A 1136 -3.33 11.61 -33.67
CA TRP A 1136 -4.68 11.71 -34.23
C TRP A 1136 -5.66 10.83 -33.45
N GLN A 1137 -6.80 11.40 -33.08
CA GLN A 1137 -7.92 10.71 -32.43
C GLN A 1137 -8.94 10.37 -33.51
N LEU A 1138 -8.97 9.11 -33.96
CA LEU A 1138 -9.81 8.66 -35.08
C LEU A 1138 -10.64 7.46 -34.63
N ASN A 1139 -11.91 7.70 -34.32
CA ASN A 1139 -12.83 6.62 -33.97
C ASN A 1139 -13.17 5.83 -35.25
N GLY A 1140 -12.51 4.70 -35.48
CA GLY A 1140 -12.78 3.81 -36.63
C GLY A 1140 -12.12 4.21 -37.96
N GLY A 1141 -11.38 5.32 -38.00
CA GLY A 1141 -10.61 5.77 -39.16
C GLY A 1141 -9.22 5.15 -39.23
N ARG A 1142 -8.69 4.95 -40.44
CA ARG A 1142 -7.32 4.47 -40.68
C ARG A 1142 -6.50 5.53 -41.40
N ILE A 1143 -5.35 5.88 -40.84
CA ILE A 1143 -4.38 6.77 -41.48
C ILE A 1143 -3.68 6.02 -42.62
N SER A 1144 -3.79 6.51 -43.85
CA SER A 1144 -3.08 5.98 -45.02
C SER A 1144 -1.74 6.68 -45.24
N SER A 1145 -1.63 7.96 -44.86
CA SER A 1145 -0.37 8.71 -44.82
C SER A 1145 -0.48 9.88 -43.84
N GLU A 1146 0.64 10.31 -43.27
CA GLU A 1146 0.71 11.48 -42.38
C GLU A 1146 1.96 12.33 -42.64
N THR A 1147 1.82 13.63 -42.34
CA THR A 1147 2.88 14.62 -42.25
C THR A 1147 2.76 15.32 -40.89
N ASP A 1148 3.64 16.28 -40.59
CA ASP A 1148 3.66 16.94 -39.27
C ASP A 1148 2.29 17.48 -38.81
N LYS A 1149 1.53 18.16 -39.69
CA LYS A 1149 0.23 18.78 -39.33
C LYS A 1149 -0.97 18.30 -40.16
N ALA A 1150 -0.82 17.17 -40.85
CA ALA A 1150 -1.88 16.64 -41.71
C ALA A 1150 -1.87 15.12 -41.76
N ALA A 1151 -3.05 14.51 -41.82
CA ALA A 1151 -3.23 13.08 -42.03
C ALA A 1151 -4.27 12.80 -43.11
N VAL A 1152 -4.03 11.76 -43.89
CA VAL A 1152 -5.00 11.21 -44.84
C VAL A 1152 -5.64 10.00 -44.17
N VAL A 1153 -6.96 10.03 -44.00
CA VAL A 1153 -7.72 9.01 -43.27
C VAL A 1153 -8.81 8.40 -44.14
N THR A 1154 -9.08 7.12 -43.94
CA THR A 1154 -10.16 6.39 -44.63
C THR A 1154 -11.03 5.66 -43.63
N PHE A 1155 -12.30 5.49 -43.96
CA PHE A 1155 -13.28 4.79 -43.13
C PHE A 1155 -13.89 3.62 -43.88
N ALA A 1156 -13.89 2.45 -43.26
CA ALA A 1156 -14.31 1.21 -43.91
C ALA A 1156 -15.82 0.95 -43.84
N ARG A 1157 -16.58 1.76 -43.11
CA ARG A 1157 -18.02 1.59 -42.90
C ARG A 1157 -18.73 2.94 -42.94
N PRO A 1158 -19.98 3.01 -43.43
CA PRO A 1158 -20.79 4.21 -43.32
C PRO A 1158 -21.13 4.50 -41.86
N GLY A 1159 -21.26 5.78 -41.52
CA GLY A 1159 -21.55 6.22 -40.15
C GLY A 1159 -21.04 7.64 -39.88
N GLU A 1160 -21.38 8.15 -38.71
CA GLU A 1160 -20.84 9.41 -38.18
C GLU A 1160 -19.63 9.10 -37.30
N TYR A 1161 -18.50 9.77 -37.57
CA TYR A 1161 -17.24 9.54 -36.87
C TYR A 1161 -16.66 10.85 -36.33
N GLU A 1162 -16.32 10.85 -35.05
CA GLU A 1162 -15.52 11.91 -34.45
C GLU A 1162 -14.05 11.78 -34.87
N ALA A 1163 -13.44 12.91 -35.19
CA ALA A 1163 -12.03 13.02 -35.50
C ALA A 1163 -11.43 14.20 -34.74
N GLY A 1164 -10.17 14.10 -34.32
CA GLY A 1164 -9.46 15.16 -33.61
C GLY A 1164 -7.97 14.93 -33.58
N VAL A 1165 -7.24 15.87 -32.98
CA VAL A 1165 -5.81 15.73 -32.74
C VAL A 1165 -5.48 16.14 -31.30
N LYS A 1166 -4.53 15.43 -30.72
CA LYS A 1166 -3.93 15.72 -29.42
C LYS A 1166 -2.44 16.03 -29.59
N LEU A 1167 -2.01 17.15 -29.02
CA LEU A 1167 -0.61 17.55 -28.92
C LEU A 1167 -0.11 17.36 -27.49
N THR A 1168 1.15 16.95 -27.35
CA THR A 1168 1.79 16.72 -26.04
C THR A 1168 3.26 17.10 -26.08
N ASN A 1169 3.71 17.85 -25.08
CA ASN A 1169 5.12 18.10 -24.77
C ASN A 1169 5.37 18.03 -23.25
N PHE A 1170 6.56 18.43 -22.78
CA PHE A 1170 6.90 18.40 -21.35
C PHE A 1170 6.04 19.31 -20.46
N TRP A 1171 5.48 20.40 -21.01
CA TRP A 1171 4.68 21.37 -20.25
C TRP A 1171 3.20 21.05 -20.17
N GLY A 1172 2.71 20.17 -21.05
CA GLY A 1172 1.34 19.69 -21.01
C GLY A 1172 0.84 19.20 -22.35
N GLU A 1173 -0.48 19.11 -22.44
CA GLU A 1173 -1.20 18.63 -23.60
C GLU A 1173 -2.35 19.56 -23.99
N SER A 1174 -2.71 19.55 -25.26
CA SER A 1174 -3.89 20.22 -25.80
C SER A 1174 -4.50 19.34 -26.85
N GLU A 1175 -5.82 19.24 -26.86
CA GLU A 1175 -6.56 18.51 -27.87
C GLU A 1175 -7.72 19.34 -28.40
N LYS A 1176 -8.10 19.04 -29.64
CA LYS A 1176 -9.27 19.64 -30.27
C LYS A 1176 -9.89 18.62 -31.22
N ALA A 1177 -11.20 18.46 -31.11
CA ALA A 1177 -11.98 17.70 -32.07
C ALA A 1177 -12.31 18.58 -33.29
N LEU A 1178 -12.64 17.93 -34.40
CA LEU A 1178 -13.33 18.57 -35.52
C LEU A 1178 -14.65 19.17 -35.02
N GLU A 1179 -15.03 20.34 -35.53
CA GLU A 1179 -16.28 20.99 -35.11
C GLU A 1179 -17.53 20.16 -35.45
N ASN A 1180 -17.46 19.35 -36.51
CA ASN A 1180 -18.54 18.50 -36.98
C ASN A 1180 -18.05 17.06 -37.14
N VAL A 1181 -18.92 16.07 -36.92
CA VAL A 1181 -18.59 14.65 -37.18
C VAL A 1181 -18.43 14.38 -38.68
N LEU A 1182 -17.49 13.53 -39.05
CA LEU A 1182 -17.33 13.07 -40.43
C LEU A 1182 -18.46 12.11 -40.79
N VAL A 1183 -19.18 12.39 -41.87
CA VAL A 1183 -20.29 11.57 -42.36
C VAL A 1183 -19.79 10.66 -43.48
N ILE A 1184 -19.64 9.37 -43.20
CA ILE A 1184 -19.22 8.40 -44.21
C ILE A 1184 -20.45 7.77 -44.83
N THR A 1185 -20.60 7.96 -46.12
CA THR A 1185 -21.69 7.45 -46.95
C THR A 1185 -21.26 6.14 -47.61
N GLY A 1186 -22.21 5.26 -47.90
CA GLY A 1186 -21.94 4.10 -48.76
C GLY A 1186 -21.99 4.53 -50.22
N VAL A 1187 -21.18 3.91 -51.08
CA VAL A 1187 -21.30 4.06 -52.54
C VAL A 1187 -22.72 3.67 -52.96
N ASP A 1188 -23.38 4.54 -53.73
CA ASP A 1188 -24.81 4.51 -54.08
C ASP A 1188 -25.47 3.12 -54.15
N ALA A 1189 -26.50 2.94 -53.33
CA ALA A 1189 -27.71 2.27 -53.75
C ALA A 1189 -28.91 3.12 -53.32
N ILE A 1190 -29.42 3.89 -54.28
CA ILE A 1190 -30.76 4.48 -54.34
C ILE A 1190 -31.76 3.79 -53.39
N ASN A 1191 -32.26 4.51 -52.39
CA ASN A 1191 -33.68 4.74 -52.13
C ASN A 1191 -33.91 5.36 -50.76
N ASP A 1192 -34.20 6.65 -50.76
CA ASP A 1192 -35.17 7.22 -49.83
C ASP A 1192 -36.52 6.52 -50.06
N VAL A 1193 -37.05 5.76 -49.10
CA VAL A 1193 -38.47 5.77 -48.65
C VAL A 1193 -38.58 5.00 -47.32
N LYS A 1194 -39.13 5.73 -46.34
CA LYS A 1194 -39.54 5.40 -44.97
C LYS A 1194 -40.36 4.11 -44.76
N ASP A 1195 -40.30 3.64 -43.52
CA ASP A 1195 -41.35 3.01 -42.71
C ASP A 1195 -42.44 2.18 -43.40
N ALA A 1196 -42.38 0.86 -43.20
CA ALA A 1196 -43.58 0.02 -43.18
C ALA A 1196 -43.54 -0.92 -41.97
N ALA A 1197 -44.46 -0.69 -41.03
CA ALA A 1197 -44.85 -1.64 -40.00
C ALA A 1197 -45.36 -2.93 -40.65
N GLY A 1198 -44.93 -4.11 -40.17
CA GLY A 1198 -45.51 -5.39 -40.63
C GLY A 1198 -44.62 -6.63 -40.62
N PHE A 1199 -43.36 -6.56 -40.17
CA PHE A 1199 -42.48 -7.74 -40.08
C PHE A 1199 -41.89 -7.89 -38.68
N SER A 1200 -42.17 -9.03 -38.03
CA SER A 1200 -41.72 -9.34 -36.67
C SER A 1200 -41.05 -10.71 -36.56
N VAL A 1201 -40.06 -10.81 -35.67
CA VAL A 1201 -39.26 -12.02 -35.42
C VAL A 1201 -39.25 -12.33 -33.94
N TYR A 1202 -39.67 -13.54 -33.56
CA TYR A 1202 -39.78 -13.93 -32.15
C TYR A 1202 -39.74 -15.46 -31.95
N PRO A 1203 -39.29 -15.94 -30.77
CA PRO A 1203 -38.66 -15.15 -29.72
C PRO A 1203 -37.25 -14.69 -30.12
N ASN A 1204 -36.76 -13.61 -29.51
CA ASN A 1204 -35.37 -13.18 -29.60
C ASN A 1204 -34.97 -12.64 -28.22
N PRO A 1205 -34.22 -13.40 -27.40
CA PRO A 1205 -33.43 -14.58 -27.78
C PRO A 1205 -34.25 -15.85 -28.03
N PHE A 1206 -33.74 -16.77 -28.86
CA PHE A 1206 -34.34 -18.07 -29.19
C PHE A 1206 -33.40 -19.24 -28.87
N VAL A 1207 -33.91 -20.49 -28.84
CA VAL A 1207 -33.10 -21.68 -28.49
C VAL A 1207 -32.66 -22.45 -29.74
N GLU A 1208 -33.58 -22.90 -30.60
CA GLU A 1208 -33.23 -23.65 -31.83
C GLU A 1208 -33.75 -23.00 -33.12
N SER A 1209 -34.89 -22.33 -33.07
CA SER A 1209 -35.54 -21.72 -34.24
C SER A 1209 -36.17 -20.35 -33.91
N VAL A 1210 -36.25 -19.48 -34.91
CA VAL A 1210 -36.98 -18.20 -34.86
C VAL A 1210 -38.26 -18.28 -35.69
N ASN A 1211 -39.34 -17.66 -35.21
CA ASN A 1211 -40.55 -17.47 -36.01
C ASN A 1211 -40.52 -16.10 -36.70
N LEU A 1212 -40.88 -16.08 -37.98
CA LEU A 1212 -40.90 -14.89 -38.82
C LEU A 1212 -42.33 -14.72 -39.32
N ARG A 1213 -43.01 -13.63 -38.93
CA ARG A 1213 -44.37 -13.35 -39.38
C ARG A 1213 -44.35 -12.31 -40.49
N PHE A 1214 -44.99 -12.63 -41.62
CA PHE A 1214 -45.00 -11.80 -42.82
C PHE A 1214 -46.36 -11.13 -42.98
N ALA A 1215 -46.42 -9.80 -43.05
CA ALA A 1215 -47.69 -9.08 -43.27
C ALA A 1215 -48.23 -9.21 -44.70
N GLU A 1216 -47.41 -9.62 -45.67
CA GLU A 1216 -47.78 -9.68 -47.09
C GLU A 1216 -47.43 -11.04 -47.70
N GLY A 1217 -48.27 -11.53 -48.61
CA GLY A 1217 -47.99 -12.75 -49.35
C GLY A 1217 -46.88 -12.55 -50.39
N GLY A 1218 -46.02 -13.55 -50.61
CA GLY A 1218 -44.95 -13.50 -51.58
C GLY A 1218 -43.95 -14.65 -51.46
N PHE A 1219 -43.00 -14.74 -52.40
CA PHE A 1219 -41.83 -15.60 -52.26
C PHE A 1219 -40.77 -14.89 -51.43
N TYR A 1220 -40.26 -15.55 -50.41
CA TYR A 1220 -39.26 -15.03 -49.48
C TYR A 1220 -38.05 -15.95 -49.41
N THR A 1221 -36.87 -15.33 -49.27
CA THR A 1221 -35.60 -15.99 -48.98
C THR A 1221 -35.10 -15.50 -47.63
N ILE A 1222 -34.85 -16.40 -46.70
CA ILE A 1222 -34.32 -16.09 -45.37
C ILE A 1222 -32.88 -16.60 -45.27
N ASN A 1223 -31.94 -15.68 -45.28
CA ASN A 1223 -30.53 -15.94 -45.03
C ASN A 1223 -30.22 -15.75 -43.55
N ILE A 1224 -29.62 -16.77 -42.92
CA ILE A 1224 -29.02 -16.67 -41.59
C ILE A 1224 -27.53 -16.44 -41.77
N VAL A 1225 -27.04 -15.31 -41.28
CA VAL A 1225 -25.67 -14.86 -41.45
C VAL A 1225 -24.98 -14.84 -40.08
N SER A 1226 -23.74 -15.33 -40.01
CA SER A 1226 -22.94 -15.26 -38.79
C SER A 1226 -22.57 -13.82 -38.45
N ALA A 1227 -22.18 -13.54 -37.21
CA ALA A 1227 -21.66 -12.23 -36.80
C ALA A 1227 -20.40 -11.79 -37.60
N ALA A 1228 -19.70 -12.73 -38.23
CA ALA A 1228 -18.55 -12.47 -39.10
C ALA A 1228 -18.96 -12.19 -40.57
N GLY A 1229 -20.27 -12.17 -40.87
CA GLY A 1229 -20.79 -11.81 -42.20
C GLY A 1229 -20.92 -12.97 -43.20
N ALA A 1230 -20.69 -14.22 -42.79
CA ALA A 1230 -20.84 -15.39 -43.66
C ALA A 1230 -22.28 -15.92 -43.65
N VAL A 1231 -22.89 -16.14 -44.82
CA VAL A 1231 -24.23 -16.77 -44.92
C VAL A 1231 -24.09 -18.25 -44.54
N LEU A 1232 -24.68 -18.62 -43.40
CA LEU A 1232 -24.63 -19.97 -42.85
C LEU A 1232 -25.76 -20.85 -43.35
N GLN A 1233 -26.93 -20.27 -43.61
CA GLN A 1233 -28.11 -20.99 -44.05
C GLN A 1233 -28.98 -20.05 -44.90
N SER A 1234 -29.65 -20.60 -45.92
CA SER A 1234 -30.61 -19.87 -46.75
C SER A 1234 -31.86 -20.73 -46.91
N ASN A 1235 -33.04 -20.17 -46.65
CA ASN A 1235 -34.31 -20.88 -46.76
C ASN A 1235 -35.27 -20.10 -47.66
N ASP A 1236 -35.66 -20.71 -48.77
CA ASP A 1236 -36.65 -20.16 -49.70
C ASP A 1236 -38.03 -20.76 -49.44
N PHE A 1237 -39.05 -19.92 -49.37
CA PHE A 1237 -40.43 -20.37 -49.25
C PHE A 1237 -41.40 -19.33 -49.78
N ARG A 1238 -42.63 -19.76 -50.07
CA ARG A 1238 -43.74 -18.85 -50.32
C ARG A 1238 -44.54 -18.73 -49.04
N ALA A 1239 -44.74 -17.51 -48.56
CA ALA A 1239 -45.61 -17.22 -47.42
C ALA A 1239 -46.81 -16.42 -47.89
N ASP A 1240 -47.99 -16.70 -47.35
CA ASP A 1240 -49.20 -15.90 -47.53
C ASP A 1240 -49.26 -14.75 -46.51
N ALA A 1241 -50.10 -13.75 -46.79
CA ALA A 1241 -50.23 -12.58 -45.92
C ALA A 1241 -50.73 -12.98 -44.53
N GLY A 1242 -49.96 -12.64 -43.49
CA GLY A 1242 -50.23 -12.96 -42.09
C GLY A 1242 -49.64 -14.28 -41.61
N GLU A 1243 -49.03 -15.07 -42.50
CA GLU A 1243 -48.43 -16.37 -42.20
C GLU A 1243 -47.14 -16.23 -41.38
N THR A 1244 -46.92 -17.19 -40.48
CA THR A 1244 -45.73 -17.29 -39.65
C THR A 1244 -44.92 -18.50 -40.08
N VAL A 1245 -43.65 -18.28 -40.45
CA VAL A 1245 -42.74 -19.35 -40.86
C VAL A 1245 -41.67 -19.51 -39.79
N ASN A 1246 -41.50 -20.76 -39.32
CA ASN A 1246 -40.47 -21.11 -38.36
C ASN A 1246 -39.19 -21.52 -39.10
N VAL A 1247 -38.06 -20.93 -38.70
CA VAL A 1247 -36.75 -21.21 -39.29
C VAL A 1247 -35.80 -21.65 -38.18
N ALA A 1248 -35.38 -22.92 -38.23
CA ALA A 1248 -34.32 -23.45 -37.39
C ALA A 1248 -32.96 -22.88 -37.84
N VAL A 1249 -32.11 -22.48 -36.89
CA VAL A 1249 -30.78 -21.94 -37.14
C VAL A 1249 -29.73 -22.97 -36.77
N GLN A 1250 -28.98 -23.48 -37.75
CA GLN A 1250 -28.02 -24.57 -37.53
C GLN A 1250 -26.65 -24.16 -36.96
N GLY A 1251 -26.53 -22.95 -36.39
CA GLY A 1251 -25.33 -22.46 -35.73
C GLY A 1251 -25.31 -22.71 -34.20
N GLY A 1252 -24.13 -22.56 -33.57
CA GLY A 1252 -23.96 -22.61 -32.11
C GLY A 1252 -24.56 -21.42 -31.37
N LYS A 1253 -24.37 -21.34 -30.04
CA LYS A 1253 -24.85 -20.20 -29.25
C LYS A 1253 -24.16 -18.91 -29.68
N GLY A 1254 -24.91 -17.82 -29.86
CA GLY A 1254 -24.36 -16.54 -30.33
C GLY A 1254 -25.33 -15.68 -31.14
N MET A 1255 -24.84 -14.55 -31.64
CA MET A 1255 -25.62 -13.59 -32.42
C MET A 1255 -25.56 -13.92 -33.92
N TYR A 1256 -26.73 -13.88 -34.57
CA TYR A 1256 -26.91 -14.10 -36.00
C TYR A 1256 -27.70 -12.94 -36.60
N ILE A 1257 -27.50 -12.70 -37.89
CA ILE A 1257 -28.30 -11.73 -38.66
C ILE A 1257 -29.26 -12.53 -39.53
N VAL A 1258 -30.56 -12.30 -39.37
CA VAL A 1258 -31.58 -12.81 -40.29
C VAL A 1258 -31.79 -11.77 -41.37
N GLN A 1259 -31.34 -12.07 -42.58
CA GLN A 1259 -31.57 -11.26 -43.77
C GLN A 1259 -32.71 -11.87 -44.59
N VAL A 1260 -33.77 -11.10 -44.77
CA VAL A 1260 -34.98 -11.48 -45.50
C VAL A 1260 -34.98 -10.80 -46.85
N LEU A 1261 -35.15 -11.56 -47.92
CA LEU A 1261 -35.41 -11.07 -49.26
C LEU A 1261 -36.84 -11.46 -49.66
N LYS A 1262 -37.54 -10.58 -50.38
CA LYS A 1262 -38.84 -10.85 -51.00
C LYS A 1262 -38.65 -10.82 -52.51
N ASN A 1263 -39.02 -11.90 -53.21
CA ASN A 1263 -38.84 -12.07 -54.65
C ASN A 1263 -37.40 -11.77 -55.11
N GLY A 1264 -36.40 -12.24 -54.33
CA GLY A 1264 -34.98 -12.05 -54.62
C GLY A 1264 -34.41 -10.66 -54.33
N LYS A 1265 -35.20 -9.72 -53.78
CA LYS A 1265 -34.75 -8.38 -53.38
C LYS A 1265 -34.72 -8.22 -51.86
N PRO A 1266 -33.69 -7.59 -51.26
CA PRO A 1266 -33.61 -7.37 -49.83
C PRO A 1266 -34.86 -6.66 -49.30
N PHE A 1267 -35.48 -7.24 -48.29
CA PHE A 1267 -36.71 -6.76 -47.68
C PHE A 1267 -36.46 -6.24 -46.25
N LYS A 1268 -35.72 -6.98 -45.42
CA LYS A 1268 -35.37 -6.56 -44.05
C LYS A 1268 -34.17 -7.35 -43.52
N ALA A 1269 -33.40 -6.78 -42.59
CA ALA A 1269 -32.38 -7.50 -41.84
C ALA A 1269 -32.47 -7.17 -40.35
N LEU A 1270 -32.22 -8.14 -39.46
CA LEU A 1270 -32.25 -7.93 -38.01
C LEU A 1270 -31.37 -8.94 -37.26
N ASN A 1271 -30.94 -8.56 -36.06
CA ASN A 1271 -30.12 -9.40 -35.20
C ASN A 1271 -30.99 -10.32 -34.33
N VAL A 1272 -30.65 -11.60 -34.27
CA VAL A 1272 -31.28 -12.61 -33.40
C VAL A 1272 -30.21 -13.35 -32.59
N ILE A 1273 -30.51 -13.70 -31.34
CA ILE A 1273 -29.56 -14.33 -30.42
C ILE A 1273 -30.01 -15.75 -30.11
N LYS A 1274 -29.17 -16.74 -30.43
CA LYS A 1274 -29.37 -18.16 -30.08
C LYS A 1274 -28.74 -18.45 -28.70
N LYS A 1275 -29.57 -18.88 -27.74
CA LYS A 1275 -29.21 -19.13 -26.33
C LYS A 1275 -28.49 -20.45 -26.07
#